data_AF-A0A1L7XLU9-F1
#
_entry.id   AF-A0A1L7XLU9-F1
#
_cell.length_a   1.000
_cell.length_b   1.000
_cell.length_c   1.000
_cell.angle_alpha   90.00
_cell.angle_beta   90.00
_cell.angle_gamma   90.00
#
_symmetry.space_group_name_H-M   'P 1'
#
loop_
_entity.id
_entity.type
_entity.pdbx_description
1 polymer ?
#
loop_
_entity_poly.entity_id
_entity_poly.type
_entity_poly.pdbx_seq_one_letter_code
_entity_poly.pdbx_strand_id
1 'polypeptide(L)'
;MIAIENDPTLLDNGKLGLGNMRAYPYAKAYIRYISFDQRRGLEARISFDQLSALRKKPPSERRKWWEESKRLEEGVLLCFVSVIDNKSSLLFFTVSEKCTDPKKDYSLSSHEYNSTITTKLATQNQVDMELMTQLSCRNVRGALIEFPGVVLATFVPILENLQNMQRLSRLPFRQWILPDRITTFRKGSELLDIPPPLYARAPGFVFSLDSILKEADGGLSVNSRAPVNKLAARDRWSAFLDSILDKPEPDGRLSLDPRASVDDVAIIDELEAQTELDRGQCQALIAALTREFAFIQGPPGTGKSYLGVQLMRVLLACKRKAHLGPIVVVCYTNHALDQFLEHLIKVGIEKVIRIGGQSRSTILEGKNLRVVSQGEPKTKSEGYLIAMTYKALEIQERLIRRALGLLHNIQKQPDWANLKTHLARRHPRICSQFSRVDDEGFKTVGRDPFEIWSYQESKTSIDTSTSQSLLDVATRNVHALSRLDRRRLVEFWAEEIREATTDQLFELVKEAFKLHKQLDNMHDEVDRRVLQTADVIGVTTTGLARRISVLRRVRCKVIICEEAGEVMEPHMISALLPNVEHFIQIGDHQQLRPQINSYGLSLESRQGTPYQLDRSQFERLSVGERGRPSFPVAQLNVQRRMRPEISNLIRETIYPRLNDHESIKHLPAVVGMRKNVFWLDHDSVEEGPSPDRHQRSHSNIWEAEMTHALVRHIHVGTGVLGLVVSVIARTPTTSQLSNTPPVQRCAADALEPVITSVGGSVMMGRIVAFVSLPARFVVRILDAPCDAINRVRHVLRDVLGLCHEDYCHVCSDKRDSRVDLLEMKTYGEIDLDETPIVILGCGHFFTAETLDGHMGMTEVYAGDGCGGFTGLQDVSAVLARSMPRCPDCQCPVRQYATQRYNRVINRAVIDEMSKRFLVSGRAELRELELQVADLERGFETSRSEIIRSSHQAKTHFTANLTPAKTSEITRLLKERHEKSGKIEKAIQTFRDKIADKHQPAQKLHEARVHAARKAAVDQLMADLSFVDAVPALARDRQITLGGRMAQIRTEFVVLNDKFSIAQALKSTPAGASIKIAGGAPGQLAMPFFQTCKTFIGDCEVENLPKLAVEASLFYASIARSYESFCHSVKTDLDKAANYVKMAKELLDKAQELCRQPFQNAEILRSAIEESIGLLRKEWYEEVTAEEITAIKSAMVSGSGGIATHSGHWYNCENGHPFAIGDCGMPMELARCPECGAPVGGQHHRAVDGVTRAMNMED
;
A
#
# COMPACT_ATOMS: atom_id res chain seq x y z
N MET A 1 4.44 32.06 -20.85
CA MET A 1 5.65 32.69 -21.39
C MET A 1 5.43 34.16 -21.67
N ILE A 2 4.64 34.55 -22.67
CA ILE A 2 4.41 35.97 -23.05
C ILE A 2 4.16 36.90 -21.85
N ALA A 3 3.28 36.51 -20.92
CA ALA A 3 3.01 37.31 -19.73
C ALA A 3 4.24 37.49 -18.81
N ILE A 4 5.06 36.45 -18.65
CA ILE A 4 6.28 36.45 -17.81
C ILE A 4 7.44 37.19 -18.48
N GLU A 5 7.51 37.14 -19.82
CA GLU A 5 8.48 37.95 -20.59
C GLU A 5 8.17 39.44 -20.48
N ASN A 6 6.89 39.80 -20.44
CA ASN A 6 6.45 41.18 -20.26
C ASN A 6 6.56 41.66 -18.80
N ASP A 7 6.34 40.77 -17.83
CA ASP A 7 6.46 41.06 -16.39
C ASP A 7 7.07 39.87 -15.62
N PRO A 8 8.41 39.88 -15.39
CA PRO A 8 9.09 38.84 -14.64
C PRO A 8 8.66 38.74 -13.17
N THR A 9 8.06 39.78 -12.60
CA THR A 9 7.60 39.77 -11.19
C THR A 9 6.44 38.79 -10.96
N LEU A 10 5.78 38.35 -12.03
CA LEU A 10 4.75 37.32 -12.00
C LEU A 10 5.27 35.96 -11.51
N LEU A 11 6.58 35.69 -11.57
CA LEU A 11 7.19 34.46 -11.03
C LEU A 11 7.15 34.40 -9.49
N ASP A 12 7.13 35.55 -8.83
CA ASP A 12 7.06 35.65 -7.36
C ASP A 12 5.63 35.69 -6.82
N ASN A 13 4.64 35.93 -7.69
CA ASN A 13 3.24 36.02 -7.33
C ASN A 13 2.52 34.67 -7.45
N GLY A 14 2.06 34.13 -6.32
CA GLY A 14 1.22 32.91 -6.27
C GLY A 14 -0.16 33.03 -6.92
N LYS A 15 -0.47 34.18 -7.55
CA LYS A 15 -1.70 34.46 -8.30
C LYS A 15 -1.37 34.77 -9.76
N LEU A 16 -0.64 33.89 -10.43
CA LEU A 16 -0.55 33.93 -11.89
C LEU A 16 -1.96 33.83 -12.47
N GLY A 17 -2.41 34.89 -13.16
CA GLY A 17 -3.69 34.93 -13.84
C GLY A 17 -3.68 34.01 -15.06
N LEU A 18 -3.90 32.70 -14.86
CA LEU A 18 -3.90 31.69 -15.92
C LEU A 18 -5.20 31.68 -16.76
N GLY A 19 -6.01 32.73 -16.69
CA GLY A 19 -7.29 32.82 -17.40
C GLY A 19 -8.27 31.71 -16.98
N ASN A 20 -8.96 31.11 -17.96
CA ASN A 20 -9.89 29.99 -17.76
C ASN A 20 -9.20 28.62 -17.56
N MET A 21 -7.87 28.58 -17.49
CA MET A 21 -7.12 27.32 -17.46
C MET A 21 -7.11 26.71 -16.04
N ARG A 22 -7.56 25.47 -15.91
CA ARG A 22 -7.52 24.70 -14.64
C ARG A 22 -6.08 24.28 -14.33
N ALA A 23 -5.32 25.13 -13.64
CA ALA A 23 -3.96 24.84 -13.23
C ALA A 23 -3.63 25.46 -11.87
N TYR A 24 -2.74 24.83 -11.09
CA TYR A 24 -2.31 25.32 -9.78
C TYR A 24 -0.88 25.87 -9.84
N PRO A 25 -0.68 27.19 -9.62
CA PRO A 25 0.65 27.77 -9.56
C PRO A 25 1.26 27.63 -8.15
N TYR A 26 2.57 27.36 -8.11
CA TYR A 26 3.41 27.35 -6.92
C TYR A 26 4.58 28.32 -7.14
N ALA A 27 4.61 29.38 -6.33
CA ALA A 27 5.60 30.47 -6.47
C ALA A 27 6.97 30.10 -5.90
N LYS A 28 8.00 30.84 -6.33
CA LYS A 28 9.39 30.72 -5.85
C LYS A 28 9.92 29.28 -5.91
N ALA A 29 9.49 28.55 -6.91
CA ALA A 29 9.94 27.18 -7.15
C ALA A 29 11.40 27.18 -7.64
N TYR A 30 12.21 26.23 -7.20
CA TYR A 30 13.57 26.01 -7.70
C TYR A 30 13.96 24.54 -7.58
N ILE A 31 14.90 24.11 -8.43
CA ILE A 31 15.40 22.72 -8.41
C ILE A 31 16.49 22.60 -7.35
N ARG A 32 16.13 22.03 -6.19
CA ARG A 32 17.01 21.94 -5.03
C ARG A 32 18.20 21.00 -5.27
N TYR A 33 17.94 19.86 -5.91
CA TYR A 33 18.98 18.95 -6.40
C TYR A 33 18.39 17.91 -7.34
N ILE A 34 19.28 17.29 -8.11
CA ILE A 34 19.01 16.17 -9.01
C ILE A 34 19.56 14.90 -8.36
N SER A 35 18.81 13.80 -8.43
CA SER A 35 19.18 12.50 -7.91
C SER A 35 18.86 11.41 -8.92
N PHE A 36 19.47 10.24 -8.78
CA PHE A 36 19.15 9.07 -9.59
C PHE A 36 18.69 7.93 -8.70
N ASP A 37 17.68 7.18 -9.16
CA ASP A 37 17.08 6.04 -8.50
C ASP A 37 17.05 4.85 -9.46
N GLN A 38 17.44 3.66 -9.01
CA GLN A 38 17.50 2.47 -9.86
C GLN A 38 16.15 2.01 -10.42
N ARG A 39 15.02 2.40 -9.85
CA ARG A 39 13.70 2.02 -10.37
C ARG A 39 13.06 3.18 -11.13
N ARG A 40 13.36 4.40 -10.71
CA ARG A 40 12.67 5.60 -11.16
C ARG A 40 13.50 6.41 -12.17
N GLY A 41 14.79 6.16 -12.30
CA GLY A 41 15.68 6.90 -13.19
C GLY A 41 16.09 8.23 -12.58
N LEU A 42 16.31 9.22 -13.43
CA LEU A 42 16.73 10.57 -13.02
C LEU A 42 15.55 11.37 -12.47
N GLU A 43 15.70 11.90 -11.26
CA GLU A 43 14.69 12.65 -10.53
C GLU A 43 15.20 14.04 -10.14
N ALA A 44 14.32 15.04 -10.23
CA ALA A 44 14.55 16.38 -9.72
C ALA A 44 13.70 16.61 -8.47
N ARG A 45 14.29 17.20 -7.42
CA ARG A 45 13.53 17.64 -6.25
C ARG A 45 13.31 19.14 -6.34
N ILE A 46 12.05 19.51 -6.56
CA ILE A 46 11.65 20.90 -6.75
C ILE A 46 11.07 21.40 -5.43
N SER A 47 11.69 22.43 -4.86
CA SER A 47 11.20 23.10 -3.65
C SER A 47 10.46 24.37 -4.03
N PHE A 48 9.37 24.69 -3.35
CA PHE A 48 8.52 25.86 -3.59
C PHE A 48 7.90 26.38 -2.29
N ASP A 49 7.37 27.61 -2.32
CA ASP A 49 6.72 28.24 -1.16
C ASP A 49 5.50 27.42 -0.69
N GLN A 50 5.41 27.16 0.62
CA GLN A 50 4.26 26.50 1.22
C GLN A 50 3.00 27.35 1.04
N LEU A 51 1.86 26.69 0.77
CA LEU A 51 0.56 27.34 0.61
C LEU A 51 0.22 28.16 1.87
N SER A 52 -0.24 29.40 1.69
CA SER A 52 -0.55 30.31 2.80
C SER A 52 -1.52 29.72 3.82
N ALA A 53 -2.54 28.98 3.36
CA ALA A 53 -3.52 28.29 4.20
C ALA A 53 -2.93 27.17 5.08
N LEU A 54 -1.72 26.71 4.76
CA LEU A 54 -1.00 25.67 5.51
C LEU A 54 0.14 26.21 6.36
N ARG A 55 0.56 27.46 6.15
CA ARG A 55 1.58 28.10 6.99
C ARG A 55 1.06 28.16 8.42
N LYS A 56 1.93 27.97 9.41
CA LYS A 56 1.62 27.91 10.85
C LYS A 56 0.78 26.71 11.32
N LYS A 57 0.36 25.80 10.43
CA LYS A 57 -0.31 24.55 10.82
C LYS A 57 0.69 23.47 11.25
N PRO A 58 0.35 22.63 12.24
CA PRO A 58 1.23 21.54 12.66
C PRO A 58 1.47 20.54 11.49
N PRO A 59 2.61 19.82 11.48
CA PRO A 59 2.95 18.88 10.40
C PRO A 59 1.87 17.82 10.14
N SER A 60 1.14 17.38 11.17
CA SER A 60 0.03 16.42 11.06
C SER A 60 -1.15 16.96 10.26
N GLU A 61 -1.55 18.21 10.49
CA GLU A 61 -2.62 18.86 9.74
C GLU A 61 -2.21 19.18 8.30
N ARG A 62 -0.96 19.61 8.11
CA ARG A 62 -0.41 19.83 6.76
C ARG A 62 -0.39 18.54 5.95
N ARG A 63 0.03 17.43 6.59
CA ARG A 63 -0.02 16.09 6.00
C ARG A 63 -1.44 15.72 5.58
N LYS A 64 -2.41 15.84 6.50
CA LYS A 64 -3.82 15.52 6.23
C LYS A 64 -4.36 16.31 5.04
N TRP A 65 -4.09 17.62 4.99
CA TRP A 65 -4.54 18.46 3.88
C TRP A 65 -3.93 18.03 2.54
N TRP A 66 -2.62 17.75 2.50
CA TRP A 66 -1.97 17.28 1.28
C TRP A 66 -2.53 15.94 0.80
N GLU A 67 -2.82 15.02 1.71
CA GLU A 67 -3.45 13.71 1.41
C GLU A 67 -4.89 13.88 0.87
N GLU A 68 -5.67 14.84 1.38
CA GLU A 68 -7.06 15.07 0.96
C GLU A 68 -7.19 15.92 -0.33
N SER A 69 -6.25 16.82 -0.60
CA SER A 69 -6.36 17.84 -1.66
C SER A 69 -6.34 17.32 -3.12
N LYS A 70 -5.95 16.06 -3.36
CA LYS A 70 -5.68 15.48 -4.71
C LYS A 70 -4.73 16.33 -5.59
N ARG A 71 -3.93 17.22 -5.00
CA ARG A 71 -2.90 18.00 -5.71
C ARG A 71 -1.56 17.26 -5.74
N LEU A 72 -0.77 17.52 -6.78
CA LEU A 72 0.54 16.91 -7.02
C LEU A 72 0.51 15.38 -6.94
N GLU A 73 -0.55 14.77 -7.49
CA GLU A 73 -0.67 13.31 -7.55
C GLU A 73 0.37 12.71 -8.50
N GLU A 74 0.76 11.47 -8.23
CA GLU A 74 1.76 10.77 -9.04
C GLU A 74 1.35 10.70 -10.52
N GLY A 75 2.30 11.00 -11.42
CA GLY A 75 2.10 11.01 -12.87
C GLY A 75 1.44 12.28 -13.44
N VAL A 76 1.01 13.23 -12.59
CA VAL A 76 0.48 14.52 -13.05
C VAL A 76 1.57 15.34 -13.74
N LEU A 77 1.21 15.99 -14.85
CA LEU A 77 2.06 16.90 -15.61
C LEU A 77 2.27 18.21 -14.86
N LEU A 78 3.53 18.62 -14.77
CA LEU A 78 3.99 19.89 -14.22
C LEU A 78 4.77 20.65 -15.28
N CYS A 79 4.70 21.99 -15.23
CA CYS A 79 5.54 22.87 -16.03
C CYS A 79 6.30 23.80 -15.10
N PHE A 80 7.63 23.78 -15.20
CA PHE A 80 8.51 24.71 -14.52
C PHE A 80 8.86 25.84 -15.47
N VAL A 81 8.54 27.06 -15.07
CA VAL A 81 8.81 28.28 -15.84
C VAL A 81 9.87 29.10 -15.15
N SER A 82 10.95 29.42 -15.85
CA SER A 82 12.07 30.21 -15.33
C SER A 82 12.54 31.23 -16.36
N VAL A 83 13.24 32.26 -15.90
CA VAL A 83 13.90 33.25 -16.76
C VAL A 83 15.40 33.15 -16.52
N ILE A 84 16.16 32.88 -17.58
CA ILE A 84 17.63 32.85 -17.58
C ILE A 84 18.10 33.81 -18.66
N ASP A 85 19.02 34.73 -18.35
CA ASP A 85 19.62 35.66 -19.32
C ASP A 85 18.57 36.44 -20.17
N ASN A 86 17.51 36.93 -19.51
CA ASN A 86 16.34 37.60 -20.12
C ASN A 86 15.54 36.76 -21.13
N LYS A 87 15.73 35.44 -21.16
CA LYS A 87 14.93 34.50 -21.96
C LYS A 87 14.07 33.63 -21.06
N SER A 88 12.79 33.51 -21.39
CA SER A 88 11.91 32.56 -20.70
C SER A 88 12.18 31.14 -21.19
N SER A 89 12.22 30.19 -20.26
CA SER A 89 12.48 28.77 -20.52
C SER A 89 11.41 27.92 -19.84
N LEU A 90 11.05 26.80 -20.47
CA LEU A 90 10.04 25.86 -20.00
C LEU A 90 10.63 24.47 -19.86
N LEU A 91 10.39 23.83 -18.72
CA LEU A 91 10.66 22.41 -18.53
C LEU A 91 9.39 21.69 -18.08
N PHE A 92 9.10 20.56 -18.72
CA PHE A 92 7.98 19.72 -18.33
C PHE A 92 8.44 18.57 -17.46
N PHE A 93 7.74 18.37 -16.35
CA PHE A 93 7.99 17.29 -15.41
C PHE A 93 6.73 16.46 -15.20
N THR A 94 6.91 15.24 -14.71
CA THR A 94 5.84 14.43 -14.14
C THR A 94 6.14 14.19 -12.67
N VAL A 95 5.12 14.19 -11.82
CA VAL A 95 5.30 13.86 -10.40
C VAL A 95 5.73 12.40 -10.26
N SER A 96 6.86 12.16 -9.60
CA SER A 96 7.42 10.82 -9.34
C SER A 96 6.95 10.25 -8.01
N GLU A 97 6.95 11.07 -6.96
CA GLU A 97 6.56 10.67 -5.60
C GLU A 97 6.00 11.86 -4.84
N LYS A 98 4.80 11.67 -4.29
CA LYS A 98 4.17 12.58 -3.34
C LYS A 98 4.50 12.15 -1.92
N CYS A 99 5.57 12.71 -1.36
CA CYS A 99 5.98 12.42 0.02
C CYS A 99 5.28 13.37 1.01
N THR A 100 4.44 12.81 1.90
CA THR A 100 3.76 13.55 2.98
C THR A 100 4.25 13.17 4.38
N ASP A 101 5.28 12.32 4.48
CA ASP A 101 5.89 11.92 5.76
C ASP A 101 6.75 13.06 6.33
N PRO A 102 6.37 13.67 7.48
CA PRO A 102 7.10 14.80 8.04
C PRO A 102 8.53 14.45 8.49
N LYS A 103 8.89 13.17 8.62
CA LYS A 103 10.26 12.74 8.98
C LYS A 103 11.26 12.88 7.83
N LYS A 104 10.78 12.98 6.59
CA LYS A 104 11.64 13.12 5.40
C LYS A 104 11.83 14.61 5.08
N ASP A 105 13.08 15.05 4.93
CA ASP A 105 13.42 16.45 4.61
C ASP A 105 12.78 16.96 3.30
N TYR A 106 12.47 16.06 2.37
CA TYR A 106 11.88 16.34 1.06
C TYR A 106 10.34 16.15 1.05
N SER A 107 9.70 16.25 2.21
CA SER A 107 8.25 16.12 2.36
C SER A 107 7.51 17.44 2.08
N LEU A 108 6.27 17.33 1.61
CA LEU A 108 5.33 18.44 1.50
C LEU A 108 4.85 18.96 2.88
N SER A 109 5.01 18.15 3.93
CA SER A 109 4.51 18.43 5.28
C SER A 109 5.61 18.71 6.32
N SER A 110 6.90 18.62 5.95
CA SER A 110 8.01 18.79 6.90
C SER A 110 8.18 20.26 7.31
N HIS A 111 8.49 21.16 6.36
CA HIS A 111 8.85 22.54 6.66
C HIS A 111 7.68 23.53 6.58
N GLU A 112 7.61 24.47 7.53
CA GLU A 112 6.52 25.45 7.65
C GLU A 112 6.40 26.37 6.43
N TYR A 113 7.53 26.76 5.85
CA TYR A 113 7.58 27.77 4.78
C TYR A 113 7.86 27.21 3.39
N ASN A 114 8.46 26.03 3.28
CA ASN A 114 8.83 25.41 2.01
C ASN A 114 8.28 24.00 1.91
N SER A 115 7.82 23.64 0.71
CA SER A 115 7.43 22.28 0.34
C SER A 115 8.38 21.74 -0.72
N THR A 116 8.61 20.43 -0.75
CA THR A 116 9.42 19.79 -1.78
C THR A 116 8.65 18.65 -2.42
N ILE A 117 8.69 18.56 -3.75
CA ILE A 117 8.10 17.49 -4.54
C ILE A 117 9.17 16.79 -5.38
N THR A 118 9.05 15.47 -5.53
CA THR A 118 9.96 14.67 -6.36
C THR A 118 9.35 14.46 -7.74
N THR A 119 10.10 14.83 -8.77
CA THR A 119 9.62 14.85 -10.16
C THR A 119 10.61 14.18 -11.11
N LYS A 120 10.14 13.82 -12.31
CA LYS A 120 10.97 13.35 -13.43
C LYS A 120 10.74 14.21 -14.65
N LEU A 121 11.75 14.38 -15.49
CA LEU A 121 11.57 15.04 -16.77
C LEU A 121 10.53 14.28 -17.62
N ALA A 122 9.62 15.03 -18.23
CA ALA A 122 8.61 14.49 -19.15
C ALA A 122 9.25 13.99 -20.46
N THR A 123 10.30 14.69 -20.90
CA THR A 123 11.09 14.42 -22.10
C THR A 123 12.55 14.23 -21.71
N GLN A 124 13.18 13.18 -22.24
CA GLN A 124 14.58 12.84 -21.95
C GLN A 124 15.48 13.19 -23.13
N ASN A 125 15.34 14.40 -23.66
CA ASN A 125 16.26 14.91 -24.67
C ASN A 125 17.46 15.59 -23.97
N GLN A 126 18.53 15.81 -24.74
CA GLN A 126 19.76 16.41 -24.23
C GLN A 126 19.53 17.84 -23.73
N VAL A 127 18.77 18.64 -24.48
CA VAL A 127 18.50 20.06 -24.20
C VAL A 127 17.79 20.25 -22.86
N ASP A 128 16.77 19.45 -22.56
CA ASP A 128 15.99 19.54 -21.32
C ASP A 128 16.82 19.08 -20.11
N MET A 129 17.68 18.07 -20.30
CA MET A 129 18.63 17.60 -19.29
C MET A 129 19.68 18.65 -18.94
N GLU A 130 20.26 19.28 -19.96
CA GLU A 130 21.22 20.37 -19.81
C GLU A 130 20.57 21.56 -19.11
N LEU A 131 19.37 21.98 -19.55
CA LEU A 131 18.61 23.06 -18.94
C LEU A 131 18.26 22.75 -17.48
N MET A 132 17.81 21.53 -17.16
CA MET A 132 17.52 21.12 -15.79
C MET A 132 18.77 21.18 -14.89
N THR A 133 19.90 20.71 -15.41
CA THR A 133 21.19 20.74 -14.70
C THR A 133 21.66 22.17 -14.48
N GLN A 134 21.56 23.02 -15.51
CA GLN A 134 21.88 24.44 -15.44
C GLN A 134 21.00 25.17 -14.41
N LEU A 135 19.68 24.92 -14.42
CA LEU A 135 18.73 25.50 -13.46
C LEU A 135 19.03 25.09 -12.02
N SER A 136 19.39 23.82 -11.80
CA SER A 136 19.77 23.33 -10.48
C SER A 136 21.10 23.93 -10.01
N CYS A 137 22.12 23.97 -10.86
CA CYS A 137 23.45 24.52 -10.53
C CYS A 137 23.41 26.03 -10.27
N ARG A 138 22.63 26.79 -11.04
CA ARG A 138 22.49 28.25 -10.86
C ARG A 138 21.45 28.63 -9.78
N ASN A 139 20.74 27.65 -9.21
CA ASN A 139 19.68 27.85 -8.22
C ASN A 139 18.63 28.88 -8.68
N VAL A 140 18.23 28.79 -9.95
CA VAL A 140 17.31 29.74 -10.59
C VAL A 140 15.91 29.56 -10.00
N ARG A 141 15.31 30.66 -9.58
CA ARG A 141 13.91 30.68 -9.11
C ARG A 141 12.96 30.84 -10.28
N GLY A 142 11.79 30.23 -10.15
CA GLY A 142 10.73 30.24 -11.13
C GLY A 142 9.37 29.94 -10.52
N ALA A 143 8.42 29.60 -11.37
CA ALA A 143 7.08 29.18 -10.99
C ALA A 143 6.85 27.74 -11.44
N LEU A 144 6.32 26.91 -10.56
CA LEU A 144 5.89 25.55 -10.89
C LEU A 144 4.37 25.55 -11.10
N ILE A 145 3.92 25.06 -12.25
CA ILE A 145 2.51 25.03 -12.64
C ILE A 145 2.08 23.57 -12.74
N GLU A 146 1.08 23.19 -11.95
CA GLU A 146 0.48 21.86 -12.01
C GLU A 146 -0.76 21.86 -12.92
N PHE A 147 -0.88 20.85 -13.78
CA PHE A 147 -2.06 20.59 -14.60
C PHE A 147 -2.88 19.44 -13.99
N PRO A 148 -3.80 19.72 -13.05
CA PRO A 148 -4.52 18.69 -12.31
C PRO A 148 -5.28 17.74 -13.24
N GLY A 149 -5.11 16.44 -13.00
CA GLY A 149 -5.76 15.38 -13.78
C GLY A 149 -5.14 15.09 -15.15
N VAL A 150 -4.10 15.83 -15.58
CA VAL A 150 -3.39 15.54 -16.83
C VAL A 150 -2.26 14.54 -16.55
N VAL A 151 -2.52 13.26 -16.81
CA VAL A 151 -1.52 12.19 -16.69
C VAL A 151 -0.89 11.95 -18.06
N LEU A 152 0.33 12.46 -18.26
CA LEU A 152 1.03 12.45 -19.56
C LEU A 152 1.14 11.04 -20.17
N ALA A 153 1.40 10.02 -19.33
CA ALA A 153 1.53 8.63 -19.75
C ALA A 153 0.27 8.07 -20.46
N THR A 154 -0.90 8.67 -20.24
CA THR A 154 -2.16 8.29 -20.90
C THR A 154 -2.26 8.87 -22.30
N PHE A 155 -1.60 10.00 -22.57
CA PHE A 155 -1.67 10.70 -23.86
C PHE A 155 -0.51 10.33 -24.79
N VAL A 156 0.66 9.98 -24.26
CA VAL A 156 1.83 9.59 -25.09
C VAL A 156 1.48 8.51 -26.12
N PRO A 157 0.81 7.39 -25.77
CA PRO A 157 0.41 6.37 -26.74
C PRO A 157 -0.52 6.89 -27.84
N ILE A 158 -1.40 7.83 -27.49
CA ILE A 158 -2.35 8.44 -28.43
C ILE A 158 -1.58 9.32 -29.41
N LEU A 159 -0.69 10.17 -28.91
CA LEU A 159 0.15 11.05 -29.72
C LEU A 159 1.08 10.25 -30.63
N GLU A 160 1.72 9.19 -30.13
CA GLU A 160 2.53 8.28 -30.93
C GLU A 160 1.71 7.57 -32.01
N ASN A 161 0.49 7.12 -31.69
CA ASN A 161 -0.42 6.56 -32.68
C ASN A 161 -0.77 7.60 -33.75
N LEU A 162 -1.09 8.84 -33.38
CA LEU A 162 -1.38 9.93 -34.31
C LEU A 162 -0.19 10.23 -35.22
N GLN A 163 1.02 10.30 -34.66
CA GLN A 163 2.26 10.49 -35.42
C GLN A 163 2.53 9.30 -36.35
N ASN A 164 2.32 8.06 -35.89
CA ASN A 164 2.50 6.87 -36.72
C ASN A 164 1.46 6.80 -37.83
N MET A 165 0.21 7.16 -37.56
CA MET A 165 -0.83 7.27 -38.60
C MET A 165 -0.45 8.33 -39.63
N GLN A 166 0.08 9.47 -39.20
CA GLN A 166 0.57 10.51 -40.12
C GLN A 166 1.77 10.03 -40.95
N ARG A 167 2.74 9.36 -40.33
CA ARG A 167 3.98 8.89 -40.98
C ARG A 167 3.77 7.68 -41.89
N LEU A 168 3.00 6.70 -41.42
CA LEU A 168 2.82 5.40 -42.08
C LEU A 168 1.53 5.32 -42.88
N SER A 169 0.61 6.29 -42.74
CA SER A 169 -0.74 6.27 -43.34
C SER A 169 -1.56 5.01 -43.01
N ARG A 170 -1.22 4.31 -41.93
CA ARG A 170 -1.87 3.06 -41.49
C ARG A 170 -2.77 3.31 -40.29
N LEU A 171 -4.08 3.23 -40.52
CA LEU A 171 -5.14 3.22 -39.51
C LEU A 171 -5.97 1.95 -39.74
N PRO A 172 -6.05 1.01 -38.79
CA PRO A 172 -6.98 -0.11 -38.88
C PRO A 172 -8.40 0.40 -39.14
N PHE A 173 -9.14 -0.26 -40.03
CA PHE A 173 -10.50 0.14 -40.40
C PHE A 173 -10.62 1.56 -40.97
N ARG A 174 -9.55 2.12 -41.56
CA ARG A 174 -9.56 3.47 -42.16
C ARG A 174 -10.77 3.69 -43.05
N GLN A 175 -11.12 2.71 -43.88
CA GLN A 175 -12.24 2.79 -44.83
C GLN A 175 -13.60 2.98 -44.14
N TRP A 176 -13.74 2.59 -42.86
CA TRP A 176 -14.96 2.74 -42.06
C TRP A 176 -14.92 3.98 -41.15
N ILE A 177 -13.74 4.32 -40.61
CA ILE A 177 -13.57 5.46 -39.70
C ILE A 177 -13.54 6.79 -40.48
N LEU A 178 -12.96 6.77 -41.68
CA LEU A 178 -12.80 7.92 -42.58
C LEU A 178 -13.14 7.50 -44.03
N PRO A 179 -14.41 7.14 -44.34
CA PRO A 179 -14.80 6.76 -45.69
C PRO A 179 -14.60 7.92 -46.67
N ASP A 180 -14.24 7.61 -47.92
CA ASP A 180 -14.01 8.63 -48.95
C ASP A 180 -15.27 9.45 -49.21
N ARG A 181 -15.08 10.72 -49.59
CA ARG A 181 -16.22 11.60 -49.92
C ARG A 181 -16.83 11.15 -51.24
N ILE A 182 -18.16 10.98 -51.24
CA ILE A 182 -18.90 10.58 -52.43
C ILE A 182 -19.10 11.84 -53.30
N THR A 183 -18.48 11.87 -54.47
CA THR A 183 -18.61 12.98 -55.44
C THR A 183 -19.81 12.81 -56.39
N THR A 184 -20.39 11.62 -56.47
CA THR A 184 -21.54 11.28 -57.32
C THR A 184 -22.60 10.53 -56.52
N PHE A 185 -23.76 11.15 -56.30
CA PHE A 185 -24.89 10.52 -55.62
C PHE A 185 -25.46 9.39 -56.48
N ARG A 186 -25.05 8.14 -56.23
CA ARG A 186 -25.82 6.98 -56.70
C ARG A 186 -27.02 6.80 -55.77
N LYS A 187 -28.22 7.07 -56.28
CA LYS A 187 -29.49 6.69 -55.64
C LYS A 187 -29.45 5.17 -55.40
N GLY A 188 -29.32 4.73 -54.15
CA GLY A 188 -29.53 3.31 -53.82
C GLY A 188 -28.86 2.75 -52.56
N SER A 189 -27.77 3.33 -52.04
CA SER A 189 -27.23 2.89 -50.73
C SER A 189 -26.58 4.07 -50.02
N GLU A 190 -27.33 4.70 -49.12
CA GLU A 190 -26.82 5.76 -48.23
C GLU A 190 -25.94 5.19 -47.10
N LEU A 191 -26.01 3.87 -46.87
CA LEU A 191 -25.30 3.16 -45.82
C LEU A 191 -24.02 2.48 -46.34
N LEU A 192 -23.00 2.42 -45.48
CA LEU A 192 -21.80 1.61 -45.70
C LEU A 192 -22.15 0.11 -45.67
N ASP A 193 -21.70 -0.62 -46.70
CA ASP A 193 -21.72 -2.09 -46.73
C ASP A 193 -20.43 -2.62 -46.08
N ILE A 194 -20.56 -3.15 -44.86
CA ILE A 194 -19.43 -3.59 -44.04
C ILE A 194 -19.39 -5.13 -44.09
N PRO A 195 -18.33 -5.73 -44.64
CA PRO A 195 -18.22 -7.17 -44.77
C PRO A 195 -18.06 -7.87 -43.41
N PRO A 196 -18.26 -9.20 -43.36
CA PRO A 196 -18.05 -9.98 -42.14
C PRO A 196 -16.59 -9.92 -41.66
N PRO A 197 -16.30 -10.18 -40.38
CA PRO A 197 -14.94 -10.22 -39.84
C PRO A 197 -14.01 -11.11 -40.65
N LEU A 198 -12.74 -10.73 -40.81
CA LEU A 198 -11.79 -11.46 -41.67
C LEU A 198 -11.69 -12.96 -41.31
N TYR A 199 -11.59 -13.30 -40.03
CA TYR A 199 -11.59 -14.70 -39.56
C TYR A 199 -12.86 -15.48 -39.93
N ALA A 200 -14.00 -14.81 -40.10
CA ALA A 200 -15.29 -15.42 -40.40
C ALA A 200 -15.54 -15.57 -41.92
N ARG A 201 -14.66 -15.02 -42.78
CA ARG A 201 -14.78 -15.15 -44.23
C ARG A 201 -14.30 -16.50 -44.77
N ALA A 202 -13.66 -17.32 -43.93
CA ALA A 202 -13.17 -18.64 -44.31
C ALA A 202 -14.30 -19.50 -44.89
N PRO A 203 -14.06 -20.27 -45.97
CA PRO A 203 -15.08 -21.16 -46.54
C PRO A 203 -15.64 -22.13 -45.49
N GLY A 204 -16.97 -22.25 -45.43
CA GLY A 204 -17.65 -23.13 -44.47
C GLY A 204 -17.61 -22.67 -43.00
N PHE A 205 -17.16 -21.45 -42.71
CA PHE A 205 -17.25 -20.90 -41.36
C PHE A 205 -18.69 -20.48 -41.05
N VAL A 206 -19.19 -20.93 -39.90
CA VAL A 206 -20.50 -20.57 -39.32
C VAL A 206 -20.34 -20.31 -37.83
N PHE A 207 -21.16 -19.41 -37.28
CA PHE A 207 -21.23 -19.19 -35.84
C PHE A 207 -22.20 -20.20 -35.22
N SER A 208 -21.73 -20.98 -34.24
CA SER A 208 -22.61 -21.83 -33.42
C SER A 208 -23.33 -20.96 -32.38
N LEU A 209 -24.65 -21.10 -32.31
CA LEU A 209 -25.51 -20.36 -31.39
C LEU A 209 -25.97 -21.21 -30.21
N ASP A 210 -25.49 -22.45 -30.09
CA ASP A 210 -25.84 -23.39 -29.02
C ASP A 210 -25.65 -22.80 -27.62
N SER A 211 -24.63 -21.94 -27.50
CA SER A 211 -24.30 -21.29 -26.23
C SER A 211 -25.38 -20.34 -25.71
N ILE A 212 -26.39 -19.96 -26.51
CA ILE A 212 -27.42 -18.98 -26.12
C ILE A 212 -28.86 -19.51 -26.24
N LEU A 213 -29.03 -20.80 -26.51
CA LEU A 213 -30.35 -21.45 -26.59
C LEU A 213 -31.04 -21.54 -25.22
N LYS A 214 -32.37 -21.52 -25.21
CA LYS A 214 -33.20 -21.85 -24.03
C LYS A 214 -32.97 -23.31 -23.61
N GLU A 215 -32.91 -23.59 -22.31
CA GLU A 215 -32.86 -24.97 -21.83
C GLU A 215 -34.18 -25.68 -22.17
N ALA A 216 -34.11 -26.91 -22.71
CA ALA A 216 -35.30 -27.67 -23.08
C ALA A 216 -36.08 -28.12 -21.83
N ASP A 217 -37.39 -27.84 -21.81
CA ASP A 217 -38.32 -28.19 -20.72
C ASP A 217 -38.34 -29.69 -20.42
N GLY A 218 -37.59 -30.11 -19.40
CA GLY A 218 -37.84 -31.33 -18.64
C GLY A 218 -38.59 -30.95 -17.36
N GLY A 219 -39.89 -31.20 -17.33
CA GLY A 219 -40.77 -30.83 -16.22
C GLY A 219 -40.27 -31.28 -14.86
N LEU A 220 -39.93 -30.31 -14.01
CA LEU A 220 -39.97 -30.39 -12.55
C LEU A 220 -40.15 -28.96 -12.05
N SER A 221 -41.32 -28.70 -11.46
CA SER A 221 -41.65 -27.45 -10.77
C SER A 221 -40.56 -27.12 -9.75
N VAL A 222 -39.80 -26.06 -9.97
CA VAL A 222 -38.89 -25.54 -8.94
C VAL A 222 -39.71 -24.64 -8.00
N ASN A 223 -40.28 -25.28 -6.99
CA ASN A 223 -40.57 -24.60 -5.74
C ASN A 223 -39.25 -24.02 -5.17
N SER A 224 -39.32 -22.75 -4.83
CA SER A 224 -38.31 -22.00 -4.11
C SER A 224 -38.09 -22.58 -2.71
N ARG A 225 -37.08 -23.45 -2.53
CA ARG A 225 -36.27 -23.67 -1.29
C ARG A 225 -35.44 -24.95 -1.41
N ALA A 226 -34.19 -24.84 -1.88
CA ALA A 226 -33.11 -25.78 -1.55
C ALA A 226 -31.74 -25.10 -1.77
N PRO A 227 -30.73 -25.39 -0.93
CA PRO A 227 -29.41 -24.76 -1.03
C PRO A 227 -28.67 -25.25 -2.28
N VAL A 228 -28.29 -24.32 -3.16
CA VAL A 228 -27.48 -24.61 -4.34
C VAL A 228 -26.10 -25.09 -3.88
N ASN A 229 -25.87 -26.39 -4.03
CA ASN A 229 -24.61 -27.04 -3.70
C ASN A 229 -23.54 -26.56 -4.70
N LYS A 230 -22.62 -25.70 -4.23
CA LYS A 230 -21.61 -24.98 -5.05
C LYS A 230 -20.59 -25.89 -5.78
N LEU A 231 -20.58 -27.21 -5.52
CA LEU A 231 -19.68 -28.14 -6.21
C LEU A 231 -20.23 -28.65 -7.56
N ALA A 232 -21.54 -28.76 -7.75
CA ALA A 232 -22.10 -29.46 -8.93
C ALA A 232 -22.23 -28.60 -10.21
N ALA A 233 -22.09 -27.27 -10.10
CA ALA A 233 -22.07 -26.35 -11.26
C ALA A 233 -20.66 -26.14 -11.83
N ARG A 234 -19.64 -26.36 -10.97
CA ARG A 234 -18.22 -26.19 -11.30
C ARG A 234 -17.72 -27.24 -12.27
N ASP A 235 -18.18 -28.49 -12.12
CA ASP A 235 -17.81 -29.59 -13.02
C ASP A 235 -18.56 -29.54 -14.36
N ARG A 236 -19.76 -28.93 -14.41
CA ARG A 236 -20.62 -28.96 -15.61
C ARG A 236 -20.17 -28.01 -16.71
N TRP A 237 -19.69 -26.80 -16.41
CA TRP A 237 -19.27 -25.85 -17.45
C TRP A 237 -17.89 -26.18 -18.04
N SER A 238 -16.97 -26.66 -17.21
CA SER A 238 -15.67 -27.17 -17.67
C SER A 238 -15.86 -28.43 -18.51
N ALA A 239 -16.67 -29.39 -18.03
CA ALA A 239 -17.01 -30.59 -18.79
C ALA A 239 -17.85 -30.29 -20.04
N PHE A 240 -18.70 -29.26 -20.04
CA PHE A 240 -19.46 -28.83 -21.24
C PHE A 240 -18.51 -28.27 -22.31
N LEU A 241 -17.58 -27.38 -21.93
CA LEU A 241 -16.54 -26.85 -22.83
C LEU A 241 -15.57 -27.93 -23.32
N ASP A 242 -15.27 -28.94 -22.49
CA ASP A 242 -14.45 -30.11 -22.85
C ASP A 242 -15.25 -31.17 -23.65
N SER A 243 -16.58 -31.23 -23.52
CA SER A 243 -17.43 -32.16 -24.30
C SER A 243 -17.76 -31.65 -25.72
N ILE A 244 -17.80 -30.33 -25.91
CA ILE A 244 -17.94 -29.68 -27.24
C ILE A 244 -16.63 -29.75 -28.03
N LEU A 245 -15.52 -30.09 -27.39
CA LEU A 245 -14.20 -30.07 -27.98
C LEU A 245 -13.85 -31.24 -28.89
N ASP A 246 -14.40 -32.42 -28.63
CA ASP A 246 -13.83 -33.68 -29.14
C ASP A 246 -14.86 -34.68 -29.70
N LYS A 247 -16.08 -34.24 -30.09
CA LYS A 247 -17.05 -35.14 -30.76
C LYS A 247 -17.51 -34.65 -32.14
N PRO A 248 -17.65 -35.55 -33.13
CA PRO A 248 -18.35 -35.26 -34.38
C PRO A 248 -19.86 -35.07 -34.10
N GLU A 249 -20.46 -34.17 -34.85
CA GLU A 249 -21.78 -33.56 -34.64
C GLU A 249 -22.95 -34.57 -34.66
N PRO A 250 -23.93 -34.45 -33.74
CA PRO A 250 -25.30 -34.90 -34.00
C PRO A 250 -26.09 -33.79 -34.72
N ASP A 251 -26.82 -34.19 -35.77
CA ASP A 251 -27.68 -33.35 -36.61
C ASP A 251 -28.73 -32.58 -35.80
N GLY A 252 -28.70 -31.24 -35.86
CA GLY A 252 -29.78 -30.37 -35.33
C GLY A 252 -29.39 -29.10 -34.56
N ARG A 253 -28.29 -28.40 -34.89
CA ARG A 253 -27.83 -27.19 -34.16
C ARG A 253 -28.10 -25.88 -34.91
N LEU A 254 -28.57 -24.86 -34.17
CA LEU A 254 -28.80 -23.50 -34.66
C LEU A 254 -27.45 -22.82 -34.99
N SER A 255 -27.30 -22.35 -36.24
CA SER A 255 -26.07 -21.71 -36.71
C SER A 255 -26.35 -20.47 -37.54
N LEU A 256 -25.42 -19.52 -37.53
CA LEU A 256 -25.51 -18.28 -38.29
C LEU A 256 -24.39 -18.21 -39.34
N ASP A 257 -24.77 -18.06 -40.61
CA ASP A 257 -23.85 -17.73 -41.69
C ASP A 257 -23.36 -16.28 -41.51
N PRO A 258 -22.04 -16.02 -41.44
CA PRO A 258 -21.50 -14.66 -41.39
C PRO A 258 -21.96 -13.75 -42.53
N ARG A 259 -22.41 -14.31 -43.67
CA ARG A 259 -22.93 -13.57 -44.83
C ARG A 259 -24.44 -13.35 -44.79
N ALA A 260 -25.12 -13.81 -43.74
CA ALA A 260 -26.55 -13.61 -43.57
C ALA A 260 -26.92 -12.12 -43.57
N SER A 261 -28.07 -11.80 -44.15
CA SER A 261 -28.63 -10.46 -44.06
C SER A 261 -29.04 -10.15 -42.63
N VAL A 262 -28.76 -8.92 -42.17
CA VAL A 262 -29.18 -8.45 -40.84
C VAL A 262 -30.69 -8.37 -40.70
N ASP A 263 -31.40 -8.23 -41.83
CA ASP A 263 -32.87 -8.14 -41.89
C ASP A 263 -33.52 -9.46 -42.34
N ASP A 264 -32.79 -10.58 -42.29
CA ASP A 264 -33.36 -11.90 -42.61
C ASP A 264 -34.40 -12.30 -41.55
N VAL A 265 -35.67 -12.16 -41.92
CA VAL A 265 -36.82 -12.42 -41.05
C VAL A 265 -36.84 -13.86 -40.56
N ALA A 266 -36.45 -14.84 -41.39
CA ALA A 266 -36.50 -16.25 -41.01
C ALA A 266 -35.50 -16.55 -39.89
N ILE A 267 -34.27 -16.04 -40.02
CA ILE A 267 -33.23 -16.21 -39.00
C ILE A 267 -33.61 -15.48 -37.70
N ILE A 268 -34.18 -14.28 -37.81
CA ILE A 268 -34.63 -13.50 -36.65
C ILE A 268 -35.74 -14.23 -35.90
N ASP A 269 -36.75 -14.74 -36.61
CA ASP A 269 -37.89 -15.45 -36.02
C ASP A 269 -37.43 -16.76 -35.35
N GLU A 270 -36.49 -17.48 -35.96
CA GLU A 270 -35.90 -18.68 -35.37
C GLU A 270 -35.09 -18.37 -34.09
N LEU A 271 -34.28 -17.32 -34.11
CA LEU A 271 -33.53 -16.85 -32.95
C LEU A 271 -34.45 -16.39 -31.81
N GLU A 272 -35.50 -15.65 -32.10
CA GLU A 272 -36.47 -15.15 -31.11
C GLU A 272 -37.24 -16.33 -30.47
N ALA A 273 -37.56 -17.36 -31.26
CA ALA A 273 -38.19 -18.57 -30.74
C ALA A 273 -37.25 -19.36 -29.82
N GLN A 274 -36.00 -19.55 -30.22
CA GLN A 274 -35.06 -20.46 -29.54
C GLN A 274 -34.21 -19.80 -28.44
N THR A 275 -34.13 -18.46 -28.38
CA THR A 275 -33.32 -17.70 -27.41
C THR A 275 -34.17 -16.74 -26.56
N GLU A 276 -33.61 -16.23 -25.46
CA GLU A 276 -34.27 -15.22 -24.60
C GLU A 276 -34.20 -13.78 -25.17
N LEU A 277 -33.61 -13.61 -26.35
CA LEU A 277 -33.43 -12.30 -26.98
C LEU A 277 -34.74 -11.79 -27.59
N ASP A 278 -35.00 -10.49 -27.45
CA ASP A 278 -36.06 -9.84 -28.24
C ASP A 278 -35.61 -9.60 -29.68
N ARG A 279 -36.57 -9.38 -30.59
CA ARG A 279 -36.32 -9.11 -32.01
C ARG A 279 -35.20 -8.07 -32.27
N GLY A 280 -35.16 -6.98 -31.52
CA GLY A 280 -34.15 -5.94 -31.68
C GLY A 280 -32.76 -6.39 -31.22
N GLN A 281 -32.70 -7.19 -30.16
CA GLN A 281 -31.47 -7.83 -29.69
C GLN A 281 -30.98 -8.91 -30.67
N CYS A 282 -31.87 -9.69 -31.30
CA CYS A 282 -31.50 -10.64 -32.36
C CYS A 282 -30.87 -9.93 -33.55
N GLN A 283 -31.50 -8.86 -34.06
CA GLN A 283 -30.95 -8.04 -35.14
C GLN A 283 -29.58 -7.46 -34.79
N ALA A 284 -29.42 -6.96 -33.56
CA ALA A 284 -28.15 -6.43 -33.09
C ALA A 284 -27.07 -7.50 -32.93
N LEU A 285 -27.44 -8.72 -32.49
CA LEU A 285 -26.52 -9.86 -32.44
C LEU A 285 -26.03 -10.25 -33.84
N ILE A 286 -26.94 -10.38 -34.81
CA ILE A 286 -26.60 -10.68 -36.20
C ILE A 286 -25.68 -9.58 -36.75
N ALA A 287 -26.07 -8.32 -36.63
CA ALA A 287 -25.26 -7.18 -37.08
C ALA A 287 -23.86 -7.16 -36.46
N ALA A 288 -23.73 -7.57 -35.19
CA ALA A 288 -22.46 -7.64 -34.49
C ALA A 288 -21.60 -8.85 -34.88
N LEU A 289 -22.16 -9.89 -35.49
CA LEU A 289 -21.42 -11.07 -35.95
C LEU A 289 -21.08 -11.00 -37.45
N THR A 290 -21.92 -10.31 -38.24
CA THR A 290 -21.81 -10.23 -39.70
C THR A 290 -21.08 -8.99 -40.22
N ARG A 291 -20.62 -8.09 -39.34
CA ARG A 291 -19.85 -6.87 -39.70
C ARG A 291 -18.51 -6.83 -38.99
N GLU A 292 -17.42 -6.60 -39.71
CA GLU A 292 -16.09 -6.44 -39.10
C GLU A 292 -15.96 -5.18 -38.24
N PHE A 293 -16.83 -4.19 -38.45
CA PHE A 293 -16.96 -3.00 -37.63
C PHE A 293 -18.46 -2.77 -37.36
N ALA A 294 -18.89 -2.93 -36.11
CA ALA A 294 -20.31 -2.98 -35.76
C ALA A 294 -20.68 -1.98 -34.67
N PHE A 295 -21.78 -1.25 -34.88
CA PHE A 295 -22.38 -0.34 -33.89
C PHE A 295 -23.68 -0.90 -33.36
N ILE A 296 -23.75 -1.02 -32.02
CA ILE A 296 -24.96 -1.33 -31.29
C ILE A 296 -25.34 -0.11 -30.45
N GLN A 297 -26.41 0.56 -30.83
CA GLN A 297 -27.01 1.61 -30.02
C GLN A 297 -28.05 1.00 -29.08
N GLY A 298 -27.96 1.32 -27.79
CA GLY A 298 -28.98 0.92 -26.84
C GLY A 298 -29.44 2.07 -25.96
N PRO A 299 -30.69 2.53 -26.11
CA PRO A 299 -31.33 3.44 -25.15
C PRO A 299 -31.31 2.92 -23.70
N PRO A 300 -31.62 3.76 -22.69
CA PRO A 300 -31.65 3.32 -21.29
C PRO A 300 -32.60 2.12 -21.07
N GLY A 301 -32.12 1.10 -20.35
CA GLY A 301 -32.95 -0.07 -19.98
C GLY A 301 -33.16 -1.12 -21.09
N THR A 302 -32.51 -1.01 -22.24
CA THR A 302 -32.69 -1.93 -23.38
C THR A 302 -31.82 -3.21 -23.36
N GLY A 303 -30.98 -3.37 -22.33
CA GLY A 303 -30.18 -4.59 -22.16
C GLY A 303 -28.84 -4.63 -22.90
N LYS A 304 -28.22 -3.47 -23.20
CA LYS A 304 -26.88 -3.37 -23.83
C LYS A 304 -25.86 -4.36 -23.26
N SER A 305 -25.66 -4.35 -21.94
CA SER A 305 -24.69 -5.22 -21.28
C SER A 305 -25.10 -6.70 -21.34
N TYR A 306 -26.41 -7.01 -21.31
CA TYR A 306 -26.91 -8.38 -21.46
C TYR A 306 -26.62 -8.92 -22.87
N LEU A 307 -26.92 -8.13 -23.91
CA LEU A 307 -26.57 -8.49 -25.29
C LEU A 307 -25.04 -8.66 -25.47
N GLY A 308 -24.23 -7.78 -24.86
CA GLY A 308 -22.77 -7.90 -24.87
C GLY A 308 -22.27 -9.21 -24.25
N VAL A 309 -22.94 -9.71 -23.20
CA VAL A 309 -22.64 -11.02 -22.59
C VAL A 309 -23.01 -12.16 -23.53
N GLN A 310 -24.18 -12.13 -24.18
CA GLN A 310 -24.57 -13.18 -25.14
C GLN A 310 -23.65 -13.22 -26.36
N LEU A 311 -23.29 -12.05 -26.89
CA LEU A 311 -22.30 -11.91 -27.96
C LEU A 311 -20.94 -12.51 -27.55
N MET A 312 -20.49 -12.28 -26.31
CA MET A 312 -19.25 -12.87 -25.79
C MET A 312 -19.32 -14.41 -25.77
N ARG A 313 -20.46 -15.01 -25.40
CA ARG A 313 -20.63 -16.47 -25.39
C ARG A 313 -20.47 -17.06 -26.79
N VAL A 314 -21.10 -16.46 -27.80
CA VAL A 314 -21.00 -16.90 -29.20
C VAL A 314 -19.56 -16.77 -29.72
N LEU A 315 -18.88 -15.66 -29.44
CA LEU A 315 -17.49 -15.45 -29.87
C LEU A 315 -16.50 -16.40 -29.17
N LEU A 316 -16.72 -16.69 -27.87
CA LEU A 316 -15.88 -17.65 -27.15
C LEU A 316 -16.08 -19.08 -27.64
N ALA A 317 -17.30 -19.45 -28.04
CA ALA A 317 -17.59 -20.77 -28.63
C ALA A 317 -16.77 -21.03 -29.91
N CYS A 318 -16.51 -20.00 -30.73
CA CYS A 318 -15.70 -20.12 -31.95
C CYS A 318 -14.22 -19.74 -31.78
N LYS A 319 -13.76 -19.38 -30.57
CA LYS A 319 -12.41 -18.87 -30.27
C LYS A 319 -11.28 -19.73 -30.85
N ARG A 320 -11.37 -21.06 -30.69
CA ARG A 320 -10.36 -22.01 -31.18
C ARG A 320 -10.39 -22.17 -32.69
N LYS A 321 -11.57 -22.43 -33.26
CA LYS A 321 -11.79 -22.62 -34.71
C LYS A 321 -11.33 -21.40 -35.51
N ALA A 322 -11.59 -20.20 -35.01
CA ALA A 322 -11.22 -18.94 -35.67
C ALA A 322 -9.85 -18.36 -35.23
N HIS A 323 -9.15 -19.02 -34.30
CA HIS A 323 -7.90 -18.54 -33.70
C HIS A 323 -7.99 -17.08 -33.22
N LEU A 324 -9.06 -16.74 -32.48
CA LEU A 324 -9.35 -15.35 -32.08
C LEU A 324 -8.32 -14.77 -31.10
N GLY A 325 -7.65 -15.62 -30.34
CA GLY A 325 -6.90 -15.22 -29.15
C GLY A 325 -7.82 -14.67 -28.05
N PRO A 326 -7.29 -13.95 -27.05
CA PRO A 326 -8.13 -13.30 -26.04
C PRO A 326 -9.00 -12.21 -26.67
N ILE A 327 -10.25 -12.11 -26.22
CA ILE A 327 -11.17 -11.02 -26.61
C ILE A 327 -10.94 -9.86 -25.65
N VAL A 328 -10.69 -8.66 -26.18
CA VAL A 328 -10.42 -7.47 -25.34
C VAL A 328 -11.71 -6.67 -25.16
N VAL A 329 -12.06 -6.38 -23.90
CA VAL A 329 -13.17 -5.50 -23.52
C VAL A 329 -12.61 -4.17 -23.04
N VAL A 330 -13.01 -3.09 -23.70
CA VAL A 330 -12.58 -1.72 -23.38
C VAL A 330 -13.76 -0.93 -22.83
N CYS A 331 -13.58 -0.27 -21.68
CA CYS A 331 -14.59 0.62 -21.09
C CYS A 331 -13.96 1.97 -20.71
N TYR A 332 -14.76 3.04 -20.64
CA TYR A 332 -14.27 4.33 -20.11
C TYR A 332 -14.07 4.26 -18.59
N THR A 333 -15.08 3.74 -17.87
CA THR A 333 -15.11 3.73 -16.40
C THR A 333 -14.69 2.38 -15.80
N ASN A 334 -14.08 2.40 -14.61
CA ASN A 334 -13.80 1.18 -13.84
C ASN A 334 -15.10 0.46 -13.44
N HIS A 335 -16.18 1.20 -13.23
CA HIS A 335 -17.46 0.66 -12.78
C HIS A 335 -18.14 -0.19 -13.86
N ALA A 336 -18.22 0.34 -15.08
CA ALA A 336 -18.75 -0.39 -16.23
C ALA A 336 -17.92 -1.64 -16.50
N LEU A 337 -16.59 -1.49 -16.50
CA LEU A 337 -15.68 -2.62 -16.66
C LEU A 337 -15.93 -3.72 -15.63
N ASP A 338 -15.96 -3.36 -14.34
CA ASP A 338 -16.16 -4.33 -13.26
C ASP A 338 -17.52 -5.03 -13.40
N GLN A 339 -18.59 -4.28 -13.69
CA GLN A 339 -19.92 -4.85 -13.90
C GLN A 339 -19.96 -5.83 -15.08
N PHE A 340 -19.36 -5.46 -16.21
CA PHE A 340 -19.35 -6.32 -17.39
C PHE A 340 -18.58 -7.62 -17.11
N LEU A 341 -17.39 -7.52 -16.53
CA LEU A 341 -16.58 -8.70 -16.18
C LEU A 341 -17.26 -9.59 -15.12
N GLU A 342 -17.95 -9.00 -14.14
CA GLU A 342 -18.75 -9.77 -13.17
C GLU A 342 -19.86 -10.57 -13.84
N HIS A 343 -20.56 -9.99 -14.82
CA HIS A 343 -21.58 -10.71 -15.57
C HIS A 343 -20.98 -11.88 -16.36
N LEU A 344 -19.81 -11.70 -16.98
CA LEU A 344 -19.12 -12.79 -17.69
C LEU A 344 -18.75 -13.94 -16.73
N ILE A 345 -18.23 -13.62 -15.55
CA ILE A 345 -17.86 -14.63 -14.54
C ILE A 345 -19.11 -15.36 -14.03
N LYS A 346 -20.22 -14.65 -13.78
CA LYS A 346 -21.49 -15.27 -13.34
C LYS A 346 -22.06 -16.27 -14.35
N VAL A 347 -21.78 -16.06 -15.63
CA VAL A 347 -22.20 -16.96 -16.73
C VAL A 347 -21.20 -18.09 -16.98
N GLY A 348 -20.12 -18.21 -16.18
CA GLY A 348 -19.17 -19.32 -16.23
C GLY A 348 -17.88 -19.05 -16.99
N ILE A 349 -17.60 -17.81 -17.39
CA ILE A 349 -16.33 -17.45 -18.06
C ILE A 349 -15.26 -17.19 -16.99
N GLU A 350 -14.36 -18.14 -16.78
CA GLU A 350 -13.40 -18.07 -15.67
C GLU A 350 -12.04 -17.44 -16.03
N LYS A 351 -11.52 -17.60 -17.25
CA LYS A 351 -10.18 -17.09 -17.64
C LYS A 351 -10.22 -15.62 -18.05
N VAL A 352 -10.69 -14.79 -17.13
CA VAL A 352 -10.78 -13.34 -17.26
C VAL A 352 -9.57 -12.69 -16.62
N ILE A 353 -8.95 -11.71 -17.30
CA ILE A 353 -7.91 -10.87 -16.74
C ILE A 353 -8.35 -9.41 -16.77
N ARG A 354 -8.26 -8.73 -15.62
CA ARG A 354 -8.59 -7.32 -15.46
C ARG A 354 -7.31 -6.48 -15.41
N ILE A 355 -7.24 -5.41 -16.22
CA ILE A 355 -6.16 -4.43 -16.22
C ILE A 355 -6.68 -3.09 -15.67
N GLY A 356 -6.14 -2.68 -14.51
CA GLY A 356 -6.44 -1.39 -13.88
C GLY A 356 -6.24 -1.43 -12.37
N GLY A 357 -5.92 -0.29 -11.74
CA GLY A 357 -6.00 -0.15 -10.28
C GLY A 357 -7.42 0.24 -9.87
N GLN A 358 -7.84 -0.02 -8.63
CA GLN A 358 -9.12 0.48 -8.06
C GLN A 358 -10.40 -0.32 -8.40
N SER A 359 -10.33 -1.65 -8.53
CA SER A 359 -11.59 -2.43 -8.43
C SER A 359 -12.13 -2.36 -7.00
N ARG A 360 -13.45 -2.28 -6.86
CA ARG A 360 -14.15 -2.52 -5.59
C ARG A 360 -14.86 -3.88 -5.55
N SER A 361 -14.73 -4.66 -6.62
CA SER A 361 -15.36 -5.95 -6.77
C SER A 361 -14.51 -7.04 -6.11
N THR A 362 -15.09 -7.71 -5.13
CA THR A 362 -14.44 -8.85 -4.45
C THR A 362 -14.27 -10.05 -5.38
N ILE A 363 -15.14 -10.21 -6.39
CA ILE A 363 -15.08 -11.29 -7.40
C ILE A 363 -13.83 -11.14 -8.29
N LEU A 364 -13.34 -9.91 -8.48
CA LEU A 364 -12.23 -9.59 -9.39
C LEU A 364 -10.86 -9.48 -8.70
N GLU A 365 -10.76 -9.59 -7.37
CA GLU A 365 -9.50 -9.41 -6.61
C GLU A 365 -8.38 -10.35 -7.09
N GLY A 366 -8.70 -11.61 -7.39
CA GLY A 366 -7.75 -12.61 -7.92
C GLY A 366 -7.55 -12.58 -9.44
N LYS A 367 -8.28 -11.72 -10.17
CA LYS A 367 -8.26 -11.65 -11.64
C LYS A 367 -7.45 -10.46 -12.18
N ASN A 368 -6.90 -9.63 -11.29
CA ASN A 368 -6.08 -8.50 -11.71
C ASN A 368 -4.75 -8.97 -12.29
N LEU A 369 -4.33 -8.42 -13.44
CA LEU A 369 -3.05 -8.77 -14.08
C LEU A 369 -1.88 -8.73 -13.10
N ARG A 370 -1.84 -7.74 -12.18
CA ARG A 370 -0.76 -7.63 -11.18
C ARG A 370 -0.67 -8.84 -10.24
N VAL A 371 -1.79 -9.46 -9.91
CA VAL A 371 -1.86 -10.63 -9.02
C VAL A 371 -1.55 -11.89 -9.83
N VAL A 372 -2.16 -12.03 -11.01
CA VAL A 372 -1.96 -13.21 -11.87
C VAL A 372 -0.51 -13.33 -12.33
N SER A 373 0.13 -12.23 -12.73
CA SER A 373 1.54 -12.23 -13.16
C SER A 373 2.54 -12.55 -12.06
N GLN A 374 2.18 -12.40 -10.78
CA GLN A 374 3.07 -12.80 -9.66
C GLN A 374 3.12 -14.33 -9.48
N GLY A 375 2.05 -15.04 -9.89
CA GLY A 375 2.00 -16.50 -9.86
C GLY A 375 2.70 -17.16 -11.04
N GLU A 376 2.97 -16.42 -12.12
CA GLU A 376 3.62 -16.95 -13.32
C GLU A 376 5.16 -16.99 -13.14
N PRO A 377 5.79 -18.18 -13.22
CA PRO A 377 7.24 -18.28 -13.05
C PRO A 377 7.99 -17.62 -14.22
N LYS A 378 9.10 -16.98 -13.89
CA LYS A 378 10.06 -16.50 -14.90
C LYS A 378 10.89 -17.68 -15.41
N THR A 379 11.22 -17.68 -16.69
CA THR A 379 12.15 -18.67 -17.24
C THR A 379 13.57 -18.45 -16.69
N LYS A 380 14.43 -19.49 -16.73
CA LYS A 380 15.82 -19.38 -16.25
C LYS A 380 16.61 -18.28 -16.99
N SER A 381 16.41 -18.18 -18.31
CA SER A 381 17.05 -17.15 -19.14
C SER A 381 16.56 -15.74 -18.78
N GLU A 382 15.26 -15.56 -18.55
CA GLU A 382 14.70 -14.27 -18.09
C GLU A 382 15.22 -13.88 -16.72
N GLY A 383 15.25 -14.81 -15.77
CA GLY A 383 15.81 -14.58 -14.44
C GLY A 383 17.28 -14.16 -14.50
N TYR A 384 18.08 -14.85 -15.32
CA TYR A 384 19.48 -14.52 -15.55
C TYR A 384 19.66 -13.13 -16.19
N LEU A 385 18.95 -12.86 -17.28
CA LEU A 385 19.04 -11.58 -17.99
C LEU A 385 18.55 -10.41 -17.12
N ILE A 386 17.49 -10.58 -16.31
CA ILE A 386 17.04 -9.56 -15.35
C ILE A 386 18.15 -9.28 -14.34
N ALA A 387 18.76 -10.32 -13.77
CA ALA A 387 19.85 -10.17 -12.81
C ALA A 387 21.07 -9.46 -13.42
N MET A 388 21.44 -9.80 -14.65
CA MET A 388 22.54 -9.13 -15.37
C MET A 388 22.23 -7.66 -15.68
N THR A 389 21.00 -7.35 -16.10
CA THR A 389 20.57 -5.98 -16.37
C THR A 389 20.55 -5.14 -15.09
N TYR A 390 20.07 -5.68 -13.95
CA TYR A 390 20.16 -4.99 -12.66
C TYR A 390 21.61 -4.70 -12.24
N LYS A 391 22.54 -5.65 -12.42
CA LYS A 391 23.98 -5.42 -12.17
C LYS A 391 24.54 -4.31 -13.05
N ALA A 392 24.20 -4.29 -14.33
CA ALA A 392 24.61 -3.22 -15.24
C ALA A 392 24.06 -1.86 -14.80
N LEU A 393 22.80 -1.82 -14.36
CA LEU A 393 22.15 -0.61 -13.87
C LEU A 393 22.77 -0.09 -12.56
N GLU A 394 23.18 -0.97 -11.65
CA GLU A 394 23.91 -0.61 -10.43
C GLU A 394 25.26 0.06 -10.74
N ILE A 395 25.97 -0.45 -11.76
CA ILE A 395 27.20 0.18 -12.26
C ILE A 395 26.91 1.58 -12.80
N GLN A 396 25.86 1.73 -13.63
CA GLN A 396 25.46 3.03 -14.18
C GLN A 396 25.05 4.02 -13.09
N GLU A 397 24.26 3.60 -12.11
CA GLU A 397 23.87 4.44 -10.97
C GLU A 397 25.09 4.98 -10.23
N ARG A 398 26.09 4.13 -9.96
CA ARG A 398 27.31 4.56 -9.26
C ARG A 398 28.05 5.65 -10.04
N LEU A 399 28.12 5.53 -11.37
CA LEU A 399 28.73 6.53 -12.25
C LEU A 399 27.91 7.83 -12.28
N ILE A 400 26.58 7.72 -12.39
CA ILE A 400 25.66 8.87 -12.39
C ILE A 400 25.74 9.62 -11.05
N ARG A 401 25.71 8.91 -9.91
CA ARG A 401 25.86 9.50 -8.57
C ARG A 401 27.18 10.24 -8.42
N ARG A 402 28.26 9.72 -9.02
CA ARG A 402 29.57 10.39 -9.01
C ARG A 402 29.54 11.68 -9.84
N ALA A 403 28.94 11.67 -11.03
CA ALA A 403 28.79 12.86 -11.87
C ALA A 403 27.91 13.92 -11.19
N LEU A 404 26.75 13.54 -10.65
CA LEU A 404 25.88 14.42 -9.87
C LEU A 404 26.57 14.98 -8.62
N GLY A 405 27.37 14.16 -7.93
CA GLY A 405 28.17 14.59 -6.78
C GLY A 405 29.20 15.65 -7.16
N LEU A 406 29.89 15.50 -8.29
CA LEU A 406 30.84 16.49 -8.80
C LEU A 406 30.14 17.81 -9.14
N LEU A 407 28.99 17.76 -9.84
CA LEU A 407 28.18 18.93 -10.15
C LEU A 407 27.71 19.68 -8.89
N HIS A 408 27.25 18.94 -7.87
CA HIS A 408 26.81 19.52 -6.60
C HIS A 408 27.96 20.12 -5.79
N ASN A 409 29.14 19.47 -5.78
CA ASN A 409 30.29 19.97 -5.05
C ASN A 409 30.86 21.24 -5.70
N ILE A 410 30.97 21.28 -7.03
CA ILE A 410 31.41 22.47 -7.78
C ILE A 410 30.47 23.66 -7.55
N GLN A 411 29.16 23.40 -7.44
CA GLN A 411 28.18 24.42 -7.09
C GLN A 411 28.37 24.99 -5.68
N LYS A 412 28.62 24.13 -4.67
CA LYS A 412 28.78 24.56 -3.29
C LYS A 412 30.09 25.33 -3.08
N GLN A 413 31.20 24.74 -3.51
CA GLN A 413 32.52 25.33 -3.39
C GLN A 413 33.49 24.68 -4.39
N PRO A 414 34.02 25.43 -5.38
CA PRO A 414 35.06 24.92 -6.27
C PRO A 414 36.39 24.80 -5.51
N ASP A 415 36.64 23.63 -4.96
CA ASP A 415 37.87 23.28 -4.25
C ASP A 415 38.90 22.59 -5.17
N TRP A 416 40.12 22.44 -4.67
CA TRP A 416 41.19 21.77 -5.41
C TRP A 416 40.87 20.30 -5.73
N ALA A 417 40.17 19.60 -4.83
CA ALA A 417 39.85 18.19 -5.03
C ALA A 417 38.97 17.97 -6.27
N ASN A 418 38.02 18.88 -6.51
CA ASN A 418 37.13 18.85 -7.67
C ASN A 418 37.80 19.37 -8.95
N LEU A 419 38.68 20.37 -8.85
CA LEU A 419 39.32 21.02 -10.01
C LEU A 419 40.58 20.29 -10.52
N LYS A 420 41.35 19.63 -9.63
CA LYS A 420 42.65 19.03 -9.95
C LYS A 420 42.63 18.10 -11.15
N THR A 421 41.63 17.22 -11.24
CA THR A 421 41.55 16.23 -12.32
C THR A 421 41.30 16.89 -13.67
N HIS A 422 40.50 17.96 -13.70
CA HIS A 422 40.22 18.74 -14.91
C HIS A 422 41.44 19.55 -15.33
N LEU A 423 42.05 20.28 -14.38
CA LEU A 423 43.24 21.08 -14.63
C LEU A 423 44.41 20.24 -15.10
N ALA A 424 44.65 19.06 -14.51
CA ALA A 424 45.70 18.15 -14.97
C ALA A 424 45.50 17.67 -16.41
N ARG A 425 44.25 17.58 -16.89
CA ARG A 425 43.92 17.11 -18.25
C ARG A 425 43.89 18.22 -19.29
N ARG A 426 43.24 19.35 -18.98
CA ARG A 426 42.99 20.45 -19.93
C ARG A 426 44.01 21.58 -19.82
N HIS A 427 44.53 21.82 -18.61
CA HIS A 427 45.44 22.95 -18.30
C HIS A 427 46.69 22.50 -17.51
N PRO A 428 47.47 21.53 -18.00
CA PRO A 428 48.53 20.86 -17.22
C PRO A 428 49.60 21.80 -16.69
N ARG A 429 49.95 22.85 -17.46
CA ARG A 429 50.92 23.89 -17.06
C ARG A 429 50.42 24.77 -15.91
N ILE A 430 49.11 24.94 -15.78
CA ILE A 430 48.52 25.66 -14.66
C ILE A 430 48.44 24.72 -13.44
N CYS A 431 48.08 23.45 -13.67
CA CYS A 431 48.02 22.44 -12.61
C CYS A 431 49.37 22.21 -11.93
N SER A 432 50.48 22.23 -12.68
CA SER A 432 51.84 22.02 -12.14
C SER A 432 52.28 23.16 -11.22
N GLN A 433 51.79 24.39 -11.43
CA GLN A 433 52.10 25.55 -10.58
C GLN A 433 51.49 25.44 -9.17
N PHE A 434 50.51 24.54 -8.95
CA PHE A 434 49.94 24.23 -7.63
C PHE A 434 50.54 22.96 -7.00
N SER A 435 51.69 22.48 -7.50
CA SER A 435 52.38 21.33 -6.91
C SER A 435 52.77 21.61 -5.45
N ARG A 436 52.58 20.60 -4.58
CA ARG A 436 53.05 20.65 -3.18
C ARG A 436 54.52 20.28 -3.03
N VAL A 437 55.15 19.83 -4.12
CA VAL A 437 56.54 19.43 -4.17
C VAL A 437 57.25 20.44 -5.05
N ASP A 438 58.24 21.12 -4.48
CA ASP A 438 59.10 22.04 -5.21
C ASP A 438 60.15 21.28 -6.04
N ASP A 439 60.94 22.02 -6.81
CA ASP A 439 61.97 21.47 -7.69
C ASP A 439 63.12 20.78 -6.92
N GLU A 440 63.17 20.96 -5.59
CA GLU A 440 64.14 20.36 -4.68
C GLU A 440 63.59 19.13 -3.92
N GLY A 441 62.31 18.77 -4.13
CA GLY A 441 61.68 17.59 -3.54
C GLY A 441 61.06 17.79 -2.15
N PHE A 442 61.01 19.03 -1.64
CA PHE A 442 60.41 19.32 -0.34
C PHE A 442 58.88 19.45 -0.45
N LYS A 443 58.18 18.89 0.54
CA LYS A 443 56.71 18.86 0.59
C LYS A 443 56.19 19.95 1.52
N THR A 444 55.42 20.90 0.99
CA THR A 444 54.80 21.96 1.79
C THR A 444 53.82 21.39 2.83
N VAL A 445 53.97 21.81 4.10
CA VAL A 445 53.15 21.36 5.24
C VAL A 445 52.17 22.49 5.62
N GLY A 446 50.85 22.29 5.48
CA GLY A 446 49.84 23.33 5.73
C GLY A 446 48.55 23.19 4.91
N ARG A 447 47.78 24.29 4.80
CA ARG A 447 46.60 24.39 3.89
C ARG A 447 47.03 24.22 2.44
N ASP A 448 46.12 23.76 1.59
CA ASP A 448 46.45 23.48 0.18
C ASP A 448 46.90 24.76 -0.57
N PRO A 449 47.95 24.74 -1.41
CA PRO A 449 48.40 25.90 -2.17
C PRO A 449 47.27 26.59 -2.95
N PHE A 450 46.31 25.82 -3.45
CA PHE A 450 45.14 26.34 -4.13
C PHE A 450 44.16 27.05 -3.17
N GLU A 451 43.93 26.51 -1.97
CA GLU A 451 43.05 27.13 -0.96
C GLU A 451 43.60 28.46 -0.45
N ILE A 452 44.93 28.58 -0.36
CA ILE A 452 45.61 29.83 -0.02
C ILE A 452 45.46 30.83 -1.16
N TRP A 453 45.62 30.36 -2.41
CA TRP A 453 45.46 31.18 -3.61
C TRP A 453 44.02 31.66 -3.83
N SER A 454 43.02 30.89 -3.36
CA SER A 454 41.58 31.16 -3.52
C SER A 454 40.91 31.92 -2.36
N TYR A 455 41.61 32.22 -1.26
CA TYR A 455 41.03 32.85 -0.04
C TYR A 455 40.59 34.31 -0.28
N GLN A 456 39.44 34.74 0.27
CA GLN A 456 38.77 36.03 -0.05
C GLN A 456 38.42 36.90 1.18
N GLU A 457 38.67 38.22 1.08
CA GLU A 457 37.93 39.32 1.73
C GLU A 457 37.60 40.41 0.66
N SER A 458 36.40 41.00 0.69
CA SER A 458 35.81 41.93 -0.31
C SER A 458 36.35 43.37 -0.20
N LYS A 459 36.51 44.22 -1.24
CA LYS A 459 35.52 44.76 -2.20
C LYS A 459 36.19 45.47 -3.43
N THR A 460 35.35 45.67 -4.46
CA THR A 460 35.29 46.70 -5.54
C THR A 460 35.98 46.57 -6.93
N SER A 461 35.09 46.67 -7.94
CA SER A 461 35.06 47.20 -9.33
C SER A 461 36.06 46.82 -10.45
N ILE A 462 35.45 46.20 -11.48
CA ILE A 462 35.53 46.34 -12.96
C ILE A 462 36.91 46.60 -13.59
N ASP A 463 37.40 45.59 -14.33
CA ASP A 463 38.02 45.79 -15.63
C ASP A 463 37.72 44.64 -16.60
N THR A 464 37.73 44.92 -17.90
CA THR A 464 37.12 44.11 -18.98
C THR A 464 38.17 43.31 -19.75
N SER A 465 38.67 42.22 -19.17
CA SER A 465 39.58 41.28 -19.86
C SER A 465 38.82 40.04 -20.34
N THR A 466 39.06 39.64 -21.60
CA THR A 466 38.49 38.43 -22.23
C THR A 466 39.11 37.17 -21.61
N SER A 467 38.30 36.12 -21.40
CA SER A 467 38.72 34.86 -20.73
C SER A 467 39.96 34.19 -21.33
N GLN A 468 40.22 34.39 -22.63
CA GLN A 468 41.41 33.86 -23.31
C GLN A 468 42.72 34.55 -22.90
N SER A 469 42.72 35.88 -22.73
CA SER A 469 43.96 36.57 -22.31
C SER A 469 44.33 36.24 -20.87
N LEU A 470 43.32 35.99 -20.02
CA LEU A 470 43.51 35.51 -18.65
C LEU A 470 44.12 34.11 -18.61
N LEU A 471 43.71 33.23 -19.53
CA LEU A 471 44.26 31.87 -19.64
C LEU A 471 45.75 31.89 -20.03
N ASP A 472 46.14 32.79 -20.94
CA ASP A 472 47.53 32.95 -21.38
C ASP A 472 48.43 33.45 -20.26
N VAL A 473 47.95 34.44 -19.47
CA VAL A 473 48.67 34.94 -18.29
C VAL A 473 48.78 33.86 -17.22
N ALA A 474 47.69 33.13 -16.94
CA ALA A 474 47.66 32.03 -15.99
C ALA A 474 48.62 30.88 -16.37
N THR A 475 48.73 30.60 -17.66
CA THR A 475 49.63 29.57 -18.21
C THR A 475 51.10 29.91 -17.99
N ARG A 476 51.45 31.21 -17.98
CA ARG A 476 52.80 31.68 -17.66
C ARG A 476 53.04 31.75 -16.15
N ASN A 477 52.13 32.37 -15.41
CA ASN A 477 52.20 32.50 -13.96
C ASN A 477 50.81 32.76 -13.35
N VAL A 478 50.21 31.75 -12.73
CA VAL A 478 48.90 31.81 -12.08
C VAL A 478 48.90 32.66 -10.80
N HIS A 479 50.07 32.89 -10.19
CA HIS A 479 50.23 33.71 -9.00
C HIS A 479 50.26 35.22 -9.32
N ALA A 480 50.61 35.59 -10.56
CA ALA A 480 50.62 36.97 -11.04
C ALA A 480 49.21 37.56 -11.27
N LEU A 481 48.17 36.72 -11.23
CA LEU A 481 46.78 37.13 -11.46
C LEU A 481 46.22 37.96 -10.29
N SER A 482 45.45 38.99 -10.63
CA SER A 482 44.69 39.78 -9.66
C SER A 482 43.63 38.92 -8.98
N ARG A 483 43.17 39.32 -7.78
CA ARG A 483 42.15 38.59 -7.03
C ARG A 483 40.85 38.39 -7.82
N LEU A 484 40.50 39.34 -8.68
CA LEU A 484 39.29 39.32 -9.50
C LEU A 484 39.45 38.37 -10.69
N ASP A 485 40.64 38.34 -11.31
CA ASP A 485 40.97 37.41 -12.40
C ASP A 485 41.05 35.97 -11.91
N ARG A 486 41.57 35.73 -10.69
CA ARG A 486 41.53 34.40 -10.06
C ARG A 486 40.10 33.90 -9.90
N ARG A 487 39.17 34.75 -9.46
CA ARG A 487 37.74 34.38 -9.35
C ARG A 487 37.14 34.05 -10.72
N ARG A 488 37.35 34.88 -11.73
CA ARG A 488 36.88 34.62 -13.10
C ARG A 488 37.42 33.32 -13.67
N LEU A 489 38.69 33.02 -13.39
CA LEU A 489 39.34 31.81 -13.88
C LEU A 489 38.79 30.56 -13.18
N VAL A 490 38.53 30.63 -11.86
CA VAL A 490 37.84 29.55 -11.12
C VAL A 490 36.41 29.35 -11.62
N GLU A 491 35.67 30.43 -11.89
CA GLU A 491 34.33 30.37 -12.49
C GLU A 491 34.36 29.77 -13.90
N PHE A 492 35.35 30.13 -14.71
CA PHE A 492 35.58 29.58 -16.04
C PHE A 492 35.85 28.06 -15.99
N TRP A 493 36.77 27.60 -15.14
CA TRP A 493 37.02 26.16 -14.97
C TRP A 493 35.81 25.43 -14.39
N ALA A 494 35.07 26.06 -13.48
CA ALA A 494 33.84 25.49 -12.95
C ALA A 494 32.74 25.38 -14.03
N GLU A 495 32.68 26.28 -15.01
CA GLU A 495 31.79 26.13 -16.18
C GLU A 495 32.29 25.02 -17.13
N GLU A 496 33.57 24.96 -17.47
CA GLU A 496 34.12 23.88 -18.32
C GLU A 496 33.85 22.48 -17.73
N ILE A 497 34.00 22.32 -16.40
CA ILE A 497 33.71 21.05 -15.74
C ILE A 497 32.20 20.78 -15.73
N ARG A 498 31.37 21.81 -15.53
CA ARG A 498 29.91 21.65 -15.58
C ARG A 498 29.45 21.17 -16.95
N GLU A 499 29.92 21.79 -18.03
CA GLU A 499 29.61 21.37 -19.40
C GLU A 499 30.05 19.91 -19.64
N ALA A 500 31.34 19.60 -19.42
CA ALA A 500 31.87 18.27 -19.66
C ALA A 500 31.22 17.17 -18.80
N THR A 501 30.88 17.50 -17.54
CA THR A 501 30.20 16.55 -16.63
C THR A 501 28.74 16.37 -16.99
N THR A 502 28.08 17.41 -17.52
CA THR A 502 26.68 17.35 -17.98
C THR A 502 26.57 16.48 -19.24
N ASP A 503 27.49 16.62 -20.19
CA ASP A 503 27.58 15.74 -21.37
C ASP A 503 27.79 14.27 -20.96
N GLN A 504 28.73 14.05 -20.03
CA GLN A 504 28.96 12.71 -19.48
C GLN A 504 27.73 12.17 -18.77
N LEU A 505 27.04 12.99 -17.98
CA LEU A 505 25.80 12.63 -17.28
C LEU A 505 24.72 12.24 -18.27
N PHE A 506 24.58 12.96 -19.39
CA PHE A 506 23.61 12.66 -20.43
C PHE A 506 23.83 11.27 -21.03
N GLU A 507 25.05 10.94 -21.45
CA GLU A 507 25.34 9.61 -22.01
C GLU A 507 25.15 8.49 -20.99
N LEU A 508 25.51 8.70 -19.71
CA LEU A 508 25.28 7.73 -18.65
C LEU A 508 23.78 7.51 -18.39
N VAL A 509 22.99 8.58 -18.32
CA VAL A 509 21.54 8.51 -18.10
C VAL A 509 20.83 7.87 -19.29
N LYS A 510 21.29 8.13 -20.51
CA LYS A 510 20.79 7.53 -21.76
C LYS A 510 21.03 6.02 -21.79
N GLU A 511 22.22 5.54 -21.41
CA GLU A 511 22.48 4.11 -21.27
C GLU A 511 21.67 3.48 -20.13
N ALA A 512 21.53 4.17 -19.00
CA ALA A 512 20.67 3.70 -17.91
C ALA A 512 19.19 3.58 -18.33
N PHE A 513 18.68 4.55 -19.09
CA PHE A 513 17.34 4.53 -19.65
C PHE A 513 17.14 3.35 -20.62
N LYS A 514 18.15 3.04 -21.45
CA LYS A 514 18.13 1.87 -22.33
C LYS A 514 18.04 0.57 -21.54
N LEU A 515 18.79 0.45 -20.45
CA LEU A 515 18.72 -0.70 -19.54
C LEU A 515 17.36 -0.78 -18.83
N HIS A 516 16.80 0.34 -18.36
CA HIS A 516 15.44 0.40 -17.81
C HIS A 516 14.40 -0.08 -18.81
N LYS A 517 14.46 0.39 -20.05
CA LYS A 517 13.55 -0.04 -21.11
C LYS A 517 13.68 -1.53 -21.43
N GLN A 518 14.90 -2.07 -21.40
CA GLN A 518 15.12 -3.51 -21.55
C GLN A 518 14.48 -4.28 -20.38
N LEU A 519 14.66 -3.80 -19.15
CA LEU A 519 14.06 -4.40 -17.97
C LEU A 519 12.53 -4.37 -18.01
N ASP A 520 11.94 -3.25 -18.43
CA ASP A 520 10.49 -3.12 -18.62
C ASP A 520 9.99 -4.09 -19.69
N ASN A 521 10.68 -4.19 -20.82
CA ASN A 521 10.32 -5.15 -21.88
C ASN A 521 10.37 -6.62 -21.40
N MET A 522 11.31 -6.95 -20.51
CA MET A 522 11.43 -8.28 -19.92
C MET A 522 10.34 -8.57 -18.89
N HIS A 523 9.97 -7.61 -18.06
CA HIS A 523 8.83 -7.74 -17.15
C HIS A 523 7.51 -7.85 -17.92
N ASP A 524 7.35 -7.02 -18.95
CA ASP A 524 6.22 -7.04 -19.87
C ASP A 524 6.05 -8.39 -20.57
N GLU A 525 7.12 -9.19 -20.73
CA GLU A 525 7.05 -10.50 -21.39
C GLU A 525 6.27 -11.53 -20.55
N VAL A 526 6.39 -11.47 -19.23
CA VAL A 526 5.57 -12.28 -18.30
C VAL A 526 4.11 -11.86 -18.42
N ASP A 527 3.83 -10.56 -18.35
CA ASP A 527 2.49 -10.01 -18.52
C ASP A 527 1.89 -10.40 -19.88
N ARG A 528 2.70 -10.37 -20.96
CA ARG A 528 2.28 -10.78 -22.30
C ARG A 528 1.86 -12.25 -22.34
N ARG A 529 2.62 -13.16 -21.73
CA ARG A 529 2.27 -14.60 -21.65
C ARG A 529 0.94 -14.79 -20.93
N VAL A 530 0.81 -14.19 -19.75
CA VAL A 530 -0.41 -14.25 -18.94
C VAL A 530 -1.61 -13.74 -19.73
N LEU A 531 -1.50 -12.57 -20.36
CA LEU A 531 -2.56 -12.00 -21.20
C LEU A 531 -2.90 -12.88 -22.41
N GLN A 532 -1.90 -13.50 -23.06
CA GLN A 532 -2.12 -14.35 -24.22
C GLN A 532 -2.91 -15.63 -23.89
N THR A 533 -2.81 -16.13 -22.66
CA THR A 533 -3.54 -17.32 -22.18
C THR A 533 -4.98 -17.04 -21.76
N ALA A 534 -5.38 -15.76 -21.65
CA ALA A 534 -6.72 -15.38 -21.23
C ALA A 534 -7.79 -15.74 -22.28
N ASP A 535 -9.03 -15.87 -21.83
CA ASP A 535 -10.21 -15.86 -22.69
C ASP A 535 -10.68 -14.42 -22.94
N VAL A 536 -10.70 -13.62 -21.86
CA VAL A 536 -11.16 -12.23 -21.91
C VAL A 536 -10.16 -11.33 -21.18
N ILE A 537 -9.80 -10.21 -21.80
CA ILE A 537 -9.00 -9.15 -21.18
C ILE A 537 -9.89 -7.92 -21.02
N GLY A 538 -10.25 -7.58 -19.79
CA GLY A 538 -10.97 -6.34 -19.49
C GLY A 538 -10.03 -5.22 -19.12
N VAL A 539 -10.17 -4.05 -19.76
CA VAL A 539 -9.28 -2.90 -19.56
C VAL A 539 -10.03 -1.58 -19.71
N THR A 540 -9.67 -0.57 -18.91
CA THR A 540 -10.18 0.79 -19.12
C THR A 540 -9.41 1.50 -20.24
N THR A 541 -9.96 2.52 -20.88
CA THR A 541 -9.23 3.29 -21.92
C THR A 541 -7.89 3.83 -21.41
N THR A 542 -7.84 4.26 -20.14
CA THR A 542 -6.62 4.73 -19.48
C THR A 542 -5.66 3.58 -19.16
N GLY A 543 -6.17 2.43 -18.74
CA GLY A 543 -5.39 1.21 -18.53
C GLY A 543 -4.77 0.67 -19.83
N LEU A 544 -5.51 0.77 -20.94
CA LEU A 544 -5.08 0.37 -22.27
C LEU A 544 -3.93 1.23 -22.74
N ALA A 545 -4.06 2.56 -22.62
CA ALA A 545 -2.98 3.48 -22.97
C ALA A 545 -1.70 3.17 -22.18
N ARG A 546 -1.80 2.98 -20.85
CA ARG A 546 -0.65 2.67 -19.99
C ARG A 546 0.07 1.35 -20.31
N ARG A 547 -0.61 0.39 -20.93
CA ARG A 547 -0.06 -0.95 -21.25
C ARG A 547 -0.11 -1.27 -22.75
N ILE A 548 -0.12 -0.24 -23.59
CA ILE A 548 -0.26 -0.43 -25.04
C ILE A 548 0.91 -1.24 -25.64
N SER A 549 2.11 -1.15 -25.04
CA SER A 549 3.32 -1.88 -25.48
C SER A 549 3.15 -3.39 -25.34
N VAL A 550 2.47 -3.83 -24.29
CA VAL A 550 2.17 -5.24 -24.04
C VAL A 550 0.99 -5.68 -24.90
N LEU A 551 -0.10 -4.91 -24.88
CA LEU A 551 -1.34 -5.26 -25.59
C LEU A 551 -1.15 -5.35 -27.11
N ARG A 552 -0.31 -4.50 -27.72
CA ARG A 552 0.05 -4.60 -29.14
C ARG A 552 0.73 -5.93 -29.52
N ARG A 553 1.36 -6.61 -28.56
CA ARG A 553 2.03 -7.91 -28.75
C ARG A 553 1.12 -9.09 -28.42
N VAL A 554 -0.05 -8.85 -27.84
CA VAL A 554 -1.08 -9.87 -27.63
C VAL A 554 -1.81 -10.08 -28.94
N ARG A 555 -1.90 -11.34 -29.39
CA ARG A 555 -2.64 -11.69 -30.61
C ARG A 555 -4.13 -11.76 -30.28
N CYS A 556 -4.82 -10.62 -30.34
CA CYS A 556 -6.26 -10.53 -30.23
C CYS A 556 -6.87 -10.07 -31.57
N LYS A 557 -7.93 -10.76 -32.01
CA LYS A 557 -8.66 -10.40 -33.24
C LYS A 557 -9.92 -9.61 -32.98
N VAL A 558 -10.50 -9.70 -31.78
CA VAL A 558 -11.79 -9.10 -31.43
C VAL A 558 -11.64 -8.11 -30.29
N ILE A 559 -12.19 -6.92 -30.46
CA ILE A 559 -12.33 -5.92 -29.41
C ILE A 559 -13.78 -5.48 -29.30
N ILE A 560 -14.29 -5.46 -28.08
CA ILE A 560 -15.62 -4.95 -27.72
C ILE A 560 -15.44 -3.71 -26.86
N CYS A 561 -16.01 -2.59 -27.27
CA CYS A 561 -16.03 -1.35 -26.50
C CYS A 561 -17.43 -1.13 -25.91
N GLU A 562 -17.54 -1.11 -24.58
CA GLU A 562 -18.77 -0.73 -23.88
C GLU A 562 -18.73 0.75 -23.49
N GLU A 563 -19.90 1.40 -23.42
CA GLU A 563 -20.05 2.84 -23.18
C GLU A 563 -19.36 3.69 -24.27
N ALA A 564 -19.32 3.20 -25.50
CA ALA A 564 -18.58 3.83 -26.60
C ALA A 564 -19.01 5.28 -26.89
N GLY A 565 -20.25 5.66 -26.55
CA GLY A 565 -20.76 7.01 -26.65
C GLY A 565 -20.04 8.02 -25.75
N GLU A 566 -19.49 7.58 -24.61
CA GLU A 566 -18.79 8.40 -23.61
C GLU A 566 -17.26 8.43 -23.81
N VAL A 567 -16.75 7.68 -24.79
CA VAL A 567 -15.30 7.57 -25.04
C VAL A 567 -14.85 8.61 -26.08
N MET A 568 -13.82 9.40 -25.73
CA MET A 568 -13.20 10.33 -26.69
C MET A 568 -12.61 9.57 -27.89
N GLU A 569 -12.80 10.10 -29.10
CA GLU A 569 -12.27 9.47 -30.33
C GLU A 569 -10.76 9.16 -30.28
N PRO A 570 -9.88 10.03 -29.76
CA PRO A 570 -8.46 9.71 -29.59
C PRO A 570 -8.19 8.45 -28.74
N HIS A 571 -9.00 8.19 -27.71
CA HIS A 571 -8.89 6.97 -26.90
C HIS A 571 -9.30 5.74 -27.71
N MET A 572 -10.37 5.83 -28.50
CA MET A 572 -10.84 4.74 -29.36
C MET A 572 -9.80 4.37 -30.42
N ILE A 573 -9.19 5.36 -31.07
CA ILE A 573 -8.16 5.11 -32.08
C ILE A 573 -6.94 4.41 -31.45
N SER A 574 -6.59 4.76 -30.20
CA SER A 574 -5.49 4.09 -29.50
C SER A 574 -5.77 2.62 -29.16
N ALA A 575 -7.06 2.23 -29.08
CA ALA A 575 -7.50 0.86 -28.82
C ALA A 575 -7.50 -0.04 -30.07
N LEU A 576 -7.28 0.52 -31.27
CA LEU A 576 -7.20 -0.25 -32.51
C LEU A 576 -5.86 -0.99 -32.60
N LEU A 577 -5.78 -2.13 -31.92
CA LEU A 577 -4.58 -2.97 -31.88
C LEU A 577 -4.25 -3.55 -33.28
N PRO A 578 -2.98 -3.89 -33.57
CA PRO A 578 -2.54 -4.23 -34.94
C PRO A 578 -3.21 -5.45 -35.57
N ASN A 579 -3.66 -6.42 -34.78
CA ASN A 579 -4.21 -7.70 -35.26
C ASN A 579 -5.75 -7.76 -35.21
N VAL A 580 -6.41 -6.62 -34.97
CA VAL A 580 -7.87 -6.58 -34.84
C VAL A 580 -8.51 -6.77 -36.20
N GLU A 581 -9.39 -7.77 -36.28
CA GLU A 581 -10.20 -8.12 -37.45
C GLU A 581 -11.69 -7.86 -37.20
N HIS A 582 -12.09 -7.60 -35.95
CA HIS A 582 -13.47 -7.38 -35.55
C HIS A 582 -13.57 -6.36 -34.41
N PHE A 583 -14.26 -5.25 -34.67
CA PHE A 583 -14.42 -4.13 -33.74
C PHE A 583 -15.89 -3.83 -33.48
N ILE A 584 -16.33 -4.04 -32.24
CA ILE A 584 -17.74 -3.91 -31.87
C ILE A 584 -17.87 -2.80 -30.83
N GLN A 585 -18.65 -1.76 -31.13
CA GLN A 585 -18.93 -0.67 -30.21
C GLN A 585 -20.38 -0.75 -29.74
N ILE A 586 -20.56 -0.80 -28.42
CA ILE A 586 -21.86 -0.83 -27.74
C ILE A 586 -21.97 0.45 -26.93
N GLY A 587 -22.96 1.28 -27.24
CA GLY A 587 -23.07 2.59 -26.61
C GLY A 587 -24.38 3.30 -26.91
N ASP A 588 -24.43 4.58 -26.55
CA ASP A 588 -25.53 5.46 -26.91
C ASP A 588 -25.05 6.90 -27.05
N HIS A 589 -25.07 7.43 -28.27
CA HIS A 589 -24.60 8.78 -28.57
C HIS A 589 -25.59 9.87 -28.19
N GLN A 590 -26.83 9.49 -27.83
CA GLN A 590 -27.86 10.41 -27.34
C GLN A 590 -27.87 10.54 -25.80
N GLN A 591 -26.91 9.91 -25.11
CA GLN A 591 -26.66 10.05 -23.67
C GLN A 591 -25.46 10.99 -23.40
N LEU A 592 -24.68 10.73 -22.36
CA LEU A 592 -23.54 11.57 -22.00
C LEU A 592 -22.45 11.52 -23.07
N ARG A 593 -21.90 12.70 -23.38
CA ARG A 593 -20.69 12.84 -24.19
C ARG A 593 -19.43 12.74 -23.33
N PRO A 594 -18.27 12.45 -23.94
CA PRO A 594 -16.97 12.50 -23.28
C PRO A 594 -16.73 13.83 -22.54
N GLN A 595 -16.25 13.74 -21.30
CA GLN A 595 -15.96 14.94 -20.51
C GLN A 595 -14.65 15.60 -20.91
N ILE A 596 -14.70 16.91 -21.22
CA ILE A 596 -13.52 17.72 -21.48
C ILE A 596 -13.35 18.82 -20.42
N ASN A 597 -12.09 19.13 -20.08
CA ASN A 597 -11.78 20.13 -19.06
C ASN A 597 -12.00 21.58 -19.52
N SER A 598 -11.91 21.84 -20.83
CA SER A 598 -12.04 23.17 -21.43
C SER A 598 -13.32 23.25 -22.24
N TYR A 599 -14.32 23.95 -21.71
CA TYR A 599 -15.59 24.19 -22.41
C TYR A 599 -15.39 24.89 -23.77
N GLY A 600 -14.33 25.70 -23.92
CA GLY A 600 -13.99 26.36 -25.19
C GLY A 600 -13.71 25.40 -26.35
N LEU A 601 -13.43 24.12 -26.08
CA LEU A 601 -13.17 23.08 -27.07
C LEU A 601 -14.37 22.13 -27.29
N SER A 602 -15.48 22.36 -26.58
CA SER A 602 -16.71 21.56 -26.66
C SER A 602 -17.54 21.98 -27.88
N LEU A 603 -18.23 21.02 -28.47
CA LEU A 603 -19.23 21.26 -29.53
C LEU A 603 -20.35 22.22 -29.09
N GLU A 604 -20.61 22.35 -27.78
CA GLU A 604 -21.61 23.28 -27.23
C GLU A 604 -21.12 24.74 -27.20
N SER A 605 -19.81 24.97 -27.32
CA SER A 605 -19.23 26.30 -27.41
C SER A 605 -19.09 26.74 -28.86
N ARG A 606 -19.41 28.02 -29.14
CA ARG A 606 -19.18 28.62 -30.46
C ARG A 606 -17.73 28.48 -30.92
N GLN A 607 -16.77 28.66 -30.01
CA GLN A 607 -15.33 28.50 -30.28
C GLN A 607 -14.90 27.04 -30.48
N GLY A 608 -15.66 26.09 -29.91
CA GLY A 608 -15.34 24.67 -29.92
C GLY A 608 -15.89 23.92 -31.14
N THR A 609 -16.83 24.52 -31.89
CA THR A 609 -17.38 23.99 -33.16
C THR A 609 -16.36 23.41 -34.15
N PRO A 610 -15.17 24.02 -34.39
CA PRO A 610 -14.16 23.43 -35.28
C PRO A 610 -13.37 22.26 -34.65
N TYR A 611 -13.37 22.12 -33.32
CA TYR A 611 -12.58 21.12 -32.60
C TYR A 611 -13.39 19.88 -32.19
N GLN A 612 -14.58 20.07 -31.62
CA GLN A 612 -15.53 19.00 -31.25
C GLN A 612 -14.91 17.86 -30.42
N LEU A 613 -14.03 18.17 -29.45
CA LEU A 613 -13.28 17.13 -28.74
C LEU A 613 -14.13 16.22 -27.84
N ASP A 614 -15.32 16.70 -27.46
CA ASP A 614 -16.34 15.97 -26.73
C ASP A 614 -17.28 15.17 -27.65
N ARG A 615 -17.13 15.21 -28.97
CA ARG A 615 -17.87 14.35 -29.90
C ARG A 615 -17.16 13.01 -30.00
N SER A 616 -17.83 11.92 -29.61
CA SER A 616 -17.25 10.57 -29.69
C SER A 616 -17.19 10.07 -31.14
N GLN A 617 -16.33 9.07 -31.40
CA GLN A 617 -16.30 8.41 -32.70
C GLN A 617 -17.64 7.75 -33.01
N PHE A 618 -18.29 7.18 -32.00
CA PHE A 618 -19.62 6.58 -32.12
C PHE A 618 -20.62 7.62 -32.63
N GLU A 619 -20.69 8.79 -31.97
CA GLU A 619 -21.58 9.89 -32.38
C GLU A 619 -21.25 10.42 -33.78
N ARG A 620 -19.96 10.61 -34.08
CA ARG A 620 -19.53 11.16 -35.38
C ARG A 620 -19.98 10.26 -36.53
N LEU A 621 -19.77 8.95 -36.40
CA LEU A 621 -20.11 7.98 -37.44
C LEU A 621 -21.61 7.63 -37.47
N SER A 622 -22.29 7.56 -36.33
CA SER A 622 -23.72 7.25 -36.27
C SER A 622 -24.60 8.38 -36.81
N VAL A 623 -24.29 9.63 -36.45
CA VAL A 623 -25.02 10.81 -36.95
C VAL A 623 -24.63 11.12 -38.40
N GLY A 624 -23.41 10.75 -38.78
CA GLY A 624 -22.87 10.97 -40.11
C GLY A 624 -22.20 12.33 -40.30
N GLU A 625 -21.55 12.48 -41.45
CA GLU A 625 -20.87 13.70 -41.89
C GLU A 625 -21.29 14.06 -43.32
N ARG A 626 -21.44 15.36 -43.60
CA ARG A 626 -21.84 15.82 -44.93
C ARG A 626 -20.86 15.35 -46.00
N GLY A 627 -21.40 14.73 -47.05
CA GLY A 627 -20.62 14.21 -48.18
C GLY A 627 -19.92 12.88 -47.94
N ARG A 628 -20.20 12.20 -46.81
CA ARG A 628 -19.74 10.83 -46.52
C ARG A 628 -20.95 9.89 -46.37
N PRO A 629 -20.80 8.60 -46.68
CA PRO A 629 -21.85 7.60 -46.42
C PRO A 629 -22.12 7.45 -44.92
N SER A 630 -23.36 7.12 -44.56
CA SER A 630 -23.78 6.91 -43.18
C SER A 630 -23.34 5.53 -42.68
N PHE A 631 -23.00 5.44 -41.40
CA PHE A 631 -22.60 4.18 -40.77
C PHE A 631 -23.84 3.37 -40.33
N PRO A 632 -23.92 2.06 -40.60
CA PRO A 632 -25.07 1.26 -40.19
C PRO A 632 -25.08 0.97 -38.68
N VAL A 633 -26.16 1.37 -38.00
CA VAL A 633 -26.32 1.22 -36.54
C VAL A 633 -27.46 0.25 -36.21
N ALA A 634 -27.18 -0.78 -35.43
CA ALA A 634 -28.22 -1.65 -34.88
C ALA A 634 -28.76 -1.06 -33.56
N GLN A 635 -30.03 -0.65 -33.54
CA GLN A 635 -30.64 -0.03 -32.36
C GLN A 635 -31.50 -1.04 -31.59
N LEU A 636 -31.28 -1.16 -30.28
CA LEU A 636 -32.16 -1.88 -29.37
C LEU A 636 -33.41 -1.04 -29.07
N ASN A 637 -34.59 -1.67 -29.12
CA ASN A 637 -35.86 -0.93 -29.06
C ASN A 637 -36.71 -1.23 -27.82
N VAL A 638 -36.48 -2.32 -27.08
CA VAL A 638 -37.36 -2.74 -25.97
C VAL A 638 -36.72 -2.45 -24.62
N GLN A 639 -37.30 -1.55 -23.82
CA GLN A 639 -36.81 -1.19 -22.48
C GLN A 639 -37.54 -1.94 -21.36
N ARG A 640 -36.77 -2.35 -20.34
CA ARG A 640 -37.24 -3.20 -19.23
C ARG A 640 -36.99 -2.59 -17.84
N ARG A 641 -36.69 -1.29 -17.76
CA ARG A 641 -36.26 -0.64 -16.50
C ARG A 641 -37.24 0.41 -16.00
N MET A 642 -37.72 1.29 -16.88
CA MET A 642 -38.50 2.47 -16.53
C MET A 642 -39.99 2.18 -16.64
N ARG A 643 -40.82 2.85 -15.83
CA ARG A 643 -42.27 2.82 -16.04
C ARG A 643 -42.66 3.55 -17.34
N PRO A 644 -43.78 3.21 -17.98
CA PRO A 644 -44.26 3.90 -19.19
C PRO A 644 -44.37 5.42 -19.03
N GLU A 645 -44.76 5.93 -17.86
CA GLU A 645 -44.88 7.37 -17.61
C GLU A 645 -43.51 8.08 -17.65
N ILE A 646 -42.42 7.39 -17.32
CA ILE A 646 -41.05 7.91 -17.38
C ILE A 646 -40.47 7.71 -18.79
N SER A 647 -40.68 6.53 -19.39
CA SER A 647 -40.16 6.24 -20.73
C SER A 647 -40.84 7.08 -21.82
N ASN A 648 -42.11 7.48 -21.63
CA ASN A 648 -42.81 8.40 -22.54
C ASN A 648 -42.06 9.75 -22.67
N LEU A 649 -41.55 10.31 -21.57
CA LEU A 649 -40.82 11.59 -21.59
C LEU A 649 -39.61 11.55 -22.53
N ILE A 650 -38.88 10.44 -22.55
CA ILE A 650 -37.71 10.27 -23.42
C ILE A 650 -38.07 9.73 -24.80
N ARG A 651 -39.19 9.00 -24.95
CA ARG A 651 -39.68 8.49 -26.24
C ARG A 651 -40.11 9.65 -27.14
N GLU A 652 -40.87 10.59 -26.60
CA GLU A 652 -41.41 11.74 -27.35
C GLU A 652 -40.34 12.77 -27.70
N THR A 653 -39.23 12.80 -26.95
CA THR A 653 -38.19 13.83 -27.10
C THR A 653 -36.91 13.34 -27.77
N ILE A 654 -36.46 12.11 -27.49
CA ILE A 654 -35.12 11.61 -27.88
C ILE A 654 -35.19 10.30 -28.66
N TYR A 655 -35.99 9.32 -28.21
CA TYR A 655 -36.02 7.95 -28.76
C TYR A 655 -37.41 7.52 -29.28
N PRO A 656 -37.85 7.97 -30.47
CA PRO A 656 -39.19 7.67 -30.99
C PRO A 656 -39.49 6.17 -31.17
N ARG A 657 -38.46 5.34 -31.38
CA ARG A 657 -38.58 3.88 -31.61
C ARG A 657 -38.55 3.03 -30.32
N LEU A 658 -38.49 3.67 -29.14
CA LEU A 658 -38.39 2.96 -27.86
C LEU A 658 -39.74 2.39 -27.44
N ASN A 659 -39.81 1.09 -27.15
CA ASN A 659 -40.99 0.37 -26.71
C ASN A 659 -40.84 -0.14 -25.27
N ASP A 660 -41.95 -0.21 -24.54
CA ASP A 660 -41.99 -0.75 -23.18
C ASP A 660 -42.26 -2.25 -23.20
N HIS A 661 -41.42 -3.03 -22.51
CA HIS A 661 -41.65 -4.45 -22.31
C HIS A 661 -42.90 -4.70 -21.44
N GLU A 662 -43.54 -5.85 -21.58
CA GLU A 662 -44.77 -6.13 -20.83
C GLU A 662 -44.56 -6.16 -19.30
N SER A 663 -43.38 -6.62 -18.85
CA SER A 663 -43.03 -6.74 -17.43
C SER A 663 -43.05 -5.41 -16.65
N ILE A 664 -42.97 -4.26 -17.32
CA ILE A 664 -42.94 -2.94 -16.67
C ILE A 664 -44.25 -2.16 -16.75
N LYS A 665 -45.20 -2.62 -17.59
CA LYS A 665 -46.51 -1.96 -17.75
C LYS A 665 -47.41 -2.15 -16.53
N HIS A 666 -47.19 -3.24 -15.80
CA HIS A 666 -48.00 -3.65 -14.64
C HIS A 666 -47.33 -3.34 -13.30
N LEU A 667 -46.36 -2.42 -13.26
CA LEU A 667 -45.70 -2.05 -12.01
C LEU A 667 -46.68 -1.33 -11.07
N PRO A 668 -46.79 -1.72 -9.78
CA PRO A 668 -47.75 -1.12 -8.84
C PRO A 668 -47.48 0.37 -8.63
N ALA A 669 -48.50 1.20 -8.40
CA ALA A 669 -48.29 2.63 -8.15
C ALA A 669 -47.40 2.86 -6.90
N VAL A 670 -46.69 4.00 -6.87
CA VAL A 670 -45.87 4.36 -5.71
C VAL A 670 -46.77 4.72 -4.54
N VAL A 671 -46.80 3.88 -3.51
CA VAL A 671 -47.65 4.08 -2.33
C VAL A 671 -47.24 5.38 -1.61
N GLY A 672 -48.22 6.11 -1.10
CA GLY A 672 -48.02 7.44 -0.51
C GLY A 672 -47.88 8.58 -1.52
N MET A 673 -47.84 8.31 -2.82
CA MET A 673 -47.74 9.32 -3.87
C MET A 673 -48.98 9.33 -4.76
N ARG A 674 -49.55 10.51 -5.00
CA ARG A 674 -50.73 10.67 -5.87
C ARG A 674 -50.44 10.39 -7.35
N LYS A 675 -49.21 10.68 -7.80
CA LYS A 675 -48.73 10.44 -9.17
C LYS A 675 -47.35 9.81 -9.10
N ASN A 676 -47.06 8.88 -10.02
CA ASN A 676 -45.76 8.24 -10.15
C ASN A 676 -44.68 9.19 -10.70
N VAL A 677 -45.09 10.24 -11.41
CA VAL A 677 -44.22 11.28 -12.00
C VAL A 677 -44.88 12.64 -11.82
N PHE A 678 -44.14 13.62 -11.30
CA PHE A 678 -44.58 15.02 -11.17
C PHE A 678 -43.37 15.95 -11.18
N TRP A 679 -43.59 17.22 -11.51
CA TRP A 679 -42.60 18.29 -11.41
C TRP A 679 -42.94 19.14 -10.18
N LEU A 680 -41.95 19.42 -9.32
CA LEU A 680 -42.11 20.30 -8.16
C LEU A 680 -41.40 21.62 -8.46
N ASP A 681 -42.17 22.68 -8.69
CA ASP A 681 -41.62 24.01 -8.91
C ASP A 681 -41.41 24.77 -7.59
N HIS A 682 -40.34 25.56 -7.51
CA HIS A 682 -40.02 26.42 -6.37
C HIS A 682 -39.17 27.63 -6.79
N ASP A 683 -39.23 28.71 -6.00
CA ASP A 683 -38.50 29.97 -6.24
C ASP A 683 -37.27 30.17 -5.32
N SER A 684 -36.93 29.18 -4.48
CA SER A 684 -35.79 29.26 -3.56
C SER A 684 -34.45 29.42 -4.31
N VAL A 685 -33.69 30.47 -4.00
CA VAL A 685 -32.46 30.86 -4.70
C VAL A 685 -31.24 30.05 -4.23
N GLU A 686 -30.31 29.76 -5.13
CA GLU A 686 -29.02 29.11 -4.83
C GLU A 686 -28.10 29.99 -3.95
N GLU A 687 -27.21 29.36 -3.18
CA GLU A 687 -26.17 30.06 -2.41
C GLU A 687 -25.12 30.72 -3.33
N GLY A 688 -24.67 31.92 -2.96
CA GLY A 688 -23.68 32.70 -3.72
C GLY A 688 -22.24 32.16 -3.62
N PRO A 689 -21.36 32.44 -4.61
CA PRO A 689 -19.99 31.97 -4.61
C PRO A 689 -19.14 32.63 -3.50
N SER A 690 -18.59 31.81 -2.59
CA SER A 690 -17.61 32.24 -1.59
C SER A 690 -16.26 32.59 -2.24
N PRO A 691 -15.65 33.75 -1.95
CA PRO A 691 -14.37 34.16 -2.54
C PRO A 691 -13.16 33.27 -2.15
N ASP A 692 -13.29 32.44 -1.11
CA ASP A 692 -12.20 31.60 -0.58
C ASP A 692 -12.26 30.14 -1.05
N ARG A 693 -13.26 29.77 -1.86
CA ARG A 693 -13.40 28.43 -2.42
C ARG A 693 -13.27 28.49 -3.94
N HIS A 694 -12.19 27.92 -4.47
CA HIS A 694 -12.08 27.59 -5.91
C HIS A 694 -13.08 26.51 -6.37
N GLN A 695 -14.12 26.21 -5.59
CA GLN A 695 -15.23 25.35 -5.95
C GLN A 695 -16.31 26.20 -6.63
N ARG A 696 -16.51 25.98 -7.93
CA ARG A 696 -17.63 26.54 -8.69
C ARG A 696 -18.94 25.75 -8.43
N SER A 697 -19.10 25.09 -7.28
CA SER A 697 -20.34 24.35 -6.95
C SER A 697 -21.44 25.30 -6.49
N HIS A 698 -22.64 25.06 -7.02
CA HIS A 698 -23.88 25.68 -6.59
C HIS A 698 -24.56 24.78 -5.55
N SER A 699 -25.29 25.35 -4.58
CA SER A 699 -26.08 24.61 -3.57
C SER A 699 -27.41 25.31 -3.30
N ASN A 700 -28.45 24.51 -3.01
CA ASN A 700 -29.76 24.99 -2.57
C ASN A 700 -30.21 24.18 -1.35
N ILE A 701 -30.30 24.83 -0.18
CA ILE A 701 -30.66 24.16 1.09
C ILE A 701 -32.12 23.69 1.06
N TRP A 702 -33.02 24.50 0.48
CA TRP A 702 -34.44 24.18 0.42
C TRP A 702 -34.70 22.89 -0.37
N GLU A 703 -34.03 22.74 -1.52
CA GLU A 703 -34.12 21.51 -2.32
C GLU A 703 -33.64 20.28 -1.54
N ALA A 704 -32.58 20.42 -0.74
CA ALA A 704 -32.04 19.34 0.07
C ALA A 704 -33.01 18.93 1.19
N GLU A 705 -33.59 19.90 1.90
CA GLU A 705 -34.58 19.66 2.95
C GLU A 705 -35.87 19.03 2.40
N MET A 706 -36.40 19.55 1.29
CA MET A 706 -37.60 19.02 0.65
C MET A 706 -37.39 17.60 0.13
N THR A 707 -36.23 17.33 -0.45
CA THR A 707 -35.85 15.98 -0.87
C THR A 707 -35.82 15.04 0.33
N HIS A 708 -35.18 15.43 1.43
CA HIS A 708 -35.12 14.62 2.65
C HIS A 708 -36.52 14.29 3.18
N ALA A 709 -37.42 15.28 3.25
CA ALA A 709 -38.80 15.08 3.67
C ALA A 709 -39.57 14.11 2.75
N LEU A 710 -39.40 14.24 1.43
CA LEU A 710 -40.02 13.35 0.45
C LEU A 710 -39.54 11.90 0.60
N VAL A 711 -38.23 11.68 0.81
CA VAL A 711 -37.70 10.32 1.03
C VAL A 711 -38.30 9.71 2.29
N ARG A 712 -38.37 10.48 3.37
CA ARG A 712 -38.98 10.03 4.62
C ARG A 712 -40.45 9.67 4.42
N HIS A 713 -41.22 10.49 3.70
CA HIS A 713 -42.62 10.24 3.38
C HIS A 713 -42.82 8.93 2.59
N ILE A 714 -42.05 8.72 1.52
CA ILE A 714 -42.16 7.51 0.68
C ILE A 714 -41.74 6.26 1.46
N HIS A 715 -40.70 6.36 2.29
CA HIS A 715 -40.25 5.23 3.11
C HIS A 715 -41.32 4.79 4.12
N VAL A 716 -41.93 5.74 4.82
CA VAL A 716 -42.98 5.46 5.83
C VAL A 716 -44.27 4.97 5.16
N GLY A 717 -44.66 5.52 4.01
CA GLY A 717 -45.93 5.20 3.34
C GLY A 717 -45.95 3.91 2.50
N THR A 718 -44.81 3.31 2.18
CA THR A 718 -44.75 2.12 1.31
C THR A 718 -44.57 0.80 2.05
N GLY A 719 -44.05 0.79 3.29
CA GLY A 719 -43.71 -0.44 4.01
C GLY A 719 -42.66 -1.33 3.31
N VAL A 720 -42.06 -0.86 2.19
CA VAL A 720 -41.14 -1.65 1.38
C VAL A 720 -39.72 -1.53 1.93
N LEU A 721 -39.28 -2.64 2.50
CA LEU A 721 -37.91 -3.03 2.85
C LEU A 721 -36.99 -3.05 1.60
N GLY A 722 -36.71 -1.89 0.98
CA GLY A 722 -35.86 -1.81 -0.21
C GLY A 722 -36.09 -0.63 -1.15
N LEU A 723 -36.40 0.55 -0.61
CA LEU A 723 -36.60 1.74 -1.44
C LEU A 723 -35.25 2.39 -1.82
N VAL A 724 -34.82 2.25 -3.08
CA VAL A 724 -33.65 2.95 -3.61
C VAL A 724 -34.06 4.35 -4.05
N VAL A 725 -33.88 5.35 -3.19
CA VAL A 725 -34.02 6.75 -3.61
C VAL A 725 -32.75 7.18 -4.34
N SER A 726 -32.90 7.49 -5.63
CA SER A 726 -31.89 8.22 -6.39
C SER A 726 -32.26 9.70 -6.44
N VAL A 727 -31.61 10.52 -5.60
CA VAL A 727 -31.72 11.98 -5.69
C VAL A 727 -30.81 12.44 -6.81
N ILE A 728 -31.40 12.88 -7.92
CA ILE A 728 -30.67 13.53 -9.01
C ILE A 728 -30.74 15.04 -8.76
N ALA A 729 -29.75 15.57 -8.03
CA ALA A 729 -29.54 17.02 -7.97
C ALA A 729 -28.77 17.46 -9.22
N ARG A 730 -29.36 18.34 -10.01
CA ARG A 730 -28.75 18.87 -11.23
C ARG A 730 -28.08 20.22 -10.92
N THR A 731 -26.86 20.19 -10.41
CA THR A 731 -26.01 21.39 -10.34
C THR A 731 -24.96 21.34 -11.44
N PRO A 732 -24.62 22.45 -12.12
CA PRO A 732 -23.72 22.44 -13.29
C PRO A 732 -22.25 22.07 -13.01
N THR A 733 -21.88 21.60 -11.82
CA THR A 733 -20.47 21.48 -11.41
C THR A 733 -20.19 20.35 -10.42
N THR A 734 -19.17 19.55 -10.75
CA THR A 734 -18.73 18.26 -10.16
C THR A 734 -18.22 18.29 -8.70
N SER A 735 -18.47 19.31 -7.87
CA SER A 735 -17.86 19.40 -6.53
C SER A 735 -18.80 19.29 -5.32
N GLN A 736 -20.11 19.12 -5.48
CA GLN A 736 -21.00 18.88 -4.32
C GLN A 736 -20.80 17.51 -3.65
N LEU A 737 -20.29 16.50 -4.36
CA LEU A 737 -20.11 15.16 -3.80
C LEU A 737 -18.75 14.91 -3.13
N SER A 738 -17.79 15.83 -3.22
CA SER A 738 -16.40 15.50 -2.84
C SER A 738 -15.65 16.45 -1.92
N ASN A 739 -16.18 17.61 -1.48
CA ASN A 739 -15.47 18.44 -0.50
C ASN A 739 -16.36 19.47 0.25
N THR A 740 -17.39 19.01 0.96
CA THR A 740 -18.13 19.80 1.96
C THR A 740 -18.49 18.92 3.18
N PRO A 741 -17.81 19.09 4.33
CA PRO A 741 -18.15 18.39 5.56
C PRO A 741 -19.51 18.76 6.23
N PRO A 742 -20.31 19.77 5.81
CA PRO A 742 -21.65 19.96 6.40
C PRO A 742 -22.80 19.22 5.68
N VAL A 743 -22.76 19.06 4.35
CA VAL A 743 -23.93 18.56 3.58
C VAL A 743 -24.03 17.03 3.61
N GLN A 744 -22.88 16.34 3.65
CA GLN A 744 -22.83 14.89 3.83
C GLN A 744 -23.29 14.44 5.23
N ARG A 745 -23.19 15.31 6.24
CA ARG A 745 -23.73 15.04 7.58
C ARG A 745 -25.24 15.21 7.62
N CYS A 746 -25.79 16.29 7.07
CA CYS A 746 -27.25 16.45 7.09
C CYS A 746 -28.00 15.43 6.22
N ALA A 747 -27.41 14.91 5.13
CA ALA A 747 -28.05 13.86 4.34
C ALA A 747 -27.82 12.44 4.92
N ALA A 748 -26.68 12.17 5.58
CA ALA A 748 -26.42 10.88 6.22
C ALA A 748 -27.12 10.74 7.57
N ASP A 749 -27.13 11.79 8.40
CA ASP A 749 -27.79 11.80 9.70
C ASP A 749 -29.34 11.81 9.57
N ALA A 750 -29.86 12.16 8.38
CA ALA A 750 -31.28 12.17 8.10
C ALA A 750 -31.78 10.94 7.30
N LEU A 751 -30.90 10.13 6.71
CA LEU A 751 -31.25 8.89 5.98
C LEU A 751 -30.84 7.59 6.71
N GLU A 752 -30.16 7.67 7.87
CA GLU A 752 -29.81 6.49 8.67
C GLU A 752 -30.98 5.67 9.24
N PRO A 753 -32.22 6.17 9.45
CA PRO A 753 -33.30 5.31 9.95
C PRO A 753 -33.86 4.33 8.92
N VAL A 754 -33.51 4.45 7.63
CA VAL A 754 -34.15 3.72 6.51
C VAL A 754 -33.42 2.43 6.10
N ILE A 755 -32.22 2.17 6.64
CA ILE A 755 -31.34 1.06 6.19
C ILE A 755 -31.31 -0.12 7.19
N THR A 756 -31.95 -0.03 8.36
CA THR A 756 -31.79 -1.01 9.45
C THR A 756 -32.90 -2.04 9.65
N SER A 757 -33.85 -2.15 8.74
CA SER A 757 -34.62 -3.39 8.54
C SER A 757 -34.48 -3.79 7.07
N VAL A 758 -33.80 -4.92 6.78
CA VAL A 758 -34.06 -5.97 5.76
C VAL A 758 -32.98 -7.04 6.00
N GLY A 759 -33.33 -8.14 6.66
CA GLY A 759 -32.46 -9.30 6.80
C GLY A 759 -32.67 -10.26 5.63
N GLY A 760 -31.88 -10.12 4.55
CA GLY A 760 -31.85 -11.11 3.48
C GLY A 760 -31.11 -10.63 2.24
N SER A 761 -29.87 -11.10 2.06
CA SER A 761 -29.01 -10.94 0.87
C SER A 761 -28.64 -9.49 0.48
N VAL A 762 -27.40 -9.13 0.81
CA VAL A 762 -26.76 -7.84 0.49
C VAL A 762 -26.78 -7.56 -1.02
N MET A 763 -27.50 -6.52 -1.46
CA MET A 763 -27.23 -5.80 -2.70
C MET A 763 -26.91 -4.33 -2.38
N MET A 764 -25.73 -3.89 -2.79
CA MET A 764 -25.26 -2.50 -2.71
C MET A 764 -26.19 -1.56 -3.49
N GLY A 765 -26.79 -0.59 -2.80
CA GLY A 765 -27.39 0.57 -3.44
C GLY A 765 -26.32 1.37 -4.19
N ARG A 766 -26.40 1.39 -5.52
CA ARG A 766 -25.58 2.23 -6.40
C ARG A 766 -26.28 3.58 -6.59
N ILE A 767 -25.58 4.68 -6.30
CA ILE A 767 -26.00 6.02 -6.75
C ILE A 767 -25.65 6.11 -8.25
N VAL A 768 -26.67 6.25 -9.11
CA VAL A 768 -26.51 6.47 -10.55
C VAL A 768 -27.04 7.86 -10.88
N ALA A 769 -26.19 8.74 -11.41
CA ALA A 769 -26.55 10.09 -11.82
C ALA A 769 -26.87 10.12 -13.33
N PHE A 770 -28.03 10.66 -13.70
CA PHE A 770 -28.41 11.00 -15.08
C PHE A 770 -28.88 12.47 -15.12
N VAL A 771 -28.68 13.19 -16.22
CA VAL A 771 -28.77 14.67 -16.32
C VAL A 771 -29.84 15.07 -17.37
N SER A 772 -31.04 15.56 -17.02
CA SER A 772 -32.09 16.11 -17.97
C SER A 772 -32.69 17.52 -17.65
N LEU A 773 -32.90 18.39 -18.69
CA LEU A 773 -33.13 19.89 -18.76
C LEU A 773 -34.43 20.47 -18.13
N PRO A 774 -34.57 21.80 -17.84
CA PRO A 774 -35.59 22.36 -16.93
C PRO A 774 -36.74 23.20 -17.57
N ALA A 775 -37.85 23.38 -16.83
CA ALA A 775 -38.83 24.48 -16.96
C ALA A 775 -39.62 24.70 -15.64
N ARG A 776 -39.91 25.97 -15.28
CA ARG A 776 -40.56 26.50 -14.04
C ARG A 776 -42.09 26.63 -14.13
N PHE A 777 -42.82 26.73 -13.00
CA PHE A 777 -43.90 27.71 -12.65
C PHE A 777 -44.69 27.44 -11.32
N VAL A 778 -44.95 28.55 -10.60
CA VAL A 778 -45.33 28.77 -9.17
C VAL A 778 -46.86 28.80 -8.95
N VAL A 779 -47.37 28.57 -7.70
CA VAL A 779 -48.38 29.40 -6.94
C VAL A 779 -49.04 28.71 -5.71
N ARG A 780 -49.35 29.57 -4.70
CA ARG A 780 -49.84 29.50 -3.30
C ARG A 780 -51.16 28.75 -2.95
N ILE A 781 -51.33 28.47 -1.64
CA ILE A 781 -52.52 27.95 -0.92
C ILE A 781 -52.95 28.92 0.21
N LEU A 782 -54.23 28.88 0.62
CA LEU A 782 -54.83 29.57 1.80
C LEU A 782 -55.70 28.61 2.66
N ASP A 783 -55.99 29.09 3.89
CA ASP A 783 -56.31 28.41 5.17
C ASP A 783 -57.76 27.94 5.43
N ALA A 784 -57.95 27.07 6.46
CA ALA A 784 -59.12 27.07 7.38
C ALA A 784 -58.96 26.22 8.68
N PRO A 785 -59.74 26.48 9.77
CA PRO A 785 -59.54 26.08 11.19
C PRO A 785 -60.69 25.17 11.73
N CYS A 786 -61.05 25.04 13.03
CA CYS A 786 -60.36 24.66 14.27
C CYS A 786 -61.03 23.40 14.92
N ASP A 787 -62.17 22.92 14.40
CA ASP A 787 -62.91 21.75 14.93
C ASP A 787 -62.35 20.40 14.45
N ALA A 788 -61.37 20.44 13.54
CA ALA A 788 -60.61 19.27 13.12
C ALA A 788 -59.69 18.71 14.22
N ILE A 789 -59.36 19.49 15.25
CA ILE A 789 -58.21 19.27 16.14
C ILE A 789 -58.35 18.06 17.09
N ASN A 790 -59.56 17.61 17.45
CA ASN A 790 -59.72 16.48 18.40
C ASN A 790 -59.81 15.09 17.73
N ARG A 791 -60.38 14.97 16.52
CA ARG A 791 -60.21 13.75 15.69
C ARG A 791 -58.78 13.60 15.19
N VAL A 792 -58.15 14.75 14.98
CA VAL A 792 -56.72 14.87 14.74
C VAL A 792 -55.91 14.31 15.91
N ARG A 793 -56.39 14.07 17.15
CA ARG A 793 -55.51 13.51 18.22
C ARG A 793 -55.24 12.00 18.14
N HIS A 794 -56.21 11.20 17.70
CA HIS A 794 -56.01 9.76 17.46
C HIS A 794 -55.41 9.51 16.09
N VAL A 795 -55.83 10.31 15.10
CA VAL A 795 -55.19 10.34 13.78
C VAL A 795 -53.78 10.94 13.85
N LEU A 796 -53.46 11.83 14.79
CA LEU A 796 -52.09 12.32 15.02
C LEU A 796 -51.20 11.23 15.56
N ARG A 797 -51.68 10.23 16.33
CA ARG A 797 -50.79 9.11 16.73
C ARG A 797 -50.45 8.19 15.55
N ASP A 798 -51.39 8.03 14.62
CA ASP A 798 -51.15 7.31 13.35
C ASP A 798 -50.34 8.15 12.34
N VAL A 799 -50.56 9.46 12.25
CA VAL A 799 -49.89 10.39 11.31
C VAL A 799 -48.52 10.86 11.82
N LEU A 800 -48.28 10.85 13.14
CA LEU A 800 -46.96 11.07 13.75
C LEU A 800 -46.11 9.79 13.79
N GLY A 801 -46.63 8.65 13.32
CA GLY A 801 -45.88 7.39 13.20
C GLY A 801 -45.48 6.78 14.55
N LEU A 802 -46.39 6.71 15.52
CA LEU A 802 -46.13 6.10 16.84
C LEU A 802 -46.88 4.76 17.07
N CYS A 803 -47.40 4.14 16.02
CA CYS A 803 -47.89 2.76 16.03
C CYS A 803 -47.08 1.94 15.01
N HIS A 804 -46.37 0.91 15.46
CA HIS A 804 -45.50 0.09 14.61
C HIS A 804 -46.29 -1.16 14.16
N GLU A 805 -46.83 -1.14 12.93
CA GLU A 805 -47.80 -2.14 12.42
C GLU A 805 -47.33 -3.61 12.60
N ASP A 806 -46.04 -3.89 12.44
CA ASP A 806 -45.46 -5.24 12.61
C ASP A 806 -45.54 -5.85 14.03
N TYR A 807 -45.63 -5.02 15.08
CA TYR A 807 -45.56 -5.43 16.49
C TYR A 807 -46.62 -4.72 17.34
N CYS A 808 -47.71 -4.28 16.70
CA CYS A 808 -48.88 -3.80 17.40
C CYS A 808 -49.73 -5.02 17.79
N HIS A 809 -50.07 -5.15 19.06
CA HIS A 809 -50.87 -6.27 19.55
C HIS A 809 -52.27 -6.33 18.93
N VAL A 810 -52.77 -5.20 18.41
CA VAL A 810 -54.07 -5.09 17.73
C VAL A 810 -53.96 -5.34 16.22
N CYS A 811 -52.90 -4.84 15.56
CA CYS A 811 -52.81 -4.79 14.10
C CYS A 811 -51.82 -5.79 13.47
N SER A 812 -50.99 -6.48 14.27
CA SER A 812 -49.95 -7.39 13.75
C SER A 812 -50.50 -8.76 13.33
N ASP A 813 -50.05 -9.25 12.18
CA ASP A 813 -50.33 -10.60 11.66
C ASP A 813 -49.50 -11.71 12.35
N LYS A 814 -48.65 -11.37 13.33
CA LYS A 814 -47.68 -12.29 13.96
C LYS A 814 -48.12 -12.83 15.33
N ARG A 815 -49.41 -12.73 15.69
CA ARG A 815 -49.96 -13.11 17.01
C ARG A 815 -49.65 -14.55 17.43
N ASP A 816 -49.56 -15.48 16.47
CA ASP A 816 -49.28 -16.89 16.73
C ASP A 816 -47.78 -17.21 16.89
N SER A 817 -46.90 -16.21 16.74
CA SER A 817 -45.45 -16.41 16.89
C SER A 817 -45.12 -16.69 18.35
N ARG A 818 -44.35 -17.74 18.61
CA ARG A 818 -43.84 -18.01 19.96
C ARG A 818 -42.76 -17.00 20.32
N VAL A 819 -43.00 -16.20 21.35
CA VAL A 819 -42.07 -15.13 21.75
C VAL A 819 -41.57 -15.30 23.19
N ASP A 820 -42.24 -16.09 24.02
CA ASP A 820 -41.72 -16.52 25.33
C ASP A 820 -41.21 -17.96 25.25
N LEU A 821 -39.93 -18.17 25.52
CA LEU A 821 -39.30 -19.51 25.48
C LEU A 821 -39.23 -20.17 26.85
N LEU A 822 -39.57 -19.46 27.93
CA LEU A 822 -39.58 -19.97 29.30
C LEU A 822 -40.94 -20.60 29.62
N GLU A 823 -42.03 -19.91 29.27
CA GLU A 823 -43.41 -20.37 29.49
C GLU A 823 -44.09 -20.89 28.22
N MET A 824 -43.42 -20.81 27.06
CA MET A 824 -43.90 -21.29 25.75
C MET A 824 -45.17 -20.58 25.25
N LYS A 825 -45.37 -19.32 25.65
CA LYS A 825 -46.51 -18.48 25.26
C LYS A 825 -46.32 -17.84 23.89
N THR A 826 -47.43 -17.63 23.19
CA THR A 826 -47.49 -16.94 21.91
C THR A 826 -47.62 -15.43 22.10
N TYR A 827 -47.28 -14.65 21.07
CA TYR A 827 -47.30 -13.20 21.13
C TYR A 827 -48.67 -12.64 21.51
N GLY A 828 -49.77 -13.22 21.02
CA GLY A 828 -51.14 -12.79 21.34
C GLY A 828 -51.57 -13.05 22.79
N GLU A 829 -50.88 -13.92 23.53
CA GLU A 829 -51.19 -14.31 24.91
C GLU A 829 -50.44 -13.47 25.96
N ILE A 830 -49.60 -12.53 25.51
CA ILE A 830 -48.66 -11.78 26.34
C ILE A 830 -49.13 -10.34 26.47
N ASP A 831 -49.20 -9.85 27.71
CA ASP A 831 -49.45 -8.44 27.97
C ASP A 831 -48.14 -7.64 27.83
N LEU A 832 -48.14 -6.67 26.91
CA LEU A 832 -46.99 -5.83 26.61
C LEU A 832 -46.68 -4.81 27.70
N ASP A 833 -47.67 -4.44 28.51
CA ASP A 833 -47.50 -3.50 29.62
C ASP A 833 -46.85 -4.19 30.84
N GLU A 834 -47.04 -5.51 30.98
CA GLU A 834 -46.44 -6.32 32.05
C GLU A 834 -45.11 -6.95 31.63
N THR A 835 -45.01 -7.46 30.39
CA THR A 835 -43.86 -8.23 29.89
C THR A 835 -43.39 -7.69 28.53
N PRO A 836 -42.48 -6.69 28.52
CA PRO A 836 -42.10 -6.01 27.29
C PRO A 836 -41.30 -6.92 26.34
N ILE A 837 -41.54 -6.78 25.03
CA ILE A 837 -40.82 -7.54 24.01
C ILE A 837 -39.56 -6.80 23.52
N VAL A 838 -38.54 -7.55 23.13
CA VAL A 838 -37.32 -7.03 22.53
C VAL A 838 -37.13 -7.59 21.12
N ILE A 839 -37.02 -6.69 20.15
CA ILE A 839 -36.89 -7.03 18.72
C ILE A 839 -35.41 -7.05 18.34
N LEU A 840 -34.90 -8.19 17.88
CA LEU A 840 -33.53 -8.34 17.42
C LEU A 840 -33.37 -7.83 15.98
N GLY A 841 -32.17 -7.40 15.60
CA GLY A 841 -31.86 -6.92 14.24
C GLY A 841 -31.99 -7.96 13.10
N CYS A 842 -32.36 -9.21 13.41
CA CYS A 842 -32.74 -10.23 12.44
C CYS A 842 -34.26 -10.30 12.19
N GLY A 843 -35.05 -9.46 12.87
CA GLY A 843 -36.51 -9.39 12.76
C GLY A 843 -37.29 -10.30 13.72
N HIS A 844 -36.62 -11.20 14.45
CA HIS A 844 -37.25 -12.01 15.51
C HIS A 844 -37.35 -11.21 16.81
N PHE A 845 -38.40 -11.46 17.60
CA PHE A 845 -38.71 -10.73 18.82
C PHE A 845 -39.14 -11.72 19.91
N PHE A 846 -38.71 -11.46 21.15
CA PHE A 846 -38.97 -12.33 22.30
C PHE A 846 -39.31 -11.49 23.53
N THR A 847 -39.88 -12.09 24.58
CA THR A 847 -40.04 -11.42 25.88
C THR A 847 -38.68 -11.00 26.45
N ALA A 848 -38.66 -9.87 27.16
CA ALA A 848 -37.44 -9.35 27.76
C ALA A 848 -36.82 -10.37 28.75
N GLU A 849 -37.61 -11.13 29.51
CA GLU A 849 -37.07 -12.16 30.40
C GLU A 849 -36.38 -13.29 29.62
N THR A 850 -37.03 -13.78 28.57
CA THR A 850 -36.48 -14.83 27.69
C THR A 850 -35.14 -14.40 27.08
N LEU A 851 -35.09 -13.19 26.51
CA LEU A 851 -33.88 -12.69 25.89
C LEU A 851 -32.81 -12.30 26.90
N ASP A 852 -33.16 -11.74 28.04
CA ASP A 852 -32.19 -11.40 29.10
C ASP A 852 -31.50 -12.65 29.65
N GLY A 853 -32.26 -13.75 29.83
CA GLY A 853 -31.73 -15.06 30.18
C GLY A 853 -30.83 -15.65 29.09
N HIS A 854 -31.27 -15.62 27.83
CA HIS A 854 -30.51 -16.14 26.68
C HIS A 854 -29.23 -15.33 26.37
N MET A 855 -29.28 -14.03 26.59
CA MET A 855 -28.14 -13.10 26.39
C MET A 855 -27.20 -13.06 27.60
N GLY A 856 -27.56 -13.71 28.72
CA GLY A 856 -26.72 -13.78 29.92
C GLY A 856 -26.57 -12.43 30.63
N MET A 857 -27.65 -11.65 30.76
CA MET A 857 -27.59 -10.30 31.34
C MET A 857 -27.12 -10.28 32.80
N THR A 858 -27.38 -11.35 33.55
CA THR A 858 -26.88 -11.55 34.93
C THR A 858 -25.37 -11.74 35.01
N GLU A 859 -24.69 -12.02 33.89
CA GLU A 859 -23.22 -12.12 33.82
C GLU A 859 -22.52 -10.75 33.74
N VAL A 860 -23.26 -9.66 33.50
CA VAL A 860 -22.70 -8.29 33.35
C VAL A 860 -23.38 -7.25 34.24
N TYR A 861 -24.56 -7.56 34.78
CA TYR A 861 -25.32 -6.73 35.71
C TYR A 861 -25.64 -7.50 36.99
N ALA A 862 -25.53 -6.85 38.14
CA ALA A 862 -25.98 -7.39 39.41
C ALA A 862 -27.50 -7.22 39.52
N GLY A 863 -28.23 -8.31 39.76
CA GLY A 863 -29.68 -8.29 39.94
C GLY A 863 -30.09 -8.14 41.41
N ASP A 864 -31.24 -7.54 41.66
CA ASP A 864 -32.02 -7.80 42.86
C ASP A 864 -32.89 -9.05 42.68
N GLY A 865 -33.36 -9.65 43.78
CA GLY A 865 -34.20 -10.84 43.75
C GLY A 865 -35.58 -10.68 43.10
N CYS A 866 -35.87 -9.51 42.52
CA CYS A 866 -37.14 -9.17 41.88
C CYS A 866 -36.98 -8.88 40.37
N GLY A 867 -35.80 -9.13 39.78
CA GLY A 867 -35.56 -8.99 38.34
C GLY A 867 -35.05 -7.61 37.88
N GLY A 868 -34.79 -6.68 38.80
CA GLY A 868 -34.20 -5.37 38.52
C GLY A 868 -32.67 -5.40 38.58
N PHE A 869 -31.99 -4.61 37.74
CA PHE A 869 -30.51 -4.50 37.75
C PHE A 869 -30.06 -3.36 38.67
N THR A 870 -29.37 -3.67 39.77
CA THR A 870 -28.95 -2.72 40.81
C THR A 870 -27.55 -2.14 40.59
N GLY A 871 -26.73 -2.78 39.76
CA GLY A 871 -25.38 -2.31 39.48
C GLY A 871 -24.66 -3.08 38.37
N LEU A 872 -23.47 -2.62 38.01
CA LEU A 872 -22.60 -3.26 37.02
C LEU A 872 -21.67 -4.28 37.70
N GLN A 873 -21.55 -5.49 37.15
CA GLN A 873 -20.56 -6.46 37.61
C GLN A 873 -19.21 -6.22 36.92
N ASP A 874 -18.11 -6.42 37.66
CA ASP A 874 -16.76 -6.48 37.09
C ASP A 874 -16.52 -7.83 36.43
N VAL A 875 -16.24 -7.78 35.13
CA VAL A 875 -16.18 -8.92 34.23
C VAL A 875 -14.84 -9.06 33.52
N SER A 876 -13.85 -8.27 33.95
CA SER A 876 -12.52 -8.15 33.36
C SER A 876 -11.69 -9.45 33.33
N ALA A 877 -12.01 -10.43 34.18
CA ALA A 877 -11.24 -11.68 34.32
C ALA A 877 -11.70 -12.86 33.43
N VAL A 878 -12.95 -12.88 32.94
CA VAL A 878 -13.57 -14.06 32.29
C VAL A 878 -13.85 -13.80 30.81
N LEU A 879 -13.39 -14.69 29.90
CA LEU A 879 -13.70 -14.61 28.47
C LEU A 879 -15.20 -14.83 28.26
N ALA A 880 -15.86 -13.94 27.50
CA ALA A 880 -17.24 -14.10 27.13
C ALA A 880 -17.46 -15.38 26.30
N ARG A 881 -18.63 -15.98 26.50
CA ARG A 881 -19.16 -17.05 25.64
C ARG A 881 -19.29 -16.52 24.19
N SER A 882 -19.20 -17.42 23.22
CA SER A 882 -19.29 -17.12 21.78
C SER A 882 -20.41 -16.14 21.45
N MET A 883 -20.21 -15.30 20.43
CA MET A 883 -21.15 -14.23 20.03
C MET A 883 -22.62 -14.68 20.13
N PRO A 884 -23.46 -14.02 20.95
CA PRO A 884 -24.84 -14.45 21.19
C PRO A 884 -25.61 -14.52 19.87
N ARG A 885 -26.40 -15.57 19.70
CA ARG A 885 -27.16 -15.85 18.48
C ARG A 885 -28.65 -15.80 18.76
N CYS A 886 -29.43 -15.36 17.79
CA CYS A 886 -30.88 -15.44 17.84
C CYS A 886 -31.33 -16.90 18.06
N PRO A 887 -32.25 -17.18 19.00
CA PRO A 887 -32.79 -18.52 19.21
C PRO A 887 -33.36 -19.17 17.94
N ASP A 888 -34.10 -18.41 17.13
CA ASP A 888 -34.85 -18.97 15.99
C ASP A 888 -34.00 -19.12 14.72
N CYS A 889 -33.24 -18.08 14.34
CA CYS A 889 -32.49 -18.09 13.08
C CYS A 889 -30.97 -18.28 13.24
N GLN A 890 -30.47 -18.35 14.48
CA GLN A 890 -29.05 -18.54 14.81
C GLN A 890 -28.11 -17.44 14.25
N CYS A 891 -28.68 -16.34 13.74
CA CYS A 891 -27.94 -15.15 13.33
C CYS A 891 -27.31 -14.47 14.55
N PRO A 892 -26.05 -14.01 14.46
CA PRO A 892 -25.42 -13.26 15.54
C PRO A 892 -26.20 -11.98 15.86
N VAL A 893 -26.43 -11.73 17.15
CA VAL A 893 -27.09 -10.49 17.59
C VAL A 893 -26.13 -9.33 17.38
N ARG A 894 -26.54 -8.39 16.51
CA ARG A 894 -25.68 -7.30 16.02
C ARG A 894 -25.56 -6.17 17.04
N GLN A 895 -24.34 -5.64 17.16
CA GLN A 895 -24.02 -4.44 17.93
C GLN A 895 -24.89 -3.27 17.44
N TYR A 896 -25.43 -2.46 18.37
CA TYR A 896 -26.26 -1.28 18.13
C TYR A 896 -27.68 -1.51 17.60
N ALA A 897 -28.04 -2.74 17.21
CA ALA A 897 -29.41 -3.06 16.81
C ALA A 897 -30.38 -3.10 18.02
N THR A 898 -29.90 -3.52 19.19
CA THR A 898 -30.66 -3.50 20.46
C THR A 898 -29.79 -2.88 21.55
N GLN A 899 -30.13 -1.64 21.94
CA GLN A 899 -29.27 -0.88 22.85
C GLN A 899 -29.09 -1.55 24.23
N ARG A 900 -30.11 -2.26 24.71
CA ARG A 900 -30.12 -3.01 25.99
C ARG A 900 -28.97 -4.02 26.10
N TYR A 901 -28.65 -4.73 25.01
CA TYR A 901 -27.64 -5.81 25.02
C TYR A 901 -26.25 -5.37 24.56
N ASN A 902 -26.07 -4.10 24.24
CA ASN A 902 -24.81 -3.59 23.70
C ASN A 902 -23.61 -3.89 24.60
N ARG A 903 -23.76 -3.92 25.93
CA ARG A 903 -22.65 -4.24 26.84
C ARG A 903 -22.16 -5.68 26.65
N VAL A 904 -23.08 -6.64 26.57
CA VAL A 904 -22.78 -8.07 26.34
C VAL A 904 -22.20 -8.28 24.95
N ILE A 905 -22.79 -7.65 23.92
CA ILE A 905 -22.34 -7.77 22.53
C ILE A 905 -20.96 -7.11 22.34
N ASN A 906 -20.74 -5.92 22.90
CA ASN A 906 -19.46 -5.23 22.86
C ASN A 906 -18.37 -6.08 23.52
N ARG A 907 -18.68 -6.72 24.65
CA ARG A 907 -17.75 -7.65 25.33
C ARG A 907 -17.39 -8.82 24.42
N ALA A 908 -18.36 -9.49 23.79
CA ALA A 908 -18.11 -10.60 22.88
C ALA A 908 -17.28 -10.19 21.65
N VAL A 909 -17.53 -9.00 21.09
CA VAL A 909 -16.77 -8.46 19.95
C VAL A 909 -15.32 -8.14 20.35
N ILE A 910 -15.12 -7.50 21.51
CA ILE A 910 -13.78 -7.22 22.05
C ILE A 910 -13.01 -8.52 22.25
N ASP A 911 -13.63 -9.51 22.89
CA ASP A 911 -13.00 -10.80 23.15
C ASP A 911 -12.66 -11.56 21.85
N GLU A 912 -13.50 -11.47 20.82
CA GLU A 912 -13.24 -12.07 19.51
C GLU A 912 -12.08 -11.37 18.78
N MET A 913 -12.01 -10.04 18.85
CA MET A 913 -10.91 -9.25 18.30
C MET A 913 -9.60 -9.53 19.05
N SER A 914 -9.64 -9.59 20.38
CA SER A 914 -8.50 -9.97 21.21
C SER A 914 -8.06 -11.41 20.92
N LYS A 915 -8.98 -12.38 20.75
CA LYS A 915 -8.64 -13.76 20.33
C LYS A 915 -7.91 -13.78 18.99
N ARG A 916 -8.40 -13.07 17.97
CA ARG A 916 -7.73 -12.99 16.65
C ARG A 916 -6.37 -12.32 16.73
N PHE A 917 -6.27 -11.23 17.50
CA PHE A 917 -5.01 -10.54 17.78
C PHE A 917 -4.02 -11.49 18.46
N LEU A 918 -4.47 -12.25 19.46
CA LEU A 918 -3.64 -13.21 20.18
C LEU A 918 -3.18 -14.39 19.31
N VAL A 919 -4.07 -14.96 18.49
CA VAL A 919 -3.73 -16.07 17.58
C VAL A 919 -2.74 -15.63 16.52
N SER A 920 -2.98 -14.48 15.87
CA SER A 920 -2.06 -13.91 14.89
C SER A 920 -0.71 -13.53 15.52
N GLY A 921 -0.74 -12.89 16.69
CA GLY A 921 0.47 -12.47 17.39
C GLY A 921 1.32 -13.65 17.86
N ARG A 922 0.70 -14.74 18.35
CA ARG A 922 1.40 -15.98 18.73
C ARG A 922 2.02 -16.68 17.53
N ALA A 923 1.35 -16.72 16.38
CA ALA A 923 1.89 -17.30 15.15
C ALA A 923 3.13 -16.54 14.66
N GLU A 924 3.06 -15.21 14.62
CA GLU A 924 4.16 -14.34 14.19
C GLU A 924 5.33 -14.36 15.21
N LEU A 925 5.04 -14.42 16.51
CA LEU A 925 6.06 -14.59 17.56
C LEU A 925 6.80 -15.93 17.44
N ARG A 926 6.06 -17.03 17.20
CA ARG A 926 6.65 -18.37 17.05
C ARG A 926 7.61 -18.45 15.87
N GLU A 927 7.27 -17.78 14.76
CA GLU A 927 8.15 -17.67 13.60
C GLU A 927 9.45 -16.91 13.93
N LEU A 928 9.34 -15.80 14.68
CA LEU A 928 10.53 -15.06 15.14
C LEU A 928 11.39 -15.90 16.10
N GLU A 929 10.78 -16.64 17.03
CA GLU A 929 11.51 -17.55 17.93
C GLU A 929 12.27 -18.65 17.16
N LEU A 930 11.67 -19.20 16.09
CA LEU A 930 12.35 -20.15 15.20
C LEU A 930 13.55 -19.50 14.50
N GLN A 931 13.40 -18.28 14.00
CA GLN A 931 14.50 -17.55 13.36
C GLN A 931 15.64 -17.22 14.33
N VAL A 932 15.33 -16.91 15.60
CA VAL A 932 16.34 -16.70 16.65
C VAL A 932 17.06 -18.01 16.99
N ALA A 933 16.33 -19.14 17.07
CA ALA A 933 16.95 -20.45 17.28
C ALA A 933 17.85 -20.87 16.09
N ASP A 934 17.44 -20.54 14.86
CA ASP A 934 18.28 -20.74 13.67
C ASP A 934 19.54 -19.87 13.69
N LEU A 935 19.43 -18.63 14.18
CA LEU A 935 20.58 -17.74 14.37
C LEU A 935 21.57 -18.34 15.38
N GLU A 936 21.07 -18.82 16.51
CA GLU A 936 21.87 -19.47 17.57
C GLU A 936 22.63 -20.70 17.04
N ARG A 937 21.95 -21.61 16.33
CA ARG A 937 22.58 -22.78 15.67
C ARG A 937 23.62 -22.37 14.63
N GLY A 938 23.31 -21.34 13.83
CA GLY A 938 24.23 -20.82 12.82
C GLY A 938 25.49 -20.20 13.45
N PHE A 939 25.32 -19.53 14.59
CA PHE A 939 26.42 -18.96 15.37
C PHE A 939 27.31 -20.04 15.97
N GLU A 940 26.73 -21.11 16.53
CA GLU A 940 27.46 -22.25 17.06
C GLU A 940 28.35 -22.94 16.01
N THR A 941 27.76 -23.24 14.84
CA THR A 941 28.45 -23.92 13.74
C THR A 941 29.65 -23.11 13.25
N SER A 942 29.44 -21.81 13.02
CA SER A 942 30.52 -20.93 12.53
C SER A 942 31.50 -20.51 13.63
N ARG A 943 31.14 -20.61 14.91
CA ARG A 943 32.04 -20.34 16.04
C ARG A 943 33.15 -21.38 16.11
N SER A 944 32.81 -22.66 15.94
CA SER A 944 33.79 -23.75 15.85
C SER A 944 34.82 -23.53 14.73
N GLU A 945 34.38 -23.00 13.59
CA GLU A 945 35.24 -22.67 12.45
C GLU A 945 36.17 -21.47 12.73
N ILE A 946 35.66 -20.41 13.36
CA ILE A 946 36.45 -19.24 13.79
C ILE A 946 37.50 -19.65 14.82
N ILE A 947 37.11 -20.45 15.82
CA ILE A 947 38.01 -20.95 16.88
C ILE A 947 39.08 -21.87 16.27
N ARG A 948 38.72 -22.85 15.43
CA ARG A 948 39.69 -23.72 14.74
C ARG A 948 40.70 -22.92 13.92
N SER A 949 40.22 -21.89 13.22
CA SER A 949 41.07 -20.99 12.41
C SER A 949 42.01 -20.14 13.26
N SER A 950 41.62 -19.84 14.50
CA SER A 950 42.44 -19.16 15.50
C SER A 950 43.48 -20.10 16.15
N HIS A 951 43.10 -21.33 16.52
CA HIS A 951 43.98 -22.28 17.21
C HIS A 951 45.04 -22.95 16.31
N GLN A 952 44.80 -23.12 15.01
CA GLN A 952 45.83 -23.58 14.07
C GLN A 952 47.05 -22.63 13.97
N ALA A 953 46.95 -21.40 14.50
CA ALA A 953 48.08 -20.47 14.61
C ALA A 953 48.97 -20.74 15.84
N LYS A 954 48.55 -21.60 16.80
CA LYS A 954 49.33 -21.90 18.02
C LYS A 954 50.35 -23.02 17.86
N THR A 955 50.19 -23.94 16.90
CA THR A 955 51.05 -25.12 16.75
C THR A 955 52.41 -24.84 16.07
N HIS A 956 52.59 -23.65 15.50
CA HIS A 956 53.87 -23.19 14.97
C HIS A 956 54.34 -21.98 15.80
N PHE A 957 55.35 -22.18 16.64
CA PHE A 957 55.84 -21.24 17.67
C PHE A 957 56.39 -19.89 17.13
N THR A 958 56.23 -19.57 15.84
CA THR A 958 56.74 -18.34 15.20
C THR A 958 55.85 -17.75 14.09
N ALA A 959 54.60 -18.19 13.91
CA ALA A 959 53.76 -17.71 12.78
C ALA A 959 52.63 -16.74 13.21
N ASN A 960 52.78 -15.46 12.86
CA ASN A 960 51.68 -14.48 12.89
C ASN A 960 50.51 -14.91 11.98
N LEU A 961 49.27 -14.57 12.36
CA LEU A 961 48.07 -14.76 11.51
C LEU A 961 48.29 -14.15 10.11
N THR A 962 48.24 -14.98 9.06
CA THR A 962 48.34 -14.50 7.67
C THR A 962 47.18 -13.53 7.33
N PRO A 963 47.42 -12.44 6.58
CA PRO A 963 46.38 -11.47 6.21
C PRO A 963 45.13 -12.08 5.56
N ALA A 964 45.28 -13.19 4.84
CA ALA A 964 44.18 -13.94 4.20
C ALA A 964 43.23 -14.60 5.21
N LYS A 965 43.76 -15.17 6.31
CA LYS A 965 42.92 -15.73 7.39
C LYS A 965 42.25 -14.62 8.20
N THR A 966 42.94 -13.50 8.41
CA THR A 966 42.38 -12.32 9.07
C THR A 966 41.20 -11.71 8.29
N SER A 967 41.29 -11.66 6.95
CA SER A 967 40.19 -11.18 6.11
C SER A 967 39.02 -12.17 6.08
N GLU A 968 39.29 -13.47 6.13
CA GLU A 968 38.26 -14.52 6.23
C GLU A 968 37.46 -14.43 7.54
N ILE A 969 38.15 -14.31 8.68
CA ILE A 969 37.49 -14.09 9.99
C ILE A 969 36.68 -12.79 9.98
N THR A 970 37.21 -11.71 9.41
CA THR A 970 36.50 -10.42 9.32
C THR A 970 35.23 -10.52 8.46
N ARG A 971 35.27 -11.29 7.36
CA ARG A 971 34.10 -11.55 6.51
C ARG A 971 33.03 -12.33 7.27
N LEU A 972 33.40 -13.42 7.95
CA LEU A 972 32.48 -14.23 8.74
C LEU A 972 31.80 -13.40 9.85
N LEU A 973 32.57 -12.56 10.55
CA LEU A 973 32.03 -11.65 11.58
C LEU A 973 31.03 -10.64 10.99
N LYS A 974 31.28 -10.12 9.78
CA LYS A 974 30.37 -9.21 9.09
C LYS A 974 29.06 -9.90 8.69
N GLU A 975 29.15 -11.10 8.11
CA GLU A 975 27.97 -11.88 7.71
C GLU A 975 27.09 -12.24 8.92
N ARG A 976 27.71 -12.59 10.05
CA ARG A 976 27.00 -12.85 11.31
C ARG A 976 26.26 -11.61 11.82
N HIS A 977 26.88 -10.44 11.76
CA HIS A 977 26.26 -9.17 12.15
C HIS A 977 25.11 -8.75 11.21
N GLU A 978 25.22 -9.00 9.90
CA GLU A 978 24.14 -8.73 8.96
C GLU A 978 22.92 -9.64 9.18
N LYS A 979 23.14 -10.91 9.55
CA LYS A 979 22.07 -11.85 9.89
C LYS A 979 21.33 -11.43 11.17
N SER A 980 22.06 -11.10 12.24
CA SER A 980 21.43 -10.64 13.49
C SER A 980 20.65 -9.33 13.28
N GLY A 981 21.23 -8.37 12.54
CA GLY A 981 20.57 -7.08 12.26
C GLY A 981 19.29 -7.17 11.42
N LYS A 982 19.09 -8.23 10.64
CA LYS A 982 17.81 -8.49 9.94
C LYS A 982 16.73 -8.97 10.90
N ILE A 983 17.07 -9.89 11.80
CA ILE A 983 16.14 -10.43 12.80
C ILE A 983 15.75 -9.35 13.81
N GLU A 984 16.71 -8.53 14.27
CA GLU A 984 16.45 -7.37 15.14
C GLU A 984 15.42 -6.40 14.53
N LYS A 985 15.52 -6.11 13.22
CA LYS A 985 14.54 -5.26 12.52
C LYS A 985 13.16 -5.91 12.41
N ALA A 986 13.10 -7.23 12.20
CA ALA A 986 11.85 -7.97 12.14
C ALA A 986 11.14 -7.97 13.51
N ILE A 987 11.89 -8.24 14.59
CA ILE A 987 11.40 -8.17 15.98
C ILE A 987 10.93 -6.75 16.31
N GLN A 988 11.67 -5.71 15.91
CA GLN A 988 11.25 -4.32 16.15
C GLN A 988 9.94 -3.99 15.42
N THR A 989 9.78 -4.44 14.17
CA THR A 989 8.54 -4.25 13.41
C THR A 989 7.36 -4.96 14.07
N PHE A 990 7.57 -6.17 14.58
CA PHE A 990 6.56 -6.92 15.33
C PHE A 990 6.16 -6.20 16.63
N ARG A 991 7.14 -5.71 17.40
CA ARG A 991 6.90 -4.94 18.63
C ARG A 991 6.14 -3.64 18.35
N ASP A 992 6.48 -2.92 17.28
CA ASP A 992 5.79 -1.70 16.89
C ASP A 992 4.32 -1.95 16.54
N LYS A 993 3.99 -3.14 16.04
CA LYS A 993 2.64 -3.58 15.62
C LYS A 993 1.78 -4.01 16.82
N ILE A 994 2.40 -4.55 17.87
CA ILE A 994 1.75 -5.09 19.08
C ILE A 994 1.81 -4.13 20.29
N ALA A 995 2.53 -3.02 20.15
CA ALA A 995 2.60 -1.94 21.13
C ALA A 995 1.21 -1.54 21.65
N ASP A 996 1.15 -1.10 22.91
CA ASP A 996 -0.10 -0.88 23.66
C ASP A 996 -1.13 -0.01 22.90
N LYS A 997 -0.67 1.06 22.22
CA LYS A 997 -1.47 1.91 21.32
C LYS A 997 -2.23 1.18 20.20
N HIS A 998 -1.85 -0.06 19.89
CA HIS A 998 -2.44 -0.87 18.83
C HIS A 998 -3.27 -2.04 19.34
N GLN A 999 -3.31 -2.26 20.66
CA GLN A 999 -4.12 -3.29 21.28
C GLN A 999 -5.62 -2.98 21.11
N PRO A 1000 -6.47 -4.00 20.88
CA PRO A 1000 -7.90 -3.81 20.71
C PRO A 1000 -8.56 -3.06 21.88
N ALA A 1001 -8.15 -3.38 23.12
CA ALA A 1001 -8.66 -2.74 24.34
C ALA A 1001 -8.32 -1.24 24.39
N GLN A 1002 -7.10 -0.85 24.02
CA GLN A 1002 -6.66 0.55 24.07
C GLN A 1002 -7.26 1.39 22.94
N LYS A 1003 -7.37 0.84 21.73
CA LYS A 1003 -8.09 1.51 20.62
C LYS A 1003 -9.55 1.78 20.98
N LEU A 1004 -10.19 0.85 21.71
CA LEU A 1004 -11.56 1.05 22.16
C LEU A 1004 -11.65 2.06 23.30
N HIS A 1005 -10.70 2.07 24.24
CA HIS A 1005 -10.61 3.09 25.28
C HIS A 1005 -10.43 4.48 24.65
N GLU A 1006 -9.50 4.63 23.69
CA GLU A 1006 -9.31 5.87 22.93
C GLU A 1006 -10.56 6.26 22.15
N ALA A 1007 -11.26 5.31 21.52
CA ALA A 1007 -12.54 5.57 20.85
C ALA A 1007 -13.64 6.02 21.84
N ARG A 1008 -13.69 5.45 23.05
CA ARG A 1008 -14.62 5.85 24.12
C ARG A 1008 -14.28 7.23 24.67
N VAL A 1009 -13.02 7.52 24.94
CA VAL A 1009 -12.55 8.85 25.39
C VAL A 1009 -12.81 9.89 24.30
N HIS A 1010 -12.61 9.54 23.03
CA HIS A 1010 -12.90 10.43 21.91
C HIS A 1010 -14.42 10.65 21.71
N ALA A 1011 -15.25 9.63 21.94
CA ALA A 1011 -16.71 9.77 21.94
C ALA A 1011 -17.20 10.63 23.11
N ALA A 1012 -16.64 10.43 24.31
CA ALA A 1012 -16.93 11.22 25.51
C ALA A 1012 -16.53 12.69 25.35
N ARG A 1013 -15.38 12.97 24.69
CA ARG A 1013 -14.92 14.34 24.39
C ARG A 1013 -15.79 15.11 23.38
N LYS A 1014 -16.73 14.44 22.71
CA LYS A 1014 -17.58 15.02 21.65
C LYS A 1014 -18.97 15.43 22.15
N ALA A 1015 -19.36 14.99 23.35
CA ALA A 1015 -20.57 15.46 24.04
C ALA A 1015 -20.24 16.68 24.90
N ALA A 1016 -21.19 17.61 25.04
CA ALA A 1016 -21.00 18.88 25.73
C ALA A 1016 -20.37 18.70 27.11
N VAL A 1017 -19.29 19.45 27.35
CA VAL A 1017 -18.40 19.37 28.52
C VAL A 1017 -19.15 19.63 29.85
N ASP A 1018 -20.32 20.26 29.80
CA ASP A 1018 -21.08 20.64 31.00
C ASP A 1018 -22.02 19.54 31.53
N GLN A 1019 -22.36 18.53 30.73
CA GLN A 1019 -23.29 17.45 31.15
C GLN A 1019 -22.56 16.21 31.72
N LEU A 1020 -21.26 16.09 31.49
CA LEU A 1020 -20.43 14.94 31.90
C LEU A 1020 -19.70 15.14 33.23
N MET A 1021 -19.69 16.36 33.77
CA MET A 1021 -19.08 16.64 35.08
C MET A 1021 -19.97 16.21 36.25
N ALA A 1022 -21.25 15.90 36.02
CA ALA A 1022 -22.21 15.52 37.07
C ALA A 1022 -22.23 14.02 37.41
N ASP A 1023 -21.76 13.13 36.51
CA ASP A 1023 -21.79 11.67 36.71
C ASP A 1023 -20.39 11.04 36.80
N LEU A 1024 -19.40 11.82 37.23
CA LEU A 1024 -18.05 11.35 37.52
C LEU A 1024 -18.03 10.42 38.75
N SER A 1025 -18.34 9.14 38.53
CA SER A 1025 -17.89 8.03 39.39
C SER A 1025 -17.68 6.73 38.60
N PHE A 1026 -16.80 6.77 37.59
CA PHE A 1026 -16.09 5.57 37.15
C PHE A 1026 -14.60 5.89 37.11
N VAL A 1027 -14.02 5.82 38.30
CA VAL A 1027 -12.59 5.88 38.55
C VAL A 1027 -11.93 4.60 38.04
N ASP A 1028 -10.77 4.80 37.44
CA ASP A 1028 -9.66 3.88 37.17
C ASP A 1028 -9.65 2.96 35.94
N ALA A 1029 -8.45 2.92 35.37
CA ALA A 1029 -8.01 2.28 34.14
C ALA A 1029 -8.73 0.96 33.86
N VAL A 1030 -9.19 0.76 32.62
CA VAL A 1030 -9.35 -0.61 32.12
C VAL A 1030 -7.95 -1.22 32.16
N PRO A 1031 -7.64 -2.18 33.06
CA PRO A 1031 -6.36 -2.85 33.00
C PRO A 1031 -6.32 -3.51 31.63
N ALA A 1032 -5.24 -3.29 30.86
CA ALA A 1032 -5.00 -4.10 29.67
C ALA A 1032 -5.20 -5.57 30.09
N LEU A 1033 -6.05 -6.32 29.39
CA LEU A 1033 -6.30 -7.73 29.73
C LEU A 1033 -4.93 -8.38 29.95
N ALA A 1034 -4.68 -8.99 31.11
CA ALA A 1034 -3.39 -9.61 31.46
C ALA A 1034 -2.86 -10.58 30.38
N ARG A 1035 -3.76 -11.10 29.53
CA ARG A 1035 -3.49 -12.01 28.41
C ARG A 1035 -2.87 -11.33 27.19
N ASP A 1036 -3.16 -10.06 26.93
CA ASP A 1036 -2.62 -9.30 25.79
C ASP A 1036 -1.15 -8.89 26.05
N ARG A 1037 -0.79 -8.69 27.32
CA ARG A 1037 0.59 -8.41 27.76
C ARG A 1037 1.55 -9.58 27.56
N GLN A 1038 1.05 -10.83 27.51
CA GLN A 1038 1.88 -12.02 27.27
C GLN A 1038 2.61 -11.99 25.92
N ILE A 1039 1.96 -11.49 24.85
CA ILE A 1039 2.58 -11.41 23.52
C ILE A 1039 3.53 -10.22 23.44
N THR A 1040 3.16 -9.09 24.05
CA THR A 1040 4.01 -7.90 24.14
C THR A 1040 5.32 -8.21 24.88
N LEU A 1041 5.23 -8.90 26.03
CA LEU A 1041 6.38 -9.36 26.79
C LEU A 1041 7.11 -10.51 26.08
N GLY A 1042 6.41 -11.38 25.36
CA GLY A 1042 7.04 -12.39 24.47
C GLY A 1042 7.89 -11.77 23.36
N GLY A 1043 7.42 -10.68 22.73
CA GLY A 1043 8.20 -9.92 21.74
C GLY A 1043 9.44 -9.23 22.33
N ARG A 1044 9.35 -8.74 23.58
CA ARG A 1044 10.51 -8.24 24.33
C ARG A 1044 11.47 -9.36 24.70
N MET A 1045 10.96 -10.54 25.05
CA MET A 1045 11.77 -11.71 25.33
C MET A 1045 12.54 -12.18 24.08
N ALA A 1046 11.90 -12.20 22.91
CA ALA A 1046 12.58 -12.52 21.65
C ALA A 1046 13.73 -11.55 21.34
N GLN A 1047 13.55 -10.26 21.67
CA GLN A 1047 14.62 -9.27 21.59
C GLN A 1047 15.76 -9.59 22.58
N ILE A 1048 15.45 -9.78 23.87
CA ILE A 1048 16.46 -10.10 24.90
C ILE A 1048 17.23 -11.36 24.52
N ARG A 1049 16.54 -12.40 24.02
CA ARG A 1049 17.17 -13.64 23.58
C ARG A 1049 18.10 -13.41 22.38
N THR A 1050 17.70 -12.57 21.42
CA THR A 1050 18.56 -12.20 20.28
C THR A 1050 19.81 -11.44 20.75
N GLU A 1051 19.63 -10.46 21.65
CA GLU A 1051 20.74 -9.70 22.25
C GLU A 1051 21.67 -10.63 23.05
N PHE A 1052 21.12 -11.57 23.82
CA PHE A 1052 21.87 -12.59 24.54
C PHE A 1052 22.71 -13.45 23.60
N VAL A 1053 22.12 -14.03 22.56
CA VAL A 1053 22.83 -14.88 21.58
C VAL A 1053 23.98 -14.10 20.92
N VAL A 1054 23.74 -12.85 20.52
CA VAL A 1054 24.77 -11.98 19.92
C VAL A 1054 25.87 -11.64 20.93
N LEU A 1055 25.51 -11.29 22.16
CA LEU A 1055 26.46 -10.82 23.17
C LEU A 1055 27.31 -11.97 23.73
N ASN A 1056 26.69 -13.11 24.04
CA ASN A 1056 27.35 -14.33 24.51
C ASN A 1056 28.39 -14.83 23.49
N ASP A 1057 28.02 -14.79 22.21
CA ASP A 1057 28.92 -15.11 21.12
C ASP A 1057 30.09 -14.11 21.00
N LYS A 1058 29.81 -12.80 21.13
CA LYS A 1058 30.87 -11.77 21.12
C LYS A 1058 31.86 -11.94 22.27
N PHE A 1059 31.41 -12.31 23.48
CA PHE A 1059 32.31 -12.63 24.60
C PHE A 1059 33.16 -13.87 24.30
N SER A 1060 32.53 -14.93 23.78
CA SER A 1060 33.23 -16.17 23.40
C SER A 1060 34.33 -15.92 22.35
N ILE A 1061 34.01 -15.14 21.30
CA ILE A 1061 34.95 -14.79 20.24
C ILE A 1061 36.06 -13.87 20.78
N ALA A 1062 35.73 -12.88 21.61
CA ALA A 1062 36.73 -11.98 22.20
C ALA A 1062 37.74 -12.73 23.09
N GLN A 1063 37.30 -13.73 23.84
CA GLN A 1063 38.16 -14.58 24.66
C GLN A 1063 39.05 -15.50 23.79
N ALA A 1064 38.49 -16.10 22.74
CA ALA A 1064 39.24 -16.94 21.80
C ALA A 1064 40.33 -16.16 21.06
N LEU A 1065 40.02 -14.93 20.61
CA LEU A 1065 40.95 -14.06 19.89
C LEU A 1065 42.08 -13.49 20.76
N LYS A 1066 41.86 -13.35 22.07
CA LYS A 1066 42.90 -12.93 23.04
C LYS A 1066 43.99 -13.98 23.26
N SER A 1067 43.68 -15.26 23.00
CA SER A 1067 44.62 -16.35 23.20
C SER A 1067 45.69 -16.46 22.10
N THR A 1068 45.66 -15.57 21.11
CA THR A 1068 46.58 -15.53 19.96
C THR A 1068 47.74 -14.54 20.23
N PRO A 1069 49.02 -14.91 20.00
CA PRO A 1069 50.16 -14.00 20.18
C PRO A 1069 50.04 -12.75 19.29
N ALA A 1070 50.47 -11.61 19.84
CA ALA A 1070 50.19 -10.25 19.40
C ALA A 1070 50.35 -9.96 17.89
N GLY A 1071 49.40 -9.20 17.31
CA GLY A 1071 49.67 -8.46 16.05
C GLY A 1071 48.48 -7.99 15.20
N ALA A 1072 47.29 -8.58 15.30
CA ALA A 1072 46.15 -8.20 14.45
C ALA A 1072 44.90 -7.82 15.26
N SER A 1073 44.58 -6.52 15.33
CA SER A 1073 43.33 -6.02 15.92
C SER A 1073 42.14 -6.36 15.02
N ILE A 1074 41.55 -7.55 15.19
CA ILE A 1074 40.29 -7.90 14.52
C ILE A 1074 39.16 -7.13 15.20
N LYS A 1075 38.58 -6.16 14.48
CA LYS A 1075 37.47 -5.35 14.98
C LYS A 1075 36.17 -6.15 14.95
N ILE A 1076 35.57 -6.36 16.12
CA ILE A 1076 34.23 -6.95 16.23
C ILE A 1076 33.19 -5.93 15.75
N ALA A 1077 32.40 -6.29 14.74
CA ALA A 1077 31.36 -5.43 14.19
C ALA A 1077 30.25 -5.14 15.22
N GLY A 1078 29.77 -3.90 15.27
CA GLY A 1078 28.68 -3.48 16.16
C GLY A 1078 29.08 -3.17 17.61
N GLY A 1079 30.37 -2.95 17.91
CA GLY A 1079 30.84 -2.49 19.22
C GLY A 1079 31.46 -3.57 20.10
N ALA A 1080 32.27 -3.15 21.08
CA ALA A 1080 32.98 -4.03 22.01
C ALA A 1080 31.98 -4.71 22.99
N PRO A 1081 32.17 -6.00 23.32
CA PRO A 1081 31.22 -6.74 24.17
C PRO A 1081 31.00 -6.09 25.53
N GLY A 1082 32.04 -5.51 26.15
CA GLY A 1082 31.91 -4.81 27.42
C GLY A 1082 30.99 -3.56 27.37
N GLN A 1083 30.96 -2.83 26.24
CA GLN A 1083 30.09 -1.66 26.09
C GLN A 1083 28.62 -2.06 25.87
N LEU A 1084 28.39 -3.20 25.23
CA LEU A 1084 27.05 -3.72 24.94
C LEU A 1084 26.42 -4.46 26.12
N ALA A 1085 27.22 -4.97 27.06
CA ALA A 1085 26.72 -5.67 28.24
C ALA A 1085 25.97 -4.75 29.22
N MET A 1086 26.42 -3.50 29.40
CA MET A 1086 25.78 -2.53 30.29
C MET A 1086 24.29 -2.26 29.94
N PRO A 1087 23.93 -1.88 28.69
CA PRO A 1087 22.52 -1.71 28.33
C PRO A 1087 21.73 -3.02 28.39
N PHE A 1088 22.36 -4.16 28.10
CA PHE A 1088 21.70 -5.48 28.20
C PHE A 1088 21.27 -5.81 29.65
N PHE A 1089 22.15 -5.60 30.63
CA PHE A 1089 21.81 -5.82 32.04
C PHE A 1089 20.65 -4.92 32.49
N GLN A 1090 20.63 -3.66 32.06
CA GLN A 1090 19.54 -2.74 32.38
C GLN A 1090 18.22 -3.19 31.75
N THR A 1091 18.25 -3.60 30.47
CA THR A 1091 17.08 -4.15 29.78
C THR A 1091 16.52 -5.38 30.47
N CYS A 1092 17.38 -6.33 30.85
CA CYS A 1092 16.98 -7.54 31.56
C CYS A 1092 16.38 -7.23 32.93
N LYS A 1093 17.00 -6.33 33.71
CA LYS A 1093 16.50 -5.95 35.04
C LYS A 1093 15.09 -5.35 34.96
N THR A 1094 14.88 -4.40 34.04
CA THR A 1094 13.56 -3.81 33.83
C THR A 1094 12.56 -4.87 33.38
N PHE A 1095 12.94 -5.76 32.45
CA PHE A 1095 12.06 -6.81 31.95
C PHE A 1095 11.67 -7.86 33.01
N ILE A 1096 12.60 -8.26 33.89
CA ILE A 1096 12.32 -9.19 34.99
C ILE A 1096 11.30 -8.55 35.95
N GLY A 1097 11.49 -7.29 36.31
CA GLY A 1097 10.52 -6.56 37.14
C GLY A 1097 9.13 -6.49 36.49
N ASP A 1098 9.06 -6.26 35.18
CA ASP A 1098 7.79 -6.28 34.44
C ASP A 1098 7.14 -7.69 34.46
N CYS A 1099 7.93 -8.76 34.37
CA CYS A 1099 7.43 -10.14 34.43
C CYS A 1099 6.94 -10.55 35.83
N GLU A 1100 7.57 -10.03 36.89
CA GLU A 1100 7.15 -10.23 38.28
C GLU A 1100 5.79 -9.57 38.54
N VAL A 1101 5.59 -8.33 38.07
CA VAL A 1101 4.32 -7.61 38.18
C VAL A 1101 3.19 -8.34 37.45
N GLU A 1102 3.47 -8.93 36.29
CA GLU A 1102 2.48 -9.62 35.45
C GLU A 1102 2.33 -11.13 35.75
N ASN A 1103 3.02 -11.65 36.77
CA ASN A 1103 3.02 -13.06 37.16
C ASN A 1103 3.35 -14.03 36.01
N LEU A 1104 4.46 -13.78 35.30
CA LEU A 1104 4.97 -14.62 34.21
C LEU A 1104 6.30 -15.30 34.60
N PRO A 1105 6.26 -16.33 35.49
CA PRO A 1105 7.47 -16.87 36.13
C PRO A 1105 8.45 -17.48 35.12
N LYS A 1106 7.96 -18.10 34.03
CA LYS A 1106 8.83 -18.67 32.99
C LYS A 1106 9.73 -17.64 32.32
N LEU A 1107 9.17 -16.48 31.93
CA LEU A 1107 9.93 -15.43 31.22
C LEU A 1107 10.93 -14.75 32.17
N ALA A 1108 10.52 -14.53 33.42
CA ALA A 1108 11.40 -14.00 34.46
C ALA A 1108 12.60 -14.94 34.71
N VAL A 1109 12.36 -16.24 34.84
CA VAL A 1109 13.40 -17.26 35.04
C VAL A 1109 14.38 -17.32 33.87
N GLU A 1110 13.89 -17.38 32.63
CA GLU A 1110 14.73 -17.41 31.43
C GLU A 1110 15.58 -16.12 31.30
N ALA A 1111 15.00 -14.95 31.58
CA ALA A 1111 15.75 -13.69 31.56
C ALA A 1111 16.81 -13.61 32.67
N SER A 1112 16.54 -14.13 33.87
CA SER A 1112 17.51 -14.25 34.95
C SER A 1112 18.69 -15.15 34.59
N LEU A 1113 18.43 -16.26 33.88
CA LEU A 1113 19.49 -17.14 33.34
C LEU A 1113 20.35 -16.42 32.30
N PHE A 1114 19.75 -15.67 31.37
CA PHE A 1114 20.50 -14.86 30.40
C PHE A 1114 21.34 -13.78 31.08
N TYR A 1115 20.79 -13.12 32.11
CA TYR A 1115 21.52 -12.14 32.92
C TYR A 1115 22.75 -12.78 33.57
N ALA A 1116 22.56 -13.91 34.27
CA ALA A 1116 23.62 -14.61 34.99
C ALA A 1116 24.74 -15.09 34.06
N SER A 1117 24.39 -15.66 32.90
CA SER A 1117 25.37 -16.15 31.92
C SER A 1117 26.23 -15.01 31.36
N ILE A 1118 25.63 -13.85 31.07
CA ILE A 1118 26.38 -12.67 30.60
C ILE A 1118 27.18 -12.05 31.74
N ALA A 1119 26.66 -12.00 32.97
CA ALA A 1119 27.38 -11.50 34.14
C ALA A 1119 28.69 -12.27 34.38
N ARG A 1120 28.64 -13.60 34.28
CA ARG A 1120 29.83 -14.46 34.35
C ARG A 1120 30.82 -14.18 33.21
N SER A 1121 30.32 -14.09 31.98
CA SER A 1121 31.17 -13.80 30.81
C SER A 1121 31.81 -12.41 30.89
N TYR A 1122 31.08 -11.43 31.44
CA TYR A 1122 31.54 -10.07 31.68
C TYR A 1122 32.59 -10.02 32.80
N GLU A 1123 32.39 -10.73 33.91
CA GLU A 1123 33.37 -10.86 34.99
C GLU A 1123 34.69 -11.48 34.49
N SER A 1124 34.62 -12.61 33.80
CA SER A 1124 35.79 -13.25 33.17
C SER A 1124 36.52 -12.29 32.22
N PHE A 1125 35.77 -11.55 31.40
CA PHE A 1125 36.31 -10.53 30.51
C PHE A 1125 36.98 -9.37 31.27
N CYS A 1126 36.35 -8.83 32.32
CA CYS A 1126 36.88 -7.75 33.16
C CYS A 1126 38.15 -8.16 33.91
N HIS A 1127 38.22 -9.38 34.45
CA HIS A 1127 39.45 -9.95 35.01
C HIS A 1127 40.57 -10.03 33.96
N SER A 1128 40.22 -10.42 32.73
CA SER A 1128 41.21 -10.51 31.64
C SER A 1128 41.74 -9.14 31.15
N VAL A 1129 40.97 -8.06 31.34
CA VAL A 1129 41.34 -6.69 30.90
C VAL A 1129 41.82 -5.82 32.08
N LYS A 1130 41.60 -6.25 33.32
CA LYS A 1130 41.85 -5.49 34.57
C LYS A 1130 41.11 -4.13 34.61
N THR A 1131 39.88 -4.09 34.07
CA THR A 1131 39.05 -2.88 34.01
C THR A 1131 37.63 -3.18 34.45
N ASP A 1132 36.98 -2.23 35.14
CA ASP A 1132 35.57 -2.34 35.60
C ASP A 1132 35.27 -3.52 36.54
N LEU A 1133 36.26 -4.01 37.30
CA LEU A 1133 36.12 -5.13 38.24
C LEU A 1133 35.03 -4.91 39.29
N ASP A 1134 34.93 -3.70 39.86
CA ASP A 1134 33.89 -3.36 40.84
C ASP A 1134 32.48 -3.45 40.25
N LYS A 1135 32.32 -3.08 38.97
CA LYS A 1135 31.03 -3.20 38.28
C LYS A 1135 30.70 -4.65 37.97
N ALA A 1136 31.70 -5.45 37.56
CA ALA A 1136 31.53 -6.88 37.35
C ALA A 1136 31.07 -7.59 38.63
N ALA A 1137 31.72 -7.31 39.77
CA ALA A 1137 31.33 -7.84 41.07
C ALA A 1137 29.88 -7.45 41.44
N ASN A 1138 29.47 -6.21 41.17
CA ASN A 1138 28.09 -5.76 41.38
C ASN A 1138 27.07 -6.50 40.50
N TYR A 1139 27.37 -6.76 39.23
CA TYR A 1139 26.48 -7.52 38.34
C TYR A 1139 26.41 -9.00 38.74
N VAL A 1140 27.51 -9.60 39.18
CA VAL A 1140 27.53 -10.97 39.67
C VAL A 1140 26.74 -11.12 40.98
N LYS A 1141 26.87 -10.16 41.89
CA LYS A 1141 26.04 -10.09 43.10
C LYS A 1141 24.56 -10.02 42.75
N MET A 1142 24.18 -9.14 41.83
CA MET A 1142 22.80 -9.02 41.35
C MET A 1142 22.33 -10.31 40.65
N ALA A 1143 23.19 -10.98 39.87
CA ALA A 1143 22.86 -12.25 39.23
C ALA A 1143 22.54 -13.34 40.27
N LYS A 1144 23.30 -13.41 41.37
CA LYS A 1144 23.01 -14.34 42.49
C LYS A 1144 21.64 -14.05 43.11
N GLU A 1145 21.36 -12.78 43.42
CA GLU A 1145 20.05 -12.35 43.96
C GLU A 1145 18.89 -12.69 43.01
N LEU A 1146 19.07 -12.52 41.70
CA LEU A 1146 18.06 -12.86 40.68
C LEU A 1146 17.86 -14.36 40.50
N LEU A 1147 18.92 -15.17 40.59
CA LEU A 1147 18.82 -16.63 40.50
C LEU A 1147 18.18 -17.25 41.74
N ASP A 1148 18.48 -16.74 42.94
CA ASP A 1148 17.82 -17.19 44.17
C ASP A 1148 16.31 -16.91 44.10
N LYS A 1149 15.90 -15.75 43.57
CA LYS A 1149 14.49 -15.45 43.28
C LYS A 1149 13.89 -16.35 42.20
N ALA A 1150 14.64 -16.61 41.12
CA ALA A 1150 14.20 -17.50 40.05
C ALA A 1150 13.98 -18.94 40.54
N GLN A 1151 14.80 -19.40 41.50
CA GLN A 1151 14.64 -20.70 42.14
C GLN A 1151 13.34 -20.79 42.94
N GLU A 1152 12.94 -19.71 43.63
CA GLU A 1152 11.65 -19.62 44.30
C GLU A 1152 10.48 -19.66 43.30
N LEU A 1153 10.59 -18.92 42.19
CA LEU A 1153 9.56 -18.92 41.13
C LEU A 1153 9.37 -20.31 40.49
N CYS A 1154 10.44 -21.09 40.33
CA CYS A 1154 10.39 -22.48 39.84
C CYS A 1154 9.66 -23.46 40.77
N ARG A 1155 9.33 -23.08 42.03
CA ARG A 1155 8.44 -23.89 42.89
C ARG A 1155 6.98 -23.83 42.44
N GLN A 1156 6.62 -22.82 41.64
CA GLN A 1156 5.30 -22.71 41.02
C GLN A 1156 5.23 -23.58 39.75
N PRO A 1157 4.12 -24.30 39.51
CA PRO A 1157 4.01 -25.19 38.36
C PRO A 1157 3.87 -24.41 37.04
N PHE A 1158 4.90 -24.47 36.17
CA PHE A 1158 4.83 -24.01 34.78
C PHE A 1158 5.62 -24.92 33.82
N GLN A 1159 5.36 -24.80 32.52
CA GLN A 1159 5.95 -25.68 31.50
C GLN A 1159 7.49 -25.62 31.51
N ASN A 1160 8.14 -26.78 31.61
CA ASN A 1160 9.60 -26.95 31.70
C ASN A 1160 10.25 -26.40 32.99
N ALA A 1161 9.47 -26.18 34.07
CA ALA A 1161 10.00 -25.66 35.33
C ALA A 1161 11.15 -26.51 35.90
N GLU A 1162 11.09 -27.84 35.81
CA GLU A 1162 12.16 -28.74 36.29
C GLU A 1162 13.47 -28.58 35.51
N ILE A 1163 13.38 -28.43 34.18
CA ILE A 1163 14.55 -28.23 33.31
C ILE A 1163 15.20 -26.86 33.63
N LEU A 1164 14.38 -25.82 33.77
CA LEU A 1164 14.86 -24.48 34.11
C LEU A 1164 15.41 -24.43 35.54
N ARG A 1165 14.83 -25.17 36.48
CA ARG A 1165 15.37 -25.32 37.84
C ARG A 1165 16.75 -25.96 37.84
N SER A 1166 16.94 -27.03 37.06
CA SER A 1166 18.26 -27.65 36.88
C SER A 1166 19.28 -26.66 36.30
N ALA A 1167 18.87 -25.84 35.32
CA ALA A 1167 19.74 -24.80 34.74
C ALA A 1167 20.07 -23.67 35.73
N ILE A 1168 19.14 -23.31 36.62
CA ILE A 1168 19.37 -22.36 37.72
C ILE A 1168 20.35 -22.94 38.72
N GLU A 1169 20.16 -24.19 39.16
CA GLU A 1169 21.05 -24.86 40.12
C GLU A 1169 22.47 -24.96 39.56
N GLU A 1170 22.62 -25.31 38.28
CA GLU A 1170 23.90 -25.29 37.57
C GLU A 1170 24.50 -23.88 37.53
N SER A 1171 23.72 -22.86 37.17
CA SER A 1171 24.19 -21.47 37.11
C SER A 1171 24.59 -20.92 38.49
N ILE A 1172 23.85 -21.27 39.55
CA ILE A 1172 24.20 -20.93 40.94
C ILE A 1172 25.48 -21.66 41.33
N GLY A 1173 25.63 -22.94 41.01
CA GLY A 1173 26.86 -23.71 41.25
C GLY A 1173 28.07 -23.08 40.57
N LEU A 1174 27.92 -22.67 39.31
CA LEU A 1174 28.97 -22.00 38.54
C LEU A 1174 29.32 -20.61 39.08
N LEU A 1175 28.38 -19.87 39.69
CA LEU A 1175 28.61 -18.56 40.30
C LEU A 1175 29.07 -18.63 41.78
N ARG A 1176 28.84 -19.77 42.46
CA ARG A 1176 29.28 -20.04 43.83
C ARG A 1176 30.64 -20.74 43.91
N LYS A 1177 31.13 -21.35 42.82
CA LYS A 1177 32.52 -21.81 42.73
C LYS A 1177 33.45 -20.61 42.90
N GLU A 1178 33.89 -20.36 44.13
CA GLU A 1178 35.20 -19.77 44.38
C GLU A 1178 36.21 -20.67 43.66
N TRP A 1179 37.06 -20.10 42.81
CA TRP A 1179 38.02 -20.84 41.98
C TRP A 1179 38.94 -21.70 42.85
N TYR A 1180 38.59 -22.97 43.02
CA TYR A 1180 39.51 -24.07 43.22
C TYR A 1180 38.89 -25.28 42.51
N GLU A 1181 39.42 -25.61 41.34
CA GLU A 1181 39.29 -26.97 40.79
C GLU A 1181 40.49 -27.76 41.29
N GLU A 1182 40.25 -28.97 41.82
CA GLU A 1182 41.34 -29.91 42.07
C GLU A 1182 42.08 -30.14 40.74
N VAL A 1183 43.36 -29.80 40.72
CA VAL A 1183 44.22 -29.94 39.55
C VAL A 1183 44.20 -31.40 39.12
N THR A 1184 43.83 -31.65 37.87
CA THR A 1184 43.75 -33.01 37.35
C THR A 1184 45.15 -33.66 37.37
N ALA A 1185 45.23 -34.98 37.55
CA ALA A 1185 46.52 -35.68 37.61
C ALA A 1185 47.41 -35.41 36.38
N GLU A 1186 46.77 -35.16 35.22
CA GLU A 1186 47.40 -34.80 33.94
C GLU A 1186 47.99 -33.38 33.95
N GLU A 1187 47.32 -32.42 34.58
CA GLU A 1187 47.83 -31.06 34.76
C GLU A 1187 48.99 -31.01 35.76
N ILE A 1188 48.95 -31.82 36.84
CA ILE A 1188 50.07 -31.99 37.77
C ILE A 1188 51.30 -32.57 37.04
N THR A 1189 51.10 -33.54 36.14
CA THR A 1189 52.20 -34.11 35.34
C THR A 1189 52.78 -33.10 34.33
N ALA A 1190 51.93 -32.28 33.72
CA ALA A 1190 52.37 -31.22 32.80
C ALA A 1190 53.17 -30.13 33.53
N ILE A 1191 52.78 -29.76 34.75
CA ILE A 1191 53.52 -28.82 35.61
C ILE A 1191 54.86 -29.44 36.03
N LYS A 1192 54.89 -30.72 36.45
CA LYS A 1192 56.13 -31.46 36.75
C LYS A 1192 57.08 -31.47 35.54
N SER A 1193 56.58 -31.73 34.34
CA SER A 1193 57.39 -31.71 33.11
C SER A 1193 57.96 -30.32 32.81
N ALA A 1194 57.16 -29.26 32.97
CA ALA A 1194 57.57 -27.90 32.66
C ALA A 1194 58.64 -27.36 33.63
N MET A 1195 58.63 -27.81 34.89
CA MET A 1195 59.63 -27.42 35.89
C MET A 1195 61.00 -28.11 35.68
N VAL A 1196 61.03 -29.29 35.03
CA VAL A 1196 62.27 -30.06 34.79
C VAL A 1196 62.96 -29.69 33.47
N SER A 1197 62.25 -29.14 32.47
CA SER A 1197 62.79 -28.98 31.11
C SER A 1197 62.99 -27.54 30.61
N GLY A 1198 63.15 -26.55 31.50
CA GLY A 1198 63.43 -25.15 31.14
C GLY A 1198 64.90 -24.76 31.36
N SER A 1199 65.46 -23.91 30.49
CA SER A 1199 66.84 -23.36 30.56
C SER A 1199 67.04 -22.30 31.66
N GLY A 1200 66.44 -22.57 32.83
CA GLY A 1200 66.44 -21.80 34.07
C GLY A 1200 65.68 -22.54 35.18
N GLY A 1201 65.47 -23.86 35.04
CA GLY A 1201 64.78 -24.70 36.01
C GLY A 1201 65.55 -24.78 37.32
N ILE A 1202 64.85 -24.54 38.43
CA ILE A 1202 65.36 -24.69 39.78
C ILE A 1202 65.35 -26.19 40.09
N ALA A 1203 66.51 -26.73 40.44
CA ALA A 1203 66.76 -28.07 40.97
C ALA A 1203 66.80 -29.26 39.99
N THR A 1204 68.04 -29.68 39.74
CA THR A 1204 68.49 -31.05 39.53
C THR A 1204 67.89 -32.00 40.60
N HIS A 1205 67.05 -32.95 40.19
CA HIS A 1205 66.72 -34.26 40.82
C HIS A 1205 66.63 -34.47 42.37
N SER A 1206 66.67 -33.46 43.23
CA SER A 1206 66.72 -33.65 44.70
C SER A 1206 65.85 -32.68 45.53
N GLY A 1207 64.96 -31.92 44.90
CA GLY A 1207 64.04 -31.03 45.60
C GLY A 1207 62.80 -31.76 46.13
N HIS A 1208 62.36 -31.43 47.35
CA HIS A 1208 61.19 -32.01 48.01
C HIS A 1208 60.07 -30.96 48.16
N TRP A 1209 58.82 -31.42 48.12
CA TRP A 1209 57.64 -30.56 48.21
C TRP A 1209 57.11 -30.52 49.65
N TYR A 1210 56.70 -29.35 50.09
CA TYR A 1210 56.17 -29.07 51.43
C TYR A 1210 54.88 -28.28 51.33
N ASN A 1211 54.00 -28.43 52.31
CA ASN A 1211 52.80 -27.64 52.49
C ASN A 1211 52.99 -26.70 53.69
N CYS A 1212 52.54 -25.46 53.57
CA CYS A 1212 52.43 -24.58 54.74
C CYS A 1212 51.33 -25.06 55.69
N GLU A 1213 51.22 -24.44 56.87
CA GLU A 1213 50.18 -24.78 57.87
C GLU A 1213 48.75 -24.73 57.32
N ASN A 1214 48.50 -23.91 56.30
CA ASN A 1214 47.21 -23.78 55.63
C ASN A 1214 47.10 -24.65 54.35
N GLY A 1215 48.05 -25.54 54.09
CA GLY A 1215 47.95 -26.53 53.01
C GLY A 1215 48.46 -26.12 51.62
N HIS A 1216 49.06 -24.93 51.45
CA HIS A 1216 49.58 -24.49 50.15
C HIS A 1216 50.96 -25.09 49.85
N PRO A 1217 51.17 -25.71 48.67
CA PRO A 1217 52.42 -26.38 48.33
C PRO A 1217 53.53 -25.42 47.90
N PHE A 1218 54.76 -25.68 48.34
CA PHE A 1218 55.98 -25.00 47.92
C PHE A 1218 57.15 -26.00 47.87
N ALA A 1219 58.15 -25.75 47.04
CA ALA A 1219 59.28 -26.66 46.83
C ALA A 1219 60.57 -26.12 47.49
N ILE A 1220 61.38 -27.03 48.04
CA ILE A 1220 62.72 -26.72 48.56
C ILE A 1220 63.74 -27.42 47.67
N GLY A 1221 64.64 -26.63 47.05
CA GLY A 1221 65.57 -27.09 46.02
C GLY A 1221 66.79 -27.87 46.53
N ASP A 1222 67.91 -27.18 46.74
CA ASP A 1222 69.26 -27.77 46.65
C ASP A 1222 69.64 -28.84 47.70
N CYS A 1223 68.89 -29.00 48.79
CA CYS A 1223 69.11 -30.07 49.78
C CYS A 1223 67.83 -30.79 50.26
N GLY A 1224 66.67 -30.45 49.68
CA GLY A 1224 65.37 -31.04 50.03
C GLY A 1224 64.88 -30.80 51.46
N MET A 1225 65.58 -30.00 52.28
CA MET A 1225 65.23 -29.74 53.69
C MET A 1225 65.34 -28.23 54.02
N PRO A 1226 64.51 -27.68 54.93
CA PRO A 1226 64.43 -26.23 55.13
C PRO A 1226 65.66 -25.65 55.84
N MET A 1227 66.31 -24.66 55.22
CA MET A 1227 67.50 -23.98 55.75
C MET A 1227 67.34 -22.46 55.89
N GLU A 1228 66.29 -21.90 55.29
CA GLU A 1228 65.93 -20.49 55.40
C GLU A 1228 64.46 -20.32 55.81
N LEU A 1229 64.19 -19.29 56.62
CA LEU A 1229 62.84 -18.89 57.03
C LEU A 1229 62.25 -17.93 55.99
N ALA A 1230 61.05 -18.24 55.51
CA ALA A 1230 60.33 -17.47 54.49
C ALA A 1230 58.84 -17.33 54.87
N ARG A 1231 58.04 -16.69 54.00
CA ARG A 1231 56.58 -16.58 54.15
C ARG A 1231 55.88 -17.11 52.91
N CYS A 1232 54.77 -17.83 53.09
CA CYS A 1232 53.95 -18.32 52.00
C CYS A 1232 53.42 -17.12 51.19
N PRO A 1233 53.63 -17.07 49.87
CA PRO A 1233 53.19 -15.95 49.05
C PRO A 1233 51.67 -15.86 48.91
N GLU A 1234 50.93 -16.96 49.16
CA GLU A 1234 49.48 -16.99 49.06
C GLU A 1234 48.79 -16.60 50.37
N CYS A 1235 49.20 -17.17 51.51
CA CYS A 1235 48.52 -16.93 52.80
C CYS A 1235 49.35 -16.17 53.84
N GLY A 1236 50.64 -15.90 53.57
CA GLY A 1236 51.52 -15.13 54.46
C GLY A 1236 52.01 -15.87 55.71
N ALA A 1237 51.61 -17.14 55.92
CA ALA A 1237 52.07 -17.99 57.01
C ALA A 1237 53.59 -18.24 56.94
N PRO A 1238 54.30 -18.39 58.07
CA PRO A 1238 55.72 -18.70 58.06
C PRO A 1238 55.97 -20.07 57.42
N VAL A 1239 56.90 -20.13 56.47
CA VAL A 1239 57.31 -21.35 55.76
C VAL A 1239 58.83 -21.49 55.77
N GLY A 1240 59.35 -22.66 55.39
CA GLY A 1240 60.78 -22.94 55.45
C GLY A 1240 61.21 -23.42 56.84
N GLY A 1241 62.37 -22.96 57.32
CA GLY A 1241 62.96 -23.39 58.59
C GLY A 1241 64.46 -23.15 58.66
N GLN A 1242 65.11 -23.49 59.76
CA GLN A 1242 66.57 -23.36 59.91
C GLN A 1242 67.15 -24.69 60.40
N HIS A 1243 68.42 -24.97 60.07
CA HIS A 1243 69.11 -26.20 60.46
C HIS A 1243 68.37 -27.49 60.07
N HIS A 1244 67.80 -27.54 58.86
CA HIS A 1244 67.04 -28.66 58.31
C HIS A 1244 65.76 -29.01 59.10
N ARG A 1245 65.27 -28.10 59.95
CA ARG A 1245 64.04 -28.28 60.72
C ARG A 1245 63.00 -27.27 60.28
N ALA A 1246 61.84 -27.77 59.85
CA ALA A 1246 60.74 -26.93 59.40
C ALA A 1246 60.11 -26.15 60.56
N VAL A 1247 59.53 -24.99 60.26
CA VAL A 1247 58.70 -24.25 61.24
C VAL A 1247 57.43 -25.05 61.55
N ASP A 1248 56.91 -24.92 62.77
CA ASP A 1248 55.69 -25.63 63.20
C ASP A 1248 54.52 -25.34 62.24
N GLY A 1249 53.80 -26.40 61.86
CA GLY A 1249 52.71 -26.36 60.88
C GLY A 1249 53.13 -26.68 59.43
N VAL A 1250 54.42 -26.61 59.09
CA VAL A 1250 54.91 -27.02 57.76
C VAL A 1250 55.06 -28.55 57.68
N THR A 1251 54.44 -29.17 56.69
CA THR A 1251 54.45 -30.64 56.50
C THR A 1251 54.97 -31.02 55.12
N ARG A 1252 55.54 -32.21 54.94
CA ARG A 1252 56.02 -32.66 53.62
C ARG A 1252 54.85 -33.13 52.77
N ALA A 1253 54.74 -32.60 51.55
CA ALA A 1253 53.66 -32.86 50.62
C ALA A 1253 53.95 -34.13 49.79
N MET A 1254 53.83 -35.31 50.41
CA MET A 1254 54.15 -36.60 49.76
C MET A 1254 53.30 -36.86 48.50
N ASN A 1255 52.06 -36.38 48.51
CA ASN A 1255 51.13 -36.42 47.38
C ASN A 1255 51.61 -35.65 46.13
N MET A 1256 52.58 -34.75 46.26
CA MET A 1256 53.23 -34.06 45.13
C MET A 1256 54.51 -34.76 44.67
N GLU A 1257 55.07 -35.67 45.47
CA GLU A 1257 56.30 -36.41 45.17
C GLU A 1257 56.05 -37.76 44.48
N ASP A 1258 54.93 -38.41 44.77
CA ASP A 1258 54.50 -39.67 44.12
C ASP A 1258 54.00 -39.49 42.66
#